data_AF-A0A1B0GD38-F1
#
_entry.id   AF-A0A1B0GD38-F1
#
_cell.length_a   1.000
_cell.length_b   1.000
_cell.length_c   1.000
_cell.angle_alpha   90.00
_cell.angle_beta   90.00
_cell.angle_gamma   90.00
#
_symmetry.space_group_name_H-M   'P 1'
#
loop_
_entity.id
_entity.type
_entity.pdbx_description
1 polymer ?
#
loop_
_entity_poly.entity_id
_entity_poly.type
_entity_poly.pdbx_seq_one_letter_code
_entity_poly.pdbx_strand_id
1 'polypeptide(L)'
;MQRSLKLCEESYCFTITAPTNVMRHGPRTPVDTYPNDPYLKSKFEPIGWGHITNKGKRELYELGVLLKQRYGEFLEPYYTPDKIYAQATASPRAMMTLSTVLAGMLPPLNTAMDWLSGFNWQPIPIFSEPLNQDSLLLVRTPCPRYFEARDEVLQLPEVKLEMLKYHNLFRNLTEMTGMEISNAEHVNSLYITLEAEKDFGLPLPAWTQDYFPEKMQFLAEKSYVYNAYTKEMQKIKGGPFLKKMFDEMLKKRDNKLKPLQRKLFIYTGHDWTVGNILMALQIWQRQMPRFSVMAIFELHKHSQTGEYYIELFRHGPRTPVNTYPNDPYIRETFHPYGWGHLTNAGKRELFKMGQWLARRYENFLTPFYTPDLLHVQSSASPRTLMSMAAVLAGMFPPKNTVMEWNIKLNWQPIPIQAQPLDRDIWLRMTAECPRYQQALQEVLQRSEVQQELKRHENLFKELTEITGLNVTTAHDITSIYITLLAERDYGLNLPSWTQNYYPFKMQFMAEQSYIYNAYTTEMQRIKGGPLLQLMLEHMLGKAEGSLRPLQRKMYMYCAHDWSITNFLMALKVWKRQLPRFSALVLIELHRQASGKDYYVKLFFRNDPKANLEPLILPGCTVACPLDKVLELVKDVIPNAAYEDMCRLKDGSPFEKKKGKYLNMCYLSSVTDYIMQRVLNIFSKCKFRPSADKKTKKAYKKRIKKQQFFIQYKIPLIEMTRSHCNRKLCLAMTGFVLALIFFTLSFYGTVVLTETSALLDGVTKEDLSTLQLLHVIFRHGPRTPADTYPNDPYLNHTFHPYGWGHITNSGKRELFNMGAWLRKRYSNFLGTHYQPDLVHAQATGVTRTHMSLQMVLASLYPPRHTAMEWNTKYNWQPIPVYSQLLNEDTFLLVRTPCPRYFEALYEVLNSPEIKQELQAYEYLFYELTRLTGMNLTESEDVQSLYLTLLAEQEYGLQLPEWTKHYFPEKMQFLAEQSYLYNVWTREMQKIKAGPFLQKMLNEWQAKVNSTLKPNKRKLFIYTGHDSTIVNIMHALKIWQRQMPRYSAIIMFELHRNKDTGQYYVEIYFRNNPKEAPKMMQIPGCDKQCPLEQFTELCREVLLTQKDANRCDPKNEHFTEPPLRVVVCFWWLQVPLYTNTKYGLYKPVCLRMYIYIYNYIYIYIYIYMYIYIYIHIYIYIYIFIYQSARTYHNACDRPNVRQTDKQQSFNMQCFHVFVCICFKNHVLFNFFCYLFIGVVVVFFTKYFVYFTITANYKIQQNKKKKE
;
A
#
# COMPACT_ATOMS: atom_id res chain seq x y z
N MET A 1 12.16 12.27 14.77
CA MET A 1 12.43 13.72 14.56
C MET A 1 11.54 14.18 13.42
N GLN A 2 11.16 15.46 13.38
CA GLN A 2 10.23 15.97 12.35
C GLN A 2 10.86 15.90 10.96
N ARG A 3 10.12 15.34 9.99
CA ARG A 3 10.38 15.56 8.55
C ARG A 3 9.34 16.56 8.05
N SER A 4 9.81 17.63 7.42
CA SER A 4 8.97 18.64 6.80
C SER A 4 8.08 18.02 5.70
N LEU A 5 6.84 18.49 5.62
CA LEU A 5 5.86 18.23 4.55
C LEU A 5 6.45 18.52 3.18
N LYS A 6 7.24 19.58 3.12
CA LYS A 6 7.90 20.08 1.93
C LYS A 6 9.25 19.39 1.81
N LEU A 7 9.42 18.62 0.73
CA LEU A 7 10.74 18.31 0.19
C LEU A 7 11.22 19.56 -0.58
N CYS A 8 11.61 20.58 0.18
CA CYS A 8 12.32 21.76 -0.29
C CYS A 8 13.77 21.70 0.18
N GLU A 9 14.73 21.77 -0.73
CA GLU A 9 16.12 22.12 -0.44
C GLU A 9 16.54 23.20 -1.44
N GLU A 10 16.72 24.41 -0.90
CA GLU A 10 17.33 25.67 -1.41
C GLU A 10 17.13 26.14 -2.86
N SER A 11 16.38 25.43 -3.71
CA SER A 11 15.97 25.89 -5.05
C SER A 11 14.65 25.30 -5.58
N TYR A 12 14.26 24.08 -5.19
CA TYR A 12 13.04 23.41 -5.67
C TYR A 12 12.26 22.71 -4.56
N CYS A 13 10.92 22.62 -4.72
CA CYS A 13 10.00 22.14 -3.70
C CYS A 13 8.99 21.13 -4.26
N PHE A 14 9.08 19.87 -3.84
CA PHE A 14 8.03 18.88 -4.12
C PHE A 14 6.95 18.93 -3.02
N THR A 15 5.69 18.77 -3.43
CA THR A 15 4.56 18.58 -2.49
C THR A 15 3.85 17.26 -2.73
N ILE A 16 3.55 16.56 -1.63
CA ILE A 16 2.64 15.40 -1.63
C ILE A 16 1.22 15.91 -1.94
N THR A 17 0.52 15.23 -2.85
CA THR A 17 -0.84 15.60 -3.27
C THR A 17 -1.88 14.56 -2.86
N ALA A 18 -1.55 13.27 -2.89
CA ALA A 18 -2.31 12.19 -2.25
C ALA A 18 -1.46 10.93 -2.00
N PRO A 19 -1.33 10.45 -0.75
CA PRO A 19 -0.93 9.08 -0.44
C PRO A 19 -2.10 8.10 -0.49
N THR A 20 -1.79 6.87 -0.90
CA THR A 20 -2.61 5.68 -0.75
C THR A 20 -1.78 4.62 -0.01
N ASN A 21 -2.23 4.26 1.19
CA ASN A 21 -1.56 3.27 2.04
C ASN A 21 -2.40 1.99 2.10
N VAL A 22 -1.79 0.81 1.95
CA VAL A 22 -2.48 -0.49 2.07
C VAL A 22 -1.65 -1.47 2.89
N MET A 23 -2.25 -2.13 3.87
CA MET A 23 -1.52 -2.98 4.83
C MET A 23 -2.18 -4.34 5.13
N ARG A 24 -1.35 -5.32 5.51
CA ARG A 24 -1.77 -6.56 6.19
C ARG A 24 -2.22 -6.19 7.61
N HIS A 25 -3.25 -6.86 8.12
CA HIS A 25 -3.59 -6.76 9.55
C HIS A 25 -2.40 -7.13 10.47
N GLY A 26 -2.42 -6.61 11.70
CA GLY A 26 -1.38 -6.91 12.69
C GLY A 26 -1.45 -8.32 13.30
N PRO A 27 -0.57 -8.61 14.28
CA PRO A 27 -0.52 -9.88 15.00
C PRO A 27 -1.86 -10.24 15.63
N ARG A 28 -2.27 -11.50 15.43
CA ARG A 28 -3.61 -12.00 15.73
C ARG A 28 -3.55 -13.40 16.33
N THR A 29 -4.59 -13.82 17.07
CA THR A 29 -4.78 -15.22 17.50
C THR A 29 -4.99 -16.15 16.29
N PRO A 30 -4.81 -17.47 16.43
CA PRO A 30 -5.23 -18.45 15.44
C PRO A 30 -6.62 -18.16 14.84
N VAL A 31 -6.73 -18.35 13.51
CA VAL A 31 -7.98 -18.21 12.73
C VAL A 31 -8.59 -19.56 12.42
N ASP A 32 -7.72 -20.56 12.24
CA ASP A 32 -7.97 -21.96 11.94
C ASP A 32 -6.95 -22.78 12.77
N THR A 33 -7.07 -24.11 12.77
CA THR A 33 -6.30 -25.06 13.60
C THR A 33 -6.20 -26.42 12.88
N TYR A 34 -5.37 -27.35 13.37
CA TYR A 34 -5.14 -28.67 12.78
C TYR A 34 -5.54 -29.82 13.73
N PRO A 35 -5.88 -31.03 13.25
CA PRO A 35 -6.46 -32.08 14.10
C PRO A 35 -5.64 -32.54 15.33
N ASN A 36 -4.31 -32.54 15.23
CA ASN A 36 -3.39 -32.90 16.32
C ASN A 36 -2.87 -31.68 17.10
N ASP A 37 -3.48 -30.51 16.91
CA ASP A 37 -3.10 -29.26 17.59
C ASP A 37 -3.40 -29.34 19.10
N PRO A 38 -2.41 -29.12 20.00
CA PRO A 38 -2.67 -28.99 21.44
C PRO A 38 -3.72 -27.92 21.78
N TYR A 39 -3.90 -26.94 20.89
CA TYR A 39 -4.82 -25.81 21.02
C TYR A 39 -6.12 -25.98 20.23
N LEU A 40 -6.41 -27.16 19.65
CA LEU A 40 -7.68 -27.46 18.96
C LEU A 40 -8.94 -27.15 19.82
N LYS A 41 -8.84 -27.33 21.14
CA LYS A 41 -9.91 -27.03 22.11
C LYS A 41 -9.77 -25.65 22.79
N SER A 42 -8.77 -24.87 22.39
CA SER A 42 -8.57 -23.50 22.88
C SER A 42 -9.68 -22.58 22.41
N LYS A 43 -9.97 -21.56 23.21
CA LYS A 43 -10.88 -20.46 22.85
C LYS A 43 -10.14 -19.14 22.67
N PHE A 44 -8.83 -19.13 22.92
CA PHE A 44 -7.97 -17.93 22.93
C PHE A 44 -8.57 -16.75 23.75
N GLU A 45 -9.34 -17.07 24.79
CA GLU A 45 -9.98 -16.09 25.66
C GLU A 45 -8.90 -15.29 26.43
N PRO A 46 -9.09 -13.97 26.64
CA PRO A 46 -10.29 -13.17 26.34
C PRO A 46 -10.38 -12.67 24.88
N ILE A 47 -9.34 -12.83 24.07
CA ILE A 47 -9.21 -12.19 22.75
C ILE A 47 -10.10 -12.88 21.69
N GLY A 48 -10.30 -14.19 21.79
CA GLY A 48 -11.09 -14.99 20.85
C GLY A 48 -10.34 -15.32 19.57
N TRP A 49 -10.94 -16.17 18.71
CA TRP A 49 -10.33 -16.62 17.45
C TRP A 49 -10.19 -15.48 16.43
N GLY A 50 -9.05 -15.40 15.75
CA GLY A 50 -8.79 -14.50 14.63
C GLY A 50 -8.75 -12.99 14.90
N HIS A 51 -8.58 -12.57 16.17
CA HIS A 51 -8.63 -11.17 16.60
C HIS A 51 -7.23 -10.61 16.93
N ILE A 52 -7.07 -9.28 16.86
CA ILE A 52 -5.78 -8.60 17.12
C ILE A 52 -5.41 -8.70 18.61
N THR A 53 -4.20 -9.19 18.89
CA THR A 53 -3.70 -9.40 20.26
C THR A 53 -3.32 -8.08 20.94
N ASN A 54 -3.18 -8.06 22.27
CA ASN A 54 -2.69 -6.86 22.98
C ASN A 54 -1.22 -6.53 22.64
N LYS A 55 -0.46 -7.46 22.03
CA LYS A 55 0.82 -7.18 21.35
C LYS A 55 0.55 -6.43 20.04
N GLY A 56 -0.25 -7.00 19.15
CA GLY A 56 -0.56 -6.40 17.85
C GLY A 56 -1.21 -5.02 17.93
N LYS A 57 -2.09 -4.77 18.93
CA LYS A 57 -2.68 -3.44 19.17
C LYS A 57 -1.58 -2.38 19.44
N ARG A 58 -0.50 -2.71 20.15
CA ARG A 58 0.61 -1.78 20.42
C ARG A 58 1.42 -1.48 19.17
N GLU A 59 1.86 -2.52 18.45
CA GLU A 59 2.64 -2.39 17.21
C GLU A 59 1.90 -1.58 16.14
N LEU A 60 0.58 -1.77 16.04
CA LEU A 60 -0.26 -1.03 15.08
C LEU A 60 -0.52 0.41 15.50
N TYR A 61 -0.58 0.70 16.80
CA TYR A 61 -0.65 2.08 17.29
C TYR A 61 0.67 2.81 17.00
N GLU A 62 1.82 2.14 17.18
CA GLU A 62 3.15 2.67 16.83
C GLU A 62 3.30 2.88 15.32
N LEU A 63 2.77 1.99 14.48
CA LEU A 63 2.65 2.19 13.03
C LEU A 63 1.79 3.43 12.71
N GLY A 64 0.68 3.64 13.43
CA GLY A 64 -0.13 4.86 13.35
C GLY A 64 0.66 6.13 13.69
N VAL A 65 1.44 6.09 14.77
CA VAL A 65 2.34 7.19 15.17
C VAL A 65 3.42 7.44 14.13
N LEU A 66 3.96 6.41 13.48
CA LEU A 66 4.90 6.55 12.36
C LEU A 66 4.25 7.22 11.15
N LEU A 67 3.00 6.88 10.81
CA LEU A 67 2.24 7.59 9.79
C LEU A 67 1.95 9.05 10.18
N LYS A 68 1.69 9.34 11.47
CA LYS A 68 1.61 10.74 11.95
C LYS A 68 2.94 11.47 11.79
N GLN A 69 4.08 10.82 12.01
CA GLN A 69 5.40 11.45 11.79
C GLN A 69 5.70 11.66 10.30
N ARG A 70 5.15 10.83 9.39
CA ARG A 70 5.32 10.96 7.93
C ARG A 70 4.39 12.00 7.30
N TYR A 71 3.16 12.12 7.78
CA TYR A 71 2.11 12.96 7.17
C TYR A 71 1.56 14.07 8.08
N GLY A 72 2.16 14.29 9.26
CA GLY A 72 1.58 15.10 10.34
C GLY A 72 1.48 16.61 10.07
N GLU A 73 2.19 17.13 9.07
CA GLU A 73 2.00 18.49 8.56
C GLU A 73 1.29 18.50 7.18
N PHE A 74 1.14 17.35 6.51
CA PHE A 74 0.34 17.22 5.28
C PHE A 74 -1.15 17.16 5.61
N LEU A 75 -1.47 16.43 6.67
CA LEU A 75 -2.81 16.28 7.21
C LEU A 75 -3.01 17.25 8.37
N GLU A 76 -4.26 17.61 8.57
CA GLU A 76 -4.73 18.31 9.76
C GLU A 76 -4.40 17.48 11.02
N PRO A 77 -4.13 18.10 12.18
CA PRO A 77 -3.71 17.36 13.38
C PRO A 77 -4.80 16.44 13.97
N TYR A 78 -6.02 16.49 13.41
CA TYR A 78 -7.22 15.73 13.72
C TYR A 78 -7.89 15.20 12.45
N TYR A 79 -8.76 14.19 12.59
CA TYR A 79 -9.54 13.65 11.48
C TYR A 79 -10.51 14.68 10.87
N THR A 80 -10.54 14.78 9.54
CA THR A 80 -11.56 15.53 8.78
C THR A 80 -12.13 14.64 7.66
N PRO A 81 -13.47 14.48 7.55
CA PRO A 81 -14.07 13.45 6.68
C PRO A 81 -13.77 13.56 5.18
N ASP A 82 -13.77 14.77 4.63
CA ASP A 82 -13.49 14.95 3.21
C ASP A 82 -12.04 14.61 2.87
N LYS A 83 -11.11 14.82 3.81
CA LYS A 83 -9.67 14.75 3.55
C LYS A 83 -9.10 13.34 3.75
N ILE A 84 -9.76 12.48 4.53
CA ILE A 84 -9.24 11.14 4.87
C ILE A 84 -10.31 10.06 4.68
N TYR A 85 -9.99 9.04 3.89
CA TYR A 85 -10.86 7.88 3.64
C TYR A 85 -10.22 6.58 4.13
N ALA A 86 -10.97 5.80 4.91
CA ALA A 86 -10.54 4.54 5.50
C ALA A 86 -11.48 3.39 5.12
N GLN A 87 -10.94 2.32 4.54
CA GLN A 87 -11.69 1.11 4.16
C GLN A 87 -10.92 -0.15 4.54
N ALA A 88 -11.61 -1.16 5.07
CA ALA A 88 -11.04 -2.46 5.40
C ALA A 88 -11.87 -3.61 4.81
N THR A 89 -11.28 -4.80 4.71
CA THR A 89 -12.07 -6.03 4.52
C THR A 89 -13.01 -6.19 5.72
N ALA A 90 -14.21 -6.76 5.54
CA ALA A 90 -15.14 -7.05 6.64
C ALA A 90 -14.71 -8.22 7.55
N SER A 91 -13.41 -8.29 7.89
CA SER A 91 -12.85 -9.18 8.89
C SER A 91 -12.53 -8.41 10.18
N PRO A 92 -12.75 -9.00 11.38
CA PRO A 92 -12.47 -8.31 12.64
C PRO A 92 -11.04 -7.78 12.72
N ARG A 93 -10.06 -8.61 12.36
CA ARG A 93 -8.64 -8.25 12.37
C ARG A 93 -8.28 -7.08 11.45
N ALA A 94 -8.87 -6.95 10.27
CA ALA A 94 -8.60 -5.82 9.37
C ALA A 94 -9.22 -4.52 9.91
N MET A 95 -10.49 -4.54 10.33
CA MET A 95 -11.15 -3.38 10.92
C MET A 95 -10.49 -2.94 12.22
N MET A 96 -10.17 -3.87 13.13
CA MET A 96 -9.44 -3.56 14.36
C MET A 96 -8.06 -2.98 14.08
N THR A 97 -7.37 -3.49 13.04
CA THR A 97 -6.08 -2.96 12.64
C THR A 97 -6.20 -1.50 12.22
N LEU A 98 -7.09 -1.21 11.28
CA LEU A 98 -7.25 0.14 10.76
C LEU A 98 -7.71 1.13 11.85
N SER A 99 -8.62 0.72 12.73
CA SER A 99 -9.01 1.50 13.92
C SER A 99 -7.81 1.87 14.81
N THR A 100 -6.87 0.94 15.00
CA THR A 100 -5.73 1.13 15.91
C THR A 100 -4.64 2.00 15.28
N VAL A 101 -4.38 1.82 13.98
CA VAL A 101 -3.49 2.68 13.19
C VAL A 101 -4.04 4.11 13.17
N LEU A 102 -5.34 4.29 12.94
CA LEU A 102 -5.99 5.61 12.95
C LEU A 102 -5.96 6.27 14.35
N ALA A 103 -6.10 5.50 15.43
CA ALA A 103 -5.97 6.00 16.80
C ALA A 103 -4.57 6.54 17.13
N GLY A 104 -3.50 5.91 16.60
CA GLY A 104 -2.13 6.43 16.68
C GLY A 104 -1.86 7.60 15.73
N MET A 105 -2.54 7.61 14.58
CA MET A 105 -2.30 8.57 13.50
C MET A 105 -3.00 9.92 13.71
N LEU A 106 -4.23 9.92 14.25
CA LEU A 106 -5.10 11.10 14.36
C LEU A 106 -5.67 11.33 15.79
N PRO A 107 -4.84 11.30 16.86
CA PRO A 107 -5.29 11.60 18.22
C PRO A 107 -5.81 13.06 18.33
N PRO A 108 -6.94 13.31 19.03
CA PRO A 108 -7.60 14.62 19.06
C PRO A 108 -7.03 15.62 20.08
N LEU A 109 -6.15 15.19 21.00
CA LEU A 109 -5.65 16.01 22.11
C LEU A 109 -5.08 17.36 21.63
N ASN A 110 -5.48 18.44 22.32
CA ASN A 110 -5.09 19.82 22.01
C ASN A 110 -5.56 20.30 20.62
N THR A 111 -6.72 19.85 20.15
CA THR A 111 -7.32 20.29 18.89
C THR A 111 -8.81 20.65 19.04
N ALA A 112 -9.40 21.28 18.03
CA ALA A 112 -10.85 21.53 17.99
C ALA A 112 -11.71 20.24 17.97
N MET A 113 -11.11 19.06 17.79
CA MET A 113 -11.78 17.75 17.87
C MET A 113 -11.62 17.07 19.24
N ASP A 114 -10.92 17.70 20.19
CA ASP A 114 -10.85 17.27 21.58
C ASP A 114 -12.24 17.40 22.24
N TRP A 115 -12.81 16.26 22.61
CA TRP A 115 -14.21 16.15 23.02
C TRP A 115 -14.38 15.72 24.48
N LEU A 116 -13.34 15.14 25.09
CA LEU A 116 -13.30 14.71 26.48
C LEU A 116 -11.86 14.72 26.99
N SER A 117 -11.56 15.66 27.90
CA SER A 117 -10.23 15.84 28.47
C SER A 117 -9.68 14.53 29.06
N GLY A 118 -8.42 14.22 28.76
CA GLY A 118 -7.74 12.98 29.14
C GLY A 118 -8.09 11.75 28.30
N PHE A 119 -9.10 11.78 27.44
CA PHE A 119 -9.47 10.66 26.56
C PHE A 119 -8.93 10.89 25.14
N ASN A 120 -7.65 10.57 24.93
CA ASN A 120 -6.89 10.90 23.71
C ASN A 120 -7.23 10.03 22.47
N TRP A 121 -8.51 9.79 22.20
CA TRP A 121 -9.05 9.02 21.09
C TRP A 121 -10.23 9.73 20.45
N GLN A 122 -10.45 9.57 19.15
CA GLN A 122 -11.69 10.01 18.48
C GLN A 122 -12.21 8.95 17.51
N PRO A 123 -13.53 8.87 17.30
CA PRO A 123 -14.13 7.93 16.35
C PRO A 123 -13.81 8.35 14.92
N ILE A 124 -13.47 7.38 14.08
CA ILE A 124 -13.14 7.58 12.66
C ILE A 124 -13.82 6.44 11.89
N PRO A 125 -14.69 6.74 10.91
CA PRO A 125 -15.41 5.71 10.17
C PRO A 125 -14.44 4.81 9.40
N ILE A 126 -14.74 3.52 9.38
CA ILE A 126 -14.09 2.53 8.53
C ILE A 126 -15.20 1.83 7.78
N PHE A 127 -15.14 1.89 6.46
CA PHE A 127 -16.11 1.22 5.59
C PHE A 127 -15.60 -0.17 5.21
N SER A 128 -16.53 -1.08 4.91
CA SER A 128 -16.19 -2.44 4.45
C SER A 128 -17.29 -2.98 3.54
N GLU A 129 -16.91 -3.66 2.47
CA GLU A 129 -17.80 -4.55 1.71
C GLU A 129 -17.96 -5.89 2.48
N PRO A 130 -19.14 -6.54 2.49
CA PRO A 130 -19.33 -7.84 3.14
C PRO A 130 -18.30 -8.88 2.66
N LEU A 131 -17.79 -9.73 3.55
CA LEU A 131 -16.57 -10.52 3.31
C LEU A 131 -16.69 -11.57 2.18
N ASN A 132 -17.91 -11.91 1.77
CA ASN A 132 -18.24 -12.77 0.62
C ASN A 132 -18.48 -12.00 -0.69
N GLN A 133 -18.61 -10.68 -0.62
CA GLN A 133 -18.85 -9.77 -1.74
C GLN A 133 -17.63 -8.90 -2.05
N ASP A 134 -16.76 -8.63 -1.06
CA ASP A 134 -15.51 -7.86 -1.13
C ASP A 134 -14.80 -8.02 -2.48
N SER A 135 -14.90 -6.98 -3.30
CA SER A 135 -14.48 -6.94 -4.70
C SER A 135 -13.09 -6.33 -4.88
N LEU A 136 -12.54 -5.75 -3.82
CA LEU A 136 -11.45 -4.78 -3.88
C LEU A 136 -10.19 -5.20 -3.13
N LEU A 137 -10.35 -5.70 -1.90
CA LEU A 137 -9.23 -5.91 -0.97
C LEU A 137 -8.91 -7.38 -0.77
N LEU A 138 -9.92 -8.24 -0.70
CA LEU A 138 -9.74 -9.71 -0.69
C LEU A 138 -10.21 -10.37 -2.00
N VAL A 139 -11.04 -9.66 -2.79
CA VAL A 139 -11.62 -10.14 -4.06
C VAL A 139 -12.25 -11.52 -3.87
N ARG A 140 -13.19 -11.60 -2.92
CA ARG A 140 -13.95 -12.79 -2.55
C ARG A 140 -15.29 -12.93 -3.27
N THR A 141 -15.70 -11.91 -4.02
CA THR A 141 -16.81 -12.00 -4.99
C THR A 141 -16.66 -13.27 -5.84
N PRO A 142 -17.70 -14.11 -6.00
CA PRO A 142 -17.60 -15.36 -6.75
C PRO A 142 -17.10 -15.14 -8.19
N CYS A 143 -15.94 -15.72 -8.51
CA CYS A 143 -15.32 -15.66 -9.83
C CYS A 143 -14.85 -17.07 -10.21
N PRO A 144 -15.71 -17.90 -10.86
CA PRO A 144 -15.38 -19.27 -11.23
C PRO A 144 -14.05 -19.36 -12.00
N ARG A 145 -13.87 -18.48 -12.99
CA ARG A 145 -12.65 -18.34 -13.79
C ARG A 145 -11.37 -18.16 -12.98
N TYR A 146 -11.42 -17.54 -11.78
CA TYR A 146 -10.24 -17.47 -10.91
C TYR A 146 -9.86 -18.84 -10.33
N PHE A 147 -10.86 -19.63 -9.92
CA PHE A 147 -10.62 -20.97 -9.37
C PHE A 147 -10.20 -21.92 -10.49
N GLU A 148 -10.86 -21.88 -11.65
CA GLU A 148 -10.42 -22.58 -12.87
C GLU A 148 -8.96 -22.26 -13.20
N ALA A 149 -8.58 -20.98 -13.32
CA ALA A 149 -7.22 -20.55 -13.62
C ALA A 149 -6.20 -20.93 -12.52
N ARG A 150 -6.62 -21.01 -11.25
CA ARG A 150 -5.79 -21.49 -10.15
C ARG A 150 -5.57 -22.99 -10.24
N ASP A 151 -6.62 -23.74 -10.54
CA ASP A 151 -6.58 -25.18 -10.57
C ASP A 151 -5.84 -25.65 -11.85
N GLU A 152 -6.03 -24.97 -12.99
CA GLU A 152 -5.16 -25.05 -14.18
C GLU A 152 -3.67 -24.91 -13.79
N VAL A 153 -3.31 -23.88 -13.02
CA VAL A 153 -1.94 -23.66 -12.53
C VAL A 153 -1.45 -24.79 -11.62
N LEU A 154 -2.30 -25.32 -10.74
CA LEU A 154 -1.96 -26.48 -9.89
C LEU A 154 -1.85 -27.78 -10.69
N GLN A 155 -2.51 -27.88 -11.85
CA GLN A 155 -2.40 -29.02 -12.76
C GLN A 155 -1.17 -28.97 -13.68
N LEU A 156 -0.47 -27.83 -13.79
CA LEU A 156 0.72 -27.67 -14.63
C LEU A 156 1.83 -28.69 -14.31
N PRO A 157 2.48 -29.33 -15.31
CA PRO A 157 3.53 -30.32 -15.07
C PRO A 157 4.70 -29.76 -14.27
N GLU A 158 5.08 -28.50 -14.49
CA GLU A 158 6.16 -27.86 -13.75
C GLU A 158 5.76 -27.61 -12.29
N VAL A 159 4.54 -27.15 -12.01
CA VAL A 159 4.07 -26.92 -10.62
C VAL A 159 3.96 -28.24 -9.87
N LYS A 160 3.43 -29.29 -10.49
CA LYS A 160 3.43 -30.66 -9.94
C LYS A 160 4.84 -31.16 -9.63
N LEU A 161 5.78 -31.01 -10.57
CA LEU A 161 7.17 -31.44 -10.38
C LEU A 161 7.92 -30.60 -9.33
N GLU A 162 7.52 -29.36 -9.10
CA GLU A 162 8.01 -28.57 -7.97
C GLU A 162 7.45 -29.05 -6.63
N MET A 163 6.15 -29.40 -6.56
CA MET A 163 5.50 -29.92 -5.36
C MET A 163 5.95 -31.35 -5.00
N LEU A 164 6.21 -32.22 -5.97
CA LEU A 164 6.68 -33.60 -5.73
C LEU A 164 7.99 -33.66 -4.93
N LYS A 165 8.88 -32.66 -5.06
CA LYS A 165 10.12 -32.52 -4.28
C LYS A 165 9.86 -32.45 -2.76
N TYR A 166 8.65 -32.06 -2.37
CA TYR A 166 8.23 -31.90 -0.98
C TYR A 166 7.30 -33.03 -0.50
N HIS A 167 7.08 -34.10 -1.29
CA HIS A 167 6.18 -35.20 -0.91
C HIS A 167 6.51 -35.82 0.47
N ASN A 168 7.79 -35.97 0.82
CA ASN A 168 8.17 -36.45 2.15
C ASN A 168 7.88 -35.42 3.26
N LEU A 169 8.02 -34.12 2.99
CA LEU A 169 7.65 -33.06 3.93
C LEU A 169 6.13 -33.03 4.14
N PHE A 170 5.36 -33.13 3.05
CA PHE A 170 3.91 -33.24 3.04
C PHE A 170 3.41 -34.43 3.87
N ARG A 171 4.01 -35.62 3.68
CA ARG A 171 3.67 -36.82 4.46
C ARG A 171 4.00 -36.63 5.95
N ASN A 172 5.22 -36.21 6.28
CA ASN A 172 5.64 -36.01 7.67
C ASN A 172 4.74 -34.98 8.38
N LEU A 173 4.41 -33.86 7.73
CA LEU A 173 3.50 -32.86 8.30
C LEU A 173 2.07 -33.41 8.42
N THR A 174 1.61 -34.24 7.49
CA THR A 174 0.29 -34.91 7.58
C THR A 174 0.22 -35.85 8.78
N GLU A 175 1.24 -36.70 8.98
CA GLU A 175 1.36 -37.60 10.13
C GLU A 175 1.42 -36.82 11.47
N MET A 176 2.18 -35.73 11.52
CA MET A 176 2.35 -34.91 12.73
C MET A 176 1.10 -34.10 13.07
N THR A 177 0.42 -33.51 12.08
CA THR A 177 -0.71 -32.58 12.30
C THR A 177 -2.09 -33.22 12.21
N GLY A 178 -2.21 -34.40 11.60
CA GLY A 178 -3.49 -35.04 11.26
C GLY A 178 -4.26 -34.32 10.14
N MET A 179 -3.75 -33.21 9.60
CA MET A 179 -4.31 -32.51 8.44
C MET A 179 -3.72 -33.09 7.16
N GLU A 180 -4.55 -33.45 6.18
CA GLU A 180 -4.04 -33.84 4.85
C GLU A 180 -3.32 -32.66 4.20
N ILE A 181 -1.99 -32.75 4.09
CA ILE A 181 -1.15 -31.71 3.51
C ILE A 181 -0.63 -32.22 2.17
N SER A 182 -1.16 -31.68 1.07
CA SER A 182 -0.85 -32.11 -0.30
C SER A 182 -0.25 -31.01 -1.19
N ASN A 183 -0.23 -29.75 -0.71
CA ASN A 183 0.12 -28.58 -1.51
C ASN A 183 0.62 -27.40 -0.64
N ALA A 184 1.11 -26.35 -1.33
CA ALA A 184 1.64 -25.14 -0.70
C ALA A 184 0.62 -24.30 0.08
N GLU A 185 -0.67 -24.32 -0.26
CA GLU A 185 -1.72 -23.57 0.45
C GLU A 185 -1.98 -24.19 1.83
N HIS A 186 -1.96 -25.52 1.94
CA HIS A 186 -2.10 -26.23 3.22
C HIS A 186 -0.89 -25.95 4.14
N VAL A 187 0.33 -25.97 3.58
CA VAL A 187 1.55 -25.59 4.33
C VAL A 187 1.54 -24.12 4.76
N ASN A 188 0.99 -23.21 3.94
CA ASN A 188 0.80 -21.81 4.33
C ASN A 188 -0.21 -21.68 5.49
N SER A 189 -1.35 -22.35 5.41
CA SER A 189 -2.36 -22.34 6.48
C SER A 189 -1.77 -22.79 7.82
N LEU A 190 -1.01 -23.89 7.82
CA LEU A 190 -0.27 -24.36 8.99
C LEU A 190 0.80 -23.36 9.44
N TYR A 191 1.59 -22.79 8.52
CA TYR A 191 2.64 -21.81 8.82
C TYR A 191 2.07 -20.58 9.53
N ILE A 192 1.00 -19.95 9.03
CA ILE A 192 0.41 -18.75 9.66
C ILE A 192 -0.40 -19.10 10.93
N THR A 193 -0.70 -20.38 11.16
CA THR A 193 -1.26 -20.86 12.43
C THR A 193 -0.17 -20.92 13.50
N LEU A 194 0.95 -21.60 13.22
CA LEU A 194 2.13 -21.65 14.10
C LEU A 194 2.77 -20.26 14.33
N GLU A 195 2.79 -19.39 13.30
CA GLU A 195 3.22 -17.99 13.42
C GLU A 195 2.37 -17.24 14.45
N ALA A 196 1.04 -17.42 14.42
CA ALA A 196 0.10 -16.78 15.33
C ALA A 196 0.13 -17.35 16.76
N GLU A 197 0.32 -18.66 16.93
CA GLU A 197 0.51 -19.29 18.26
C GLU A 197 1.78 -18.78 18.93
N LYS A 198 2.88 -18.73 18.18
CA LYS A 198 4.16 -18.19 18.64
C LYS A 198 4.06 -16.70 18.98
N ASP A 199 3.35 -15.91 18.18
CA ASP A 199 3.10 -14.49 18.47
C ASP A 199 2.12 -14.25 19.63
N PHE A 200 1.25 -15.22 19.93
CA PHE A 200 0.40 -15.25 21.12
C PHE A 200 1.17 -15.69 22.39
N GLY A 201 2.37 -16.27 22.22
CA GLY A 201 3.25 -16.70 23.31
C GLY A 201 3.06 -18.15 23.75
N LEU A 202 2.44 -18.99 22.92
CA LEU A 202 2.24 -20.41 23.23
C LEU A 202 3.49 -21.25 22.91
N PRO A 203 3.79 -22.29 23.71
CA PRO A 203 4.79 -23.28 23.35
C PRO A 203 4.29 -24.10 22.16
N LEU A 204 5.01 -24.06 21.05
CA LEU A 204 4.71 -24.88 19.87
C LEU A 204 5.04 -26.37 20.14
N PRO A 205 4.38 -27.32 19.47
CA PRO A 205 4.71 -28.75 19.58
C PRO A 205 6.19 -29.04 19.29
N ALA A 206 6.77 -30.05 19.96
CA ALA A 206 8.21 -30.35 19.85
C ALA A 206 8.69 -30.54 18.40
N TRP A 207 7.89 -31.19 17.54
CA TRP A 207 8.22 -31.39 16.13
C TRP A 207 8.44 -30.08 15.36
N THR A 208 7.83 -28.97 15.77
CA THR A 208 7.95 -27.69 15.06
C THR A 208 9.39 -27.17 15.04
N GLN A 209 10.24 -27.55 15.99
CA GLN A 209 11.66 -27.15 16.03
C GLN A 209 12.42 -27.63 14.78
N ASP A 210 12.04 -28.78 14.22
CA ASP A 210 12.66 -29.33 13.02
C ASP A 210 12.12 -28.71 11.71
N TYR A 211 10.96 -28.07 11.70
CA TYR A 211 10.27 -27.70 10.45
C TYR A 211 9.90 -26.22 10.33
N PHE A 212 9.60 -25.55 11.44
CA PHE A 212 9.07 -24.19 11.47
C PHE A 212 10.05 -23.19 12.12
N PRO A 213 10.36 -22.05 11.46
CA PRO A 213 9.85 -21.63 10.16
C PRO A 213 10.58 -22.26 8.96
N GLU A 214 11.84 -22.69 9.13
CA GLU A 214 12.83 -22.77 8.04
C GLU A 214 12.47 -23.73 6.90
N LYS A 215 11.96 -24.93 7.18
CA LYS A 215 11.59 -25.91 6.13
C LYS A 215 10.23 -25.62 5.49
N MET A 216 9.37 -24.86 6.17
CA MET A 216 8.01 -24.54 5.72
C MET A 216 7.89 -23.20 5.00
N GLN A 217 8.73 -22.20 5.34
CA GLN A 217 8.61 -20.82 4.88
C GLN A 217 8.56 -20.70 3.35
N PHE A 218 9.43 -21.41 2.62
CA PHE A 218 9.46 -21.35 1.15
C PHE A 218 8.13 -21.79 0.52
N LEU A 219 7.47 -22.82 1.08
CA LEU A 219 6.17 -23.28 0.59
C LEU A 219 5.04 -22.31 0.96
N ALA A 220 5.10 -21.73 2.15
CA ALA A 220 4.19 -20.65 2.54
C ALA A 220 4.28 -19.46 1.57
N GLU A 221 5.50 -19.00 1.27
CA GLU A 221 5.81 -17.95 0.29
C GLU A 221 5.34 -18.33 -1.13
N LYS A 222 5.58 -19.57 -1.57
CA LYS A 222 5.11 -20.10 -2.86
C LYS A 222 3.59 -20.09 -3.02
N SER A 223 2.82 -20.31 -1.95
CA SER A 223 1.35 -20.30 -2.03
C SER A 223 0.79 -18.97 -2.58
N TYR A 224 1.44 -17.85 -2.24
CA TYR A 224 1.10 -16.53 -2.77
C TYR A 224 1.51 -16.36 -4.23
N VAL A 225 2.64 -16.94 -4.64
CA VAL A 225 3.08 -16.95 -6.04
C VAL A 225 2.10 -17.75 -6.91
N TYR A 226 1.55 -18.85 -6.43
CA TYR A 226 0.57 -19.65 -7.18
C TYR A 226 -0.81 -18.96 -7.29
N ASN A 227 -1.30 -18.34 -6.21
CA ASN A 227 -2.59 -17.61 -6.24
C ASN A 227 -2.56 -16.30 -7.07
N ALA A 228 -1.40 -15.87 -7.57
CA ALA A 228 -1.26 -14.80 -8.54
C ALA A 228 -0.22 -15.14 -9.62
N TYR A 229 -0.22 -16.39 -10.10
CA TYR A 229 0.79 -16.92 -11.02
C TYR A 229 0.66 -16.33 -12.42
N THR A 230 -0.55 -16.34 -12.98
CA THR A 230 -0.81 -15.83 -14.34
C THR A 230 -1.16 -14.34 -14.33
N LYS A 231 -0.99 -13.67 -15.48
CA LYS A 231 -1.47 -12.29 -15.68
C LYS A 231 -2.98 -12.16 -15.52
N GLU A 232 -3.74 -13.22 -15.80
CA GLU A 232 -5.18 -13.28 -15.55
C GLU A 232 -5.48 -13.24 -14.05
N MET A 233 -4.86 -14.13 -13.26
CA MET A 233 -5.03 -14.17 -11.80
C MET A 233 -4.58 -12.86 -11.13
N GLN A 234 -3.47 -12.26 -11.59
CA GLN A 234 -3.01 -10.95 -11.15
C GLN A 234 -4.02 -9.84 -11.46
N LYS A 235 -4.60 -9.84 -12.67
CA LYS A 235 -5.64 -8.89 -13.10
C LYS A 235 -6.94 -9.06 -12.31
N ILE A 236 -7.26 -10.27 -11.87
CA ILE A 236 -8.43 -10.54 -11.01
C ILE A 236 -8.14 -10.12 -9.55
N LYS A 237 -7.02 -10.54 -8.95
CA LYS A 237 -6.79 -10.39 -7.50
C LYS A 237 -6.06 -9.11 -7.07
N GLY A 238 -5.16 -8.57 -7.89
CA GLY A 238 -4.46 -7.30 -7.63
C GLY A 238 -5.01 -6.13 -8.47
N GLY A 239 -5.54 -6.45 -9.66
CA GLY A 239 -6.06 -5.48 -10.62
C GLY A 239 -7.18 -4.56 -10.11
N PRO A 240 -8.18 -5.00 -9.34
CA PRO A 240 -9.25 -4.13 -8.85
C PRO A 240 -8.72 -2.98 -7.96
N PHE A 241 -7.85 -3.32 -7.01
CA PHE A 241 -7.20 -2.33 -6.14
C PHE A 241 -6.32 -1.37 -6.94
N LEU A 242 -5.45 -1.89 -7.81
CA LEU A 242 -4.57 -1.07 -8.63
C LEU A 242 -5.37 -0.13 -9.53
N LYS A 243 -6.45 -0.62 -10.16
CA LYS A 243 -7.34 0.22 -10.98
C LYS A 243 -7.98 1.34 -10.15
N LYS A 244 -8.56 1.04 -8.99
CA LYS A 244 -9.17 2.06 -8.10
C LYS A 244 -8.13 3.10 -7.68
N MET A 245 -6.95 2.67 -7.26
CA MET A 245 -5.84 3.56 -6.87
C MET A 245 -5.37 4.45 -8.02
N PHE A 246 -5.14 3.90 -9.21
CA PHE A 246 -4.73 4.70 -10.38
C PHE A 246 -5.86 5.65 -10.84
N ASP A 247 -7.11 5.20 -10.85
CA ASP A 247 -8.27 6.06 -11.14
C ASP A 247 -8.34 7.23 -10.13
N GLU A 248 -8.09 6.99 -8.84
CA GLU A 248 -8.08 8.01 -7.78
C GLU A 248 -6.89 8.99 -7.92
N MET A 249 -5.69 8.50 -8.25
CA MET A 249 -4.52 9.33 -8.50
C MET A 249 -4.64 10.18 -9.77
N LEU A 250 -5.16 9.62 -10.86
CA LEU A 250 -5.44 10.36 -12.09
C LEU A 250 -6.51 11.43 -11.86
N LYS A 251 -7.59 11.10 -11.13
CA LYS A 251 -8.61 12.07 -10.71
C LYS A 251 -8.03 13.15 -9.80
N LYS A 252 -7.05 12.85 -8.94
CA LYS A 252 -6.36 13.86 -8.12
C LYS A 252 -5.51 14.79 -8.98
N ARG A 253 -4.69 14.24 -9.88
CA ARG A 253 -3.86 15.00 -10.85
C ARG A 253 -4.71 15.96 -11.70
N ASP A 254 -5.87 15.49 -12.16
CA ASP A 254 -6.75 16.21 -13.08
C ASP A 254 -7.77 17.12 -12.37
N ASN A 255 -7.69 17.28 -11.05
CA ASN A 255 -8.67 18.01 -10.22
C ASN A 255 -10.13 17.54 -10.42
N LYS A 256 -10.34 16.24 -10.61
CA LYS A 256 -11.65 15.57 -10.80
C LYS A 256 -12.02 14.62 -9.65
N LEU A 257 -11.19 14.50 -8.62
CA LEU A 257 -11.46 13.67 -7.46
C LEU A 257 -12.58 14.28 -6.61
N LYS A 258 -13.49 13.45 -6.08
CA LYS A 258 -14.54 13.88 -5.16
C LYS A 258 -14.42 13.15 -3.81
N PRO A 259 -14.33 13.85 -2.67
CA PRO A 259 -14.13 15.31 -2.53
C PRO A 259 -12.79 15.78 -3.12
N LEU A 260 -12.73 17.00 -3.66
CA LEU A 260 -11.50 17.59 -4.23
C LEU A 260 -10.38 17.70 -3.20
N GLN A 261 -10.76 18.02 -1.96
CA GLN A 261 -9.85 18.13 -0.82
C GLN A 261 -9.41 16.79 -0.22
N ARG A 262 -9.80 15.64 -0.78
CA ARG A 262 -9.29 14.30 -0.38
C ARG A 262 -7.77 14.27 -0.44
N LYS A 263 -7.13 14.05 0.71
CA LYS A 263 -5.67 14.02 0.91
C LYS A 263 -5.14 12.60 1.06
N LEU A 264 -5.78 11.75 1.87
CA LEU A 264 -5.29 10.40 2.18
C LEU A 264 -6.35 9.34 1.89
N PHE A 265 -5.91 8.23 1.31
CA PHE A 265 -6.61 6.95 1.33
C PHE A 265 -5.81 5.94 2.16
N ILE A 266 -6.48 5.22 3.06
CA ILE A 266 -5.85 4.22 3.93
C ILE A 266 -6.69 2.94 3.98
N TYR A 267 -6.05 1.83 3.62
CA TYR A 267 -6.68 0.54 3.36
C TYR A 267 -6.09 -0.56 4.23
N THR A 268 -6.91 -1.55 4.64
CA THR A 268 -6.40 -2.71 5.37
C THR A 268 -7.07 -4.01 4.92
N GLY A 269 -6.25 -5.02 4.65
CA GLY A 269 -6.70 -6.36 4.29
C GLY A 269 -5.76 -7.43 4.85
N HIS A 270 -5.38 -8.36 3.98
CA HIS A 270 -4.66 -9.58 4.35
C HIS A 270 -3.29 -9.64 3.68
N ASP A 271 -2.50 -10.64 4.06
CA ASP A 271 -1.26 -11.02 3.36
C ASP A 271 -1.51 -11.23 1.86
N TRP A 272 -2.60 -11.92 1.49
CA TRP A 272 -3.06 -12.02 0.10
C TRP A 272 -3.28 -10.66 -0.57
N THR A 273 -3.86 -9.66 0.12
CA THR A 273 -4.09 -8.31 -0.43
C THR A 273 -2.77 -7.67 -0.85
N VAL A 274 -1.82 -7.58 0.07
CA VAL A 274 -0.52 -6.94 -0.19
C VAL A 274 0.29 -7.76 -1.20
N GLY A 275 0.29 -9.08 -1.08
CA GLY A 275 0.99 -9.98 -2.00
C GLY A 275 0.49 -9.87 -3.44
N ASN A 276 -0.83 -9.91 -3.66
CA ASN A 276 -1.42 -9.84 -5.00
C ASN A 276 -1.18 -8.47 -5.66
N ILE A 277 -1.17 -7.38 -4.90
CA ILE A 277 -0.79 -6.04 -5.36
C ILE A 277 0.69 -6.02 -5.80
N LEU A 278 1.61 -6.57 -4.99
CA LEU A 278 3.04 -6.59 -5.30
C LEU A 278 3.39 -7.57 -6.45
N MET A 279 2.63 -8.67 -6.63
CA MET A 279 2.71 -9.54 -7.82
C MET A 279 2.28 -8.80 -9.09
N ALA A 280 1.11 -8.14 -9.07
CA ALA A 280 0.57 -7.45 -10.24
C ALA A 280 1.43 -6.25 -10.67
N LEU A 281 2.15 -5.63 -9.73
CA LEU A 281 3.18 -4.61 -10.00
C LEU A 281 4.56 -5.18 -10.39
N GLN A 282 4.75 -6.51 -10.32
CA GLN A 282 6.01 -7.22 -10.60
C GLN A 282 7.21 -6.80 -9.74
N ILE A 283 6.96 -6.25 -8.54
CA ILE A 283 7.99 -5.76 -7.60
C ILE A 283 8.19 -6.65 -6.37
N TRP A 284 7.45 -7.76 -6.23
CA TRP A 284 7.60 -8.64 -5.06
C TRP A 284 8.87 -9.48 -5.11
N GLN A 285 9.76 -9.25 -4.14
CA GLN A 285 10.97 -10.03 -3.86
C GLN A 285 10.68 -11.40 -3.17
N ARG A 286 9.47 -11.95 -3.32
CA ARG A 286 8.99 -13.27 -2.83
C ARG A 286 9.00 -13.55 -1.31
N GLN A 287 9.53 -12.63 -0.50
CA GLN A 287 9.53 -12.70 0.96
C GLN A 287 8.13 -12.79 1.59
N MET A 288 8.00 -13.57 2.68
CA MET A 288 6.77 -13.72 3.47
C MET A 288 6.25 -12.36 4.00
N PRO A 289 5.00 -11.95 3.74
CA PRO A 289 4.47 -10.67 4.20
C PRO A 289 4.19 -10.72 5.72
N ARG A 290 5.13 -10.24 6.55
CA ARG A 290 4.96 -10.17 8.03
C ARG A 290 3.69 -9.39 8.43
N PHE A 291 3.14 -9.68 9.61
CA PHE A 291 2.04 -8.87 10.16
C PHE A 291 2.38 -7.38 10.16
N SER A 292 1.36 -6.53 10.01
CA SER A 292 1.50 -5.06 9.95
C SER A 292 2.29 -4.51 8.74
N VAL A 293 2.71 -5.34 7.76
CA VAL A 293 3.42 -4.86 6.56
C VAL A 293 2.52 -3.98 5.69
N MET A 294 3.09 -2.92 5.13
CA MET A 294 2.37 -1.87 4.37
C MET A 294 3.08 -1.55 3.06
N ALA A 295 2.29 -1.36 1.99
CA ALA A 295 2.71 -0.66 0.78
C ALA A 295 2.17 0.78 0.81
N ILE A 296 3.03 1.74 0.43
CA ILE A 296 2.73 3.17 0.39
C ILE A 296 2.93 3.66 -1.04
N PHE A 297 1.92 4.30 -1.61
CA PHE A 297 1.94 4.88 -2.94
C PHE A 297 1.64 6.38 -2.83
N GLU A 298 2.53 7.26 -3.30
CA GLU A 298 2.40 8.72 -3.13
C GLU A 298 2.42 9.44 -4.48
N LEU A 299 1.42 10.29 -4.71
CA LEU A 299 1.40 11.21 -5.85
C LEU A 299 2.07 12.53 -5.46
N HIS A 300 3.24 12.82 -6.05
CA HIS A 300 4.03 14.03 -5.82
C HIS A 300 3.89 15.04 -6.99
N LYS A 301 4.01 16.34 -6.72
CA LYS A 301 4.03 17.41 -7.73
C LYS A 301 5.32 18.24 -7.64
N HIS A 302 5.98 18.45 -8.79
CA HIS A 302 7.15 19.32 -8.96
C HIS A 302 6.74 20.81 -9.08
N SER A 303 7.58 21.74 -8.61
CA SER A 303 7.26 23.18 -8.57
C SER A 303 7.74 24.01 -9.77
N GLN A 304 8.99 23.86 -10.26
CA GLN A 304 9.52 24.64 -11.41
C GLN A 304 10.07 23.80 -12.58
N THR A 305 11.39 23.53 -12.62
CA THR A 305 12.14 23.12 -13.82
C THR A 305 12.04 21.62 -14.19
N GLY A 306 12.63 21.21 -15.32
CA GLY A 306 12.65 19.80 -15.73
C GLY A 306 13.61 19.48 -16.88
N GLU A 307 14.89 19.20 -16.58
CA GLU A 307 15.99 18.87 -17.52
C GLU A 307 16.82 17.64 -17.02
N TYR A 308 17.52 16.87 -17.88
CA TYR A 308 18.23 15.59 -17.53
C TYR A 308 19.61 15.40 -18.22
N TYR A 309 20.48 14.53 -17.67
CA TYR A 309 21.90 14.27 -18.05
C TYR A 309 22.25 12.75 -17.99
N ILE A 310 23.41 12.30 -18.52
CA ILE A 310 23.90 10.89 -18.52
C ILE A 310 25.42 10.78 -18.24
N GLU A 311 25.85 9.72 -17.55
CA GLU A 311 27.24 9.45 -17.14
C GLU A 311 27.66 7.96 -17.28
N LEU A 312 28.91 7.69 -17.70
CA LEU A 312 29.52 6.36 -17.84
C LEU A 312 30.98 6.36 -17.35
N PHE A 313 31.38 5.44 -16.46
CA PHE A 313 32.77 5.33 -15.99
C PHE A 313 33.26 3.89 -15.80
N ARG A 314 34.58 3.70 -15.77
CA ARG A 314 35.25 2.42 -15.50
C ARG A 314 35.44 2.21 -14.00
N HIS A 315 35.41 0.94 -13.56
CA HIS A 315 35.90 0.59 -12.22
C HIS A 315 37.30 1.11 -11.90
N GLY A 316 37.57 1.28 -10.61
CA GLY A 316 38.86 1.76 -10.11
C GLY A 316 39.97 0.70 -10.08
N PRO A 317 41.17 1.10 -9.61
CA PRO A 317 42.33 0.24 -9.38
C PRO A 317 41.99 -1.06 -8.64
N ARG A 318 42.45 -2.18 -9.22
CA ARG A 318 42.15 -3.55 -8.79
C ARG A 318 43.41 -4.41 -8.76
N THR A 319 43.34 -5.54 -8.06
CA THR A 319 44.32 -6.64 -8.21
C THR A 319 44.29 -7.24 -9.63
N PRO A 320 45.33 -7.99 -10.07
CA PRO A 320 45.29 -8.76 -11.30
C PRO A 320 44.08 -9.73 -11.34
N VAL A 321 43.54 -10.01 -12.53
CA VAL A 321 42.41 -10.97 -12.70
C VAL A 321 42.92 -12.38 -13.01
N ASN A 322 44.11 -12.44 -13.60
CA ASN A 322 44.88 -13.59 -14.06
C ASN A 322 46.35 -13.13 -14.13
N THR A 323 47.29 -14.06 -14.34
CA THR A 323 48.71 -13.74 -14.58
C THR A 323 49.35 -14.70 -15.59
N TYR A 324 50.64 -14.52 -15.86
CA TYR A 324 51.46 -15.32 -16.77
C TYR A 324 52.27 -16.39 -16.01
N PRO A 325 52.61 -17.54 -16.61
CA PRO A 325 53.23 -18.69 -15.91
C PRO A 325 54.51 -18.40 -15.11
N ASN A 326 55.38 -17.51 -15.61
CA ASN A 326 56.65 -17.16 -14.96
C ASN A 326 56.56 -15.94 -14.02
N ASP A 327 55.35 -15.50 -13.67
CA ASP A 327 55.15 -14.41 -12.70
C ASP A 327 55.61 -14.85 -11.29
N PRO A 328 56.55 -14.16 -10.62
CA PRO A 328 56.89 -14.46 -9.22
C PRO A 328 55.69 -14.33 -8.27
N TYR A 329 54.66 -13.57 -8.66
CA TYR A 329 53.40 -13.38 -7.92
C TYR A 329 52.29 -14.36 -8.33
N ILE A 330 52.57 -15.41 -9.13
CA ILE A 330 51.58 -16.45 -9.47
C ILE A 330 51.05 -17.22 -8.27
N ARG A 331 51.78 -17.22 -7.14
CA ARG A 331 51.34 -17.79 -5.85
C ARG A 331 50.80 -16.74 -4.87
N GLU A 332 50.73 -15.47 -5.24
CA GLU A 332 50.16 -14.42 -4.41
C GLU A 332 48.64 -14.60 -4.29
N THR A 333 48.13 -14.35 -3.08
CA THR A 333 46.72 -14.41 -2.73
C THR A 333 46.03 -13.04 -2.83
N PHE A 334 46.83 -11.96 -2.88
CA PHE A 334 46.42 -10.57 -2.79
C PHE A 334 45.54 -10.29 -1.56
N HIS A 335 45.85 -10.95 -0.43
CA HIS A 335 45.12 -10.78 0.83
C HIS A 335 45.08 -9.30 1.28
N PRO A 336 43.95 -8.77 1.78
CA PRO A 336 42.65 -9.42 2.01
C PRO A 336 41.66 -9.34 0.83
N TYR A 337 42.10 -8.94 -0.36
CA TYR A 337 41.21 -8.63 -1.50
C TYR A 337 40.93 -9.83 -2.41
N GLY A 338 41.91 -10.70 -2.64
CA GLY A 338 41.82 -11.74 -3.67
C GLY A 338 42.04 -11.20 -5.10
N TRP A 339 42.12 -12.12 -6.06
CA TRP A 339 42.29 -11.83 -7.48
C TRP A 339 41.06 -11.09 -8.06
N GLY A 340 41.29 -10.09 -8.92
CA GLY A 340 40.29 -9.35 -9.70
C GLY A 340 39.42 -8.34 -8.93
N HIS A 341 39.77 -8.01 -7.68
CA HIS A 341 38.97 -7.22 -6.73
C HIS A 341 39.47 -5.78 -6.53
N LEU A 342 38.58 -4.89 -6.10
CA LEU A 342 38.82 -3.44 -5.97
C LEU A 342 39.68 -3.11 -4.73
N THR A 343 40.83 -2.45 -4.93
CA THR A 343 41.76 -2.13 -3.84
C THR A 343 41.25 -0.95 -2.99
N ASN A 344 41.83 -0.77 -1.79
CA ASN A 344 41.55 0.43 -0.99
C ASN A 344 42.08 1.73 -1.63
N ALA A 345 43.04 1.66 -2.57
CA ALA A 345 43.41 2.81 -3.38
C ALA A 345 42.27 3.19 -4.35
N GLY A 346 41.72 2.22 -5.08
CA GLY A 346 40.63 2.47 -6.01
C GLY A 346 39.33 2.94 -5.35
N LYS A 347 38.99 2.41 -4.16
CA LYS A 347 37.85 2.90 -3.36
C LYS A 347 38.00 4.41 -3.04
N ARG A 348 39.19 4.87 -2.66
CA ARG A 348 39.46 6.29 -2.35
C ARG A 348 39.42 7.19 -3.59
N GLU A 349 39.91 6.70 -4.72
CA GLU A 349 39.91 7.43 -6.00
C GLU A 349 38.48 7.66 -6.51
N LEU A 350 37.67 6.62 -6.50
CA LEU A 350 36.27 6.67 -6.90
C LEU A 350 35.40 7.51 -5.94
N PHE A 351 35.67 7.43 -4.63
CA PHE A 351 35.00 8.31 -3.67
C PHE A 351 35.29 9.79 -3.96
N LYS A 352 36.53 10.14 -4.31
CA LYS A 352 36.89 11.50 -4.77
C LYS A 352 36.23 11.87 -6.10
N MET A 353 36.06 10.92 -7.03
CA MET A 353 35.28 11.14 -8.24
C MET A 353 33.83 11.50 -7.90
N GLY A 354 33.19 10.74 -7.00
CA GLY A 354 31.84 11.05 -6.49
C GLY A 354 31.72 12.46 -5.92
N GLN A 355 32.67 12.87 -5.08
CA GLN A 355 32.72 14.23 -4.53
C GLN A 355 32.91 15.33 -5.60
N TRP A 356 33.61 15.02 -6.69
CA TRP A 356 33.79 15.94 -7.82
C TRP A 356 32.52 16.03 -8.68
N LEU A 357 31.82 14.92 -8.89
CA LEU A 357 30.54 14.87 -9.61
C LEU A 357 29.43 15.61 -8.86
N ALA A 358 29.37 15.45 -7.53
CA ALA A 358 28.44 16.17 -6.67
C ALA A 358 28.58 17.70 -6.85
N ARG A 359 29.82 18.21 -6.83
CA ARG A 359 30.11 19.64 -7.09
C ARG A 359 29.76 20.06 -8.52
N ARG A 360 30.15 19.26 -9.52
CA ARG A 360 29.85 19.57 -10.94
C ARG A 360 28.34 19.74 -11.18
N TYR A 361 27.52 18.96 -10.48
CA TYR A 361 26.07 18.92 -10.65
C TYR A 361 25.29 19.44 -9.44
N GLU A 362 25.91 20.22 -8.54
CA GLU A 362 25.29 20.70 -7.29
C GLU A 362 24.05 21.57 -7.53
N ASN A 363 24.07 22.38 -8.59
CA ASN A 363 22.95 23.23 -9.02
C ASN A 363 21.92 22.47 -9.90
N PHE A 364 22.14 21.18 -10.13
CA PHE A 364 21.34 20.36 -11.04
C PHE A 364 20.67 19.17 -10.33
N LEU A 365 21.39 18.41 -9.51
CA LEU A 365 20.89 17.31 -8.69
C LEU A 365 20.51 17.81 -7.29
N THR A 366 19.80 16.98 -6.51
CA THR A 366 19.64 17.22 -5.07
C THR A 366 20.91 16.79 -4.32
N PRO A 367 21.26 17.43 -3.19
CA PRO A 367 22.45 17.05 -2.40
C PRO A 367 22.31 15.68 -1.73
N PHE A 368 21.10 15.11 -1.65
CA PHE A 368 20.86 13.71 -1.29
C PHE A 368 20.27 12.88 -2.43
N TYR A 369 20.48 11.56 -2.39
CA TYR A 369 19.99 10.63 -3.41
C TYR A 369 18.47 10.44 -3.36
N THR A 370 17.84 10.40 -4.53
CA THR A 370 16.47 9.87 -4.70
C THR A 370 16.37 8.93 -5.92
N PRO A 371 15.56 7.86 -5.85
CA PRO A 371 15.48 6.84 -6.89
C PRO A 371 14.85 7.34 -8.20
N ASP A 372 14.07 8.41 -8.14
CA ASP A 372 13.46 8.98 -9.33
C ASP A 372 14.35 9.98 -10.06
N LEU A 373 15.31 10.62 -9.37
CA LEU A 373 16.30 11.49 -10.02
C LEU A 373 17.40 10.64 -10.64
N LEU A 374 18.05 9.77 -9.86
CA LEU A 374 19.22 8.99 -10.30
C LEU A 374 18.89 7.50 -10.55
N HIS A 375 19.17 7.03 -11.77
CA HIS A 375 19.25 5.61 -12.10
C HIS A 375 20.71 5.16 -12.09
N VAL A 376 20.97 3.96 -11.58
CA VAL A 376 22.32 3.42 -11.43
C VAL A 376 22.39 1.99 -11.94
N GLN A 377 23.29 1.73 -12.88
CA GLN A 377 23.53 0.40 -13.42
C GLN A 377 25.04 0.09 -13.47
N SER A 378 25.38 -1.19 -13.36
CA SER A 378 26.74 -1.69 -13.45
C SER A 378 26.75 -3.09 -14.07
N SER A 379 27.88 -3.55 -14.61
CA SER A 379 28.02 -4.99 -14.89
C SER A 379 28.07 -5.77 -13.58
N ALA A 380 27.65 -7.04 -13.58
CA ALA A 380 27.65 -7.91 -12.39
C ALA A 380 29.07 -8.38 -11.94
N SER A 381 30.13 -7.63 -12.24
CA SER A 381 31.47 -7.90 -11.68
C SER A 381 31.57 -7.31 -10.26
N PRO A 382 32.13 -8.03 -9.26
CA PRO A 382 32.26 -7.48 -7.91
C PRO A 382 32.97 -6.12 -7.86
N ARG A 383 34.05 -5.97 -8.64
CA ARG A 383 34.81 -4.70 -8.73
C ARG A 383 34.02 -3.52 -9.30
N THR A 384 33.07 -3.71 -10.21
CA THR A 384 32.27 -2.61 -10.80
C THR A 384 31.12 -2.23 -9.87
N LEU A 385 30.45 -3.21 -9.27
CA LEU A 385 29.46 -2.98 -8.19
C LEU A 385 30.08 -2.22 -7.01
N MET A 386 31.23 -2.66 -6.51
CA MET A 386 31.97 -1.96 -5.45
C MET A 386 32.46 -0.58 -5.89
N SER A 387 32.78 -0.40 -7.18
CA SER A 387 33.21 0.90 -7.70
C SER A 387 32.07 1.91 -7.74
N MET A 388 30.90 1.48 -8.23
CA MET A 388 29.69 2.29 -8.24
C MET A 388 29.28 2.69 -6.82
N ALA A 389 29.31 1.74 -5.87
CA ALA A 389 29.05 2.03 -4.46
C ALA A 389 30.03 3.07 -3.86
N ALA A 390 31.30 3.06 -4.28
CA ALA A 390 32.30 4.03 -3.84
C ALA A 390 32.08 5.44 -4.42
N VAL A 391 31.71 5.55 -5.71
CA VAL A 391 31.34 6.84 -6.33
C VAL A 391 30.09 7.41 -5.65
N LEU A 392 29.03 6.61 -5.53
CA LEU A 392 27.78 7.03 -4.89
C LEU A 392 27.96 7.47 -3.44
N ALA A 393 28.84 6.79 -2.68
CA ALA A 393 29.20 7.18 -1.31
C ALA A 393 29.84 8.57 -1.24
N GLY A 394 30.66 8.94 -2.24
CA GLY A 394 31.26 10.27 -2.33
C GLY A 394 30.32 11.33 -2.91
N MET A 395 29.35 10.91 -3.73
CA MET A 395 28.44 11.80 -4.45
C MET A 395 27.18 12.17 -3.66
N PHE A 396 26.67 11.26 -2.84
CA PHE A 396 25.49 11.49 -1.98
C PHE A 396 25.78 11.14 -0.51
N PRO A 397 26.74 11.83 0.14
CA PRO A 397 26.97 11.67 1.57
C PRO A 397 25.70 12.06 2.35
N PRO A 398 25.10 11.17 3.15
CA PRO A 398 23.84 11.47 3.81
C PRO A 398 23.95 12.48 4.96
N LYS A 399 25.15 12.72 5.51
CA LYS A 399 25.36 13.64 6.64
C LYS A 399 24.85 15.05 6.32
N ASN A 400 24.15 15.65 7.29
CA ASN A 400 23.48 16.94 7.19
C ASN A 400 22.31 16.98 6.16
N THR A 401 21.81 15.82 5.69
CA THR A 401 20.67 15.74 4.75
C THR A 401 19.51 14.97 5.37
N VAL A 402 18.33 15.02 4.74
CA VAL A 402 17.17 14.21 5.17
C VAL A 402 17.39 12.69 5.08
N MET A 403 18.50 12.23 4.49
CA MET A 403 18.89 10.82 4.38
C MET A 403 19.88 10.36 5.47
N GLU A 404 20.21 11.20 6.45
CA GLU A 404 21.06 10.81 7.59
C GLU A 404 20.37 9.80 8.51
N TRP A 405 20.58 8.51 8.24
CA TRP A 405 20.05 7.40 9.02
C TRP A 405 20.96 6.98 10.19
N ASN A 406 22.22 7.43 10.21
CA ASN A 406 23.20 7.06 11.23
C ASN A 406 24.31 8.11 11.37
N ILE A 407 24.28 8.85 12.49
CA ILE A 407 25.24 9.93 12.82
C ILE A 407 26.71 9.48 12.94
N LYS A 408 26.98 8.17 13.02
CA LYS A 408 28.34 7.59 13.04
C LYS A 408 28.79 7.05 11.67
N LEU A 409 27.93 7.08 10.65
CA LEU A 409 28.20 6.49 9.34
C LEU A 409 27.66 7.39 8.22
N ASN A 410 28.53 8.27 7.71
CA ASN A 410 28.25 9.11 6.55
C ASN A 410 28.27 8.31 5.23
N TRP A 411 27.36 7.36 5.09
CA TRP A 411 27.14 6.52 3.92
C TRP A 411 25.68 6.06 3.89
N GLN A 412 25.05 6.00 2.71
CA GLN A 412 23.68 5.50 2.55
C GLN A 412 23.60 4.39 1.49
N PRO A 413 22.72 3.38 1.67
CA PRO A 413 22.51 2.34 0.68
C PRO A 413 21.75 2.91 -0.54
N ILE A 414 22.41 2.89 -1.70
CA ILE A 414 21.84 3.33 -2.98
C ILE A 414 21.75 2.10 -3.90
N PRO A 415 20.56 1.77 -4.45
CA PRO A 415 20.40 0.63 -5.37
C PRO A 415 21.30 0.73 -6.61
N ILE A 416 21.99 -0.37 -6.93
CA ILE A 416 22.77 -0.53 -8.16
C ILE A 416 22.18 -1.72 -8.92
N GLN A 417 21.71 -1.51 -10.15
CA GLN A 417 21.18 -2.58 -11.01
C GLN A 417 22.32 -3.25 -11.78
N ALA A 418 22.19 -4.55 -12.07
CA ALA A 418 23.15 -5.28 -12.89
C ALA A 418 22.50 -6.42 -13.67
N GLN A 419 23.02 -6.71 -14.85
CA GLN A 419 22.64 -7.89 -15.64
C GLN A 419 23.64 -9.05 -15.43
N PRO A 420 23.18 -10.32 -15.51
CA PRO A 420 24.05 -11.48 -15.57
C PRO A 420 25.06 -11.39 -16.72
N LEU A 421 26.32 -11.76 -16.44
CA LEU A 421 27.43 -11.56 -17.39
C LEU A 421 27.25 -12.34 -18.70
N ASP A 422 26.54 -13.48 -18.67
CA ASP A 422 26.19 -14.28 -19.86
C ASP A 422 25.22 -13.58 -20.83
N ARG A 423 24.57 -12.48 -20.39
CA ARG A 423 23.52 -11.77 -21.14
C ARG A 423 23.76 -10.27 -21.27
N ASP A 424 24.73 -9.74 -20.55
CA ASP A 424 25.09 -8.32 -20.53
C ASP A 424 25.70 -7.90 -21.89
N ILE A 425 24.86 -7.32 -22.75
CA ILE A 425 25.22 -6.73 -24.04
C ILE A 425 25.68 -5.27 -23.94
N TRP A 426 25.54 -4.63 -22.77
CA TRP A 426 25.69 -3.17 -22.63
C TRP A 426 26.97 -2.75 -21.91
N LEU A 427 27.27 -3.37 -20.76
CA LEU A 427 28.30 -2.92 -19.82
C LEU A 427 29.47 -3.90 -19.74
N ARG A 428 29.22 -5.21 -19.61
CA ARG A 428 30.28 -6.24 -19.73
C ARG A 428 30.53 -6.67 -21.17
N MET A 429 29.50 -6.64 -22.02
CA MET A 429 29.51 -7.03 -23.43
C MET A 429 29.93 -8.50 -23.68
N THR A 430 29.65 -9.40 -22.73
CA THR A 430 30.04 -10.83 -22.75
C THR A 430 28.95 -11.80 -23.22
N ALA A 431 27.78 -11.30 -23.64
CA ALA A 431 26.81 -12.12 -24.35
C ALA A 431 27.45 -12.80 -25.58
N GLU A 432 27.19 -14.11 -25.72
CA GLU A 432 27.73 -14.97 -26.79
C GLU A 432 27.35 -14.42 -28.18
N CYS A 433 28.33 -14.29 -29.08
CA CYS A 433 28.10 -13.71 -30.41
C CYS A 433 29.08 -14.29 -31.45
N PRO A 434 28.74 -15.40 -32.12
CA PRO A 434 29.60 -16.05 -33.10
C PRO A 434 30.04 -15.13 -34.25
N ARG A 435 29.14 -14.28 -34.77
CA ARG A 435 29.50 -13.29 -35.80
C ARG A 435 30.60 -12.33 -35.37
N TYR A 436 30.60 -11.90 -34.11
CA TYR A 436 31.66 -11.02 -33.59
C TYR A 436 33.02 -11.73 -33.53
N GLN A 437 33.02 -13.02 -33.15
CA GLN A 437 34.25 -13.83 -33.17
C GLN A 437 34.75 -14.03 -34.61
N GLN A 438 33.84 -14.31 -35.55
CA GLN A 438 34.15 -14.39 -36.98
C GLN A 438 34.70 -13.07 -37.52
N ALA A 439 34.06 -11.93 -37.21
CA ALA A 439 34.50 -10.59 -37.60
C ALA A 439 35.86 -10.20 -36.99
N LEU A 440 36.13 -10.59 -35.73
CA LEU A 440 37.44 -10.37 -35.10
C LEU A 440 38.53 -11.20 -35.80
N GLN A 441 38.27 -12.46 -36.18
CA GLN A 441 39.22 -13.23 -36.97
C GLN A 441 39.39 -12.68 -38.39
N GLU A 442 38.32 -12.23 -39.05
CA GLU A 442 38.39 -11.52 -40.34
C GLU A 442 39.27 -10.27 -40.26
N VAL A 443 39.23 -9.53 -39.15
CA VAL A 443 40.10 -8.37 -38.89
C VAL A 443 41.55 -8.81 -38.64
N LEU A 444 41.77 -9.83 -37.81
CA LEU A 444 43.11 -10.34 -37.51
C LEU A 444 43.81 -10.95 -38.74
N GLN A 445 43.06 -11.48 -39.71
CA GLN A 445 43.59 -12.04 -40.95
C GLN A 445 43.82 -11.02 -42.07
N ARG A 446 43.51 -9.73 -41.86
CA ARG A 446 43.77 -8.71 -42.88
C ARG A 446 45.27 -8.46 -43.09
N SER A 447 45.66 -8.11 -44.32
CA SER A 447 47.05 -7.84 -44.65
C SER A 447 47.65 -6.68 -43.85
N GLU A 448 46.89 -5.61 -43.57
CA GLU A 448 47.41 -4.51 -42.75
C GLU A 448 47.63 -4.91 -41.28
N VAL A 449 46.79 -5.79 -40.74
CA VAL A 449 46.89 -6.27 -39.36
C VAL A 449 47.98 -7.35 -39.23
N GLN A 450 48.06 -8.28 -40.18
CA GLN A 450 49.12 -9.30 -40.22
C GLN A 450 50.51 -8.67 -40.41
N GLN A 451 50.64 -7.62 -41.23
CA GLN A 451 51.90 -6.87 -41.31
C GLN A 451 52.27 -6.21 -39.98
N GLU A 452 51.31 -5.61 -39.27
CA GLU A 452 51.57 -4.95 -37.98
C GLU A 452 51.93 -5.94 -36.86
N LEU A 453 51.26 -7.11 -36.83
CA LEU A 453 51.62 -8.22 -35.95
C LEU A 453 53.03 -8.73 -36.27
N LYS A 454 53.37 -8.91 -37.55
CA LYS A 454 54.70 -9.38 -37.98
C LYS A 454 55.83 -8.37 -37.68
N ARG A 455 55.57 -7.05 -37.74
CA ARG A 455 56.51 -6.02 -37.27
C ARG A 455 56.89 -6.18 -35.80
N HIS A 456 56.03 -6.82 -35.00
CA HIS A 456 56.21 -7.06 -33.57
C HIS A 456 56.50 -8.54 -33.23
N GLU A 457 56.84 -9.38 -34.22
CA GLU A 457 57.07 -10.82 -34.04
C GLU A 457 58.19 -11.13 -33.02
N ASN A 458 59.24 -10.31 -32.98
CA ASN A 458 60.32 -10.45 -31.99
C ASN A 458 59.83 -10.16 -30.57
N LEU A 459 58.97 -9.14 -30.37
CA LEU A 459 58.37 -8.82 -29.07
C LEU A 459 57.46 -9.96 -28.58
N PHE A 460 56.75 -10.64 -29.49
CA PHE A 460 55.97 -11.83 -29.15
C PHE A 460 56.85 -13.01 -28.70
N LYS A 461 57.98 -13.26 -29.37
CA LYS A 461 58.95 -14.30 -28.98
C LYS A 461 59.63 -13.98 -27.64
N GLU A 462 60.20 -12.78 -27.52
CA GLU A 462 60.83 -12.26 -26.29
C GLU A 462 59.88 -12.40 -25.08
N LEU A 463 58.62 -11.97 -25.21
CA LEU A 463 57.63 -12.10 -24.12
C LEU A 463 57.19 -13.55 -23.89
N THR A 464 57.17 -14.42 -24.92
CA THR A 464 56.84 -15.84 -24.73
C THR A 464 57.89 -16.56 -23.90
N GLU A 465 59.17 -16.36 -24.22
CA GLU A 465 60.30 -16.94 -23.48
C GLU A 465 60.36 -16.40 -22.04
N ILE A 466 60.21 -15.08 -21.86
CA ILE A 466 60.26 -14.43 -20.55
C ILE A 466 59.07 -14.84 -19.66
N THR A 467 57.84 -14.80 -20.19
CA THR A 467 56.63 -14.95 -19.37
C THR A 467 56.10 -16.38 -19.27
N GLY A 468 56.54 -17.29 -20.15
CA GLY A 468 56.04 -18.66 -20.25
C GLY A 468 54.62 -18.77 -20.83
N LEU A 469 53.97 -17.64 -21.17
CA LEU A 469 52.70 -17.60 -21.89
C LEU A 469 52.97 -17.65 -23.39
N ASN A 470 52.18 -18.41 -24.16
CA ASN A 470 52.29 -18.40 -25.63
C ASN A 470 51.71 -17.09 -26.20
N VAL A 471 52.53 -16.05 -26.32
CA VAL A 471 52.12 -14.72 -26.78
C VAL A 471 52.07 -14.72 -28.32
N THR A 472 50.86 -14.68 -28.89
CA THR A 472 50.68 -14.73 -30.36
C THR A 472 49.84 -13.58 -30.91
N THR A 473 49.18 -12.83 -30.03
CA THR A 473 48.26 -11.75 -30.39
C THR A 473 48.49 -10.47 -29.59
N ALA A 474 47.95 -9.36 -30.08
CA ALA A 474 47.84 -8.11 -29.33
C ALA A 474 47.10 -8.28 -27.98
N HIS A 475 46.16 -9.24 -27.88
CA HIS A 475 45.42 -9.50 -26.65
C HIS A 475 46.30 -10.10 -25.55
N ASP A 476 47.25 -10.97 -25.91
CA ASP A 476 48.13 -11.62 -24.94
C ASP A 476 49.08 -10.60 -24.29
N ILE A 477 49.69 -9.71 -25.11
CA ILE A 477 50.44 -8.55 -24.60
C ILE A 477 49.55 -7.66 -23.73
N THR A 478 48.29 -7.43 -24.11
CA THR A 478 47.34 -6.64 -23.31
C THR A 478 47.08 -7.28 -21.95
N SER A 479 46.96 -8.61 -21.87
CA SER A 479 46.77 -9.34 -20.62
C SER A 479 47.99 -9.18 -19.70
N ILE A 480 49.21 -9.36 -20.22
CA ILE A 480 50.45 -9.18 -19.44
C ILE A 480 50.57 -7.72 -19.00
N TYR A 481 50.37 -6.75 -19.89
CA TYR A 481 50.44 -5.31 -19.57
C TYR A 481 49.49 -4.92 -18.44
N ILE A 482 48.23 -5.39 -18.51
CA ILE A 482 47.19 -5.09 -17.50
C ILE A 482 47.46 -5.79 -16.16
N THR A 483 48.20 -6.89 -16.18
CA THR A 483 48.64 -7.63 -15.00
C THR A 483 49.76 -6.88 -14.29
N LEU A 484 50.86 -6.54 -15.01
CA LEU A 484 51.95 -5.70 -14.51
C LEU A 484 51.45 -4.32 -14.01
N LEU A 485 50.48 -3.72 -14.72
CA LEU A 485 49.81 -2.48 -14.29
C LEU A 485 49.11 -2.66 -12.93
N ALA A 486 48.40 -3.77 -12.72
CA ALA A 486 47.67 -4.04 -11.50
C ALA A 486 48.59 -4.43 -10.33
N GLU A 487 49.70 -5.13 -10.57
CA GLU A 487 50.75 -5.42 -9.58
C GLU A 487 51.42 -4.13 -9.09
N ARG A 488 51.87 -3.28 -10.02
CA ARG A 488 52.49 -1.99 -9.71
C ARG A 488 51.54 -1.06 -8.97
N ASP A 489 50.29 -0.97 -9.41
CA ASP A 489 49.26 -0.14 -8.77
C ASP A 489 48.76 -0.73 -7.43
N TYR A 490 49.05 -2.00 -7.13
CA TYR A 490 48.91 -2.62 -5.81
C TYR A 490 50.11 -2.34 -4.89
N GLY A 491 51.29 -2.09 -5.46
CA GLY A 491 52.54 -1.77 -4.75
C GLY A 491 53.59 -2.88 -4.77
N LEU A 492 53.50 -3.83 -5.71
CA LEU A 492 54.51 -4.87 -5.91
C LEU A 492 55.69 -4.36 -6.76
N ASN A 493 56.88 -4.91 -6.51
CA ASN A 493 58.07 -4.63 -7.31
C ASN A 493 58.03 -5.50 -8.58
N LEU A 494 57.83 -4.87 -9.74
CA LEU A 494 57.82 -5.62 -11.00
C LEU A 494 59.16 -6.32 -11.25
N PRO A 495 59.16 -7.52 -11.88
CA PRO A 495 60.39 -8.25 -12.19
C PRO A 495 61.40 -7.41 -12.97
N SER A 496 62.71 -7.64 -12.77
CA SER A 496 63.79 -6.84 -13.39
C SER A 496 63.69 -6.75 -14.91
N TRP A 497 63.24 -7.83 -15.59
CA TRP A 497 63.03 -7.82 -17.04
C TRP A 497 62.08 -6.72 -17.50
N THR A 498 61.07 -6.38 -16.70
CA THR A 498 60.01 -5.42 -17.09
C THR A 498 60.55 -4.03 -17.41
N GLN A 499 61.70 -3.63 -16.84
CA GLN A 499 62.35 -2.35 -17.11
C GLN A 499 62.64 -2.13 -18.62
N ASN A 500 62.89 -3.21 -19.36
CA ASN A 500 63.21 -3.19 -20.79
C ASN A 500 61.97 -3.31 -21.71
N TYR A 501 60.76 -3.46 -21.16
CA TYR A 501 59.55 -3.78 -21.94
C TYR A 501 58.30 -2.97 -21.52
N TYR A 502 58.08 -2.82 -20.22
CA TYR A 502 56.89 -2.20 -19.63
C TYR A 502 57.20 -0.78 -19.12
N PRO A 503 56.35 0.22 -19.43
CA PRO A 503 55.20 0.15 -20.32
C PRO A 503 55.59 0.14 -21.81
N PHE A 504 56.70 0.78 -22.18
CA PHE A 504 56.85 1.41 -23.50
C PHE A 504 56.86 0.45 -24.71
N LYS A 505 57.66 -0.64 -24.71
CA LYS A 505 57.65 -1.60 -25.85
C LYS A 505 56.29 -2.28 -25.99
N MET A 506 55.67 -2.63 -24.86
CA MET A 506 54.39 -3.35 -24.82
C MET A 506 53.19 -2.45 -25.14
N GLN A 507 53.29 -1.15 -24.84
CA GLN A 507 52.16 -0.22 -24.87
C GLN A 507 51.48 -0.16 -26.24
N PHE A 508 52.24 -0.09 -27.35
CA PHE A 508 51.65 0.00 -28.68
C PHE A 508 50.73 -1.20 -28.98
N MET A 509 51.22 -2.44 -28.80
CA MET A 509 50.40 -3.63 -29.05
C MET A 509 49.26 -3.78 -28.03
N ALA A 510 49.46 -3.34 -26.78
CA ALA A 510 48.39 -3.29 -25.79
C ALA A 510 47.26 -2.31 -26.21
N GLU A 511 47.60 -1.16 -26.78
CA GLU A 511 46.63 -0.19 -27.33
C GLU A 511 45.92 -0.73 -28.58
N GLN A 512 46.66 -1.38 -29.50
CA GLN A 512 46.09 -1.93 -30.73
C GLN A 512 45.03 -3.01 -30.48
N SER A 513 45.17 -3.82 -29.42
CA SER A 513 44.15 -4.81 -29.06
C SER A 513 42.77 -4.19 -28.86
N TYR A 514 42.69 -3.02 -28.22
CA TYR A 514 41.42 -2.30 -28.03
C TYR A 514 40.83 -1.79 -29.34
N ILE A 515 41.67 -1.42 -30.32
CA ILE A 515 41.23 -0.98 -31.66
C ILE A 515 40.74 -2.18 -32.48
N TYR A 516 41.48 -3.30 -32.51
CA TYR A 516 41.07 -4.51 -33.25
C TYR A 516 39.71 -5.05 -32.78
N ASN A 517 39.42 -4.99 -31.48
CA ASN A 517 38.12 -5.39 -30.92
C ASN A 517 36.93 -4.50 -31.36
N ALA A 518 37.17 -3.35 -31.98
CA ALA A 518 36.16 -2.42 -32.48
C ALA A 518 36.50 -1.89 -33.89
N TYR A 519 37.22 -2.66 -34.70
CA TYR A 519 37.85 -2.16 -35.93
C TYR A 519 36.86 -1.78 -37.04
N THR A 520 35.81 -2.57 -37.22
CA THR A 520 34.79 -2.33 -38.26
C THR A 520 33.52 -1.70 -37.67
N THR A 521 32.77 -0.98 -38.49
CA THR A 521 31.43 -0.45 -38.14
C THR A 521 30.47 -1.58 -37.70
N GLU A 522 30.61 -2.78 -38.25
CA GLU A 522 29.86 -3.98 -37.82
C GLU A 522 30.21 -4.39 -36.38
N MET A 523 31.50 -4.50 -36.04
CA MET A 523 31.93 -4.83 -34.67
C MET A 523 31.53 -3.75 -33.68
N GLN A 524 31.62 -2.48 -34.07
CA GLN A 524 31.13 -1.34 -33.29
C GLN A 524 29.62 -1.42 -33.05
N ARG A 525 28.83 -1.78 -34.08
CA ARG A 525 27.38 -1.97 -33.98
C ARG A 525 26.98 -3.13 -33.05
N ILE A 526 27.78 -4.19 -33.03
CA ILE A 526 27.56 -5.34 -32.14
C ILE A 526 27.97 -5.03 -30.69
N LYS A 527 29.01 -4.22 -30.45
CA LYS A 527 29.56 -3.99 -29.10
C LYS A 527 29.25 -2.62 -28.49
N GLY A 528 29.66 -1.53 -29.13
CA GLY A 528 29.40 -0.16 -28.63
C GLY A 528 27.95 0.31 -28.89
N GLY A 529 27.38 -0.14 -30.01
CA GLY A 529 26.05 0.23 -30.50
C GLY A 529 24.91 0.06 -29.49
N PRO A 530 24.75 -1.09 -28.81
CA PRO A 530 23.63 -1.31 -27.89
C PRO A 530 23.62 -0.38 -26.67
N LEU A 531 24.81 0.01 -26.18
CA LEU A 531 24.93 0.98 -25.08
C LEU A 531 24.64 2.41 -25.57
N LEU A 532 25.10 2.75 -26.78
CA LEU A 532 24.84 4.05 -27.40
C LEU A 532 23.35 4.23 -27.74
N GLN A 533 22.69 3.20 -28.25
CA GLN A 533 21.24 3.17 -28.48
C GLN A 533 20.48 3.47 -27.18
N LEU A 534 20.77 2.75 -26.09
CA LEU A 534 20.13 2.97 -24.78
C LEU A 534 20.28 4.41 -24.27
N MET A 535 21.45 5.03 -24.48
CA MET A 535 21.69 6.43 -24.10
C MET A 535 20.93 7.42 -24.99
N LEU A 536 20.82 7.14 -26.30
CA LEU A 536 20.03 7.95 -27.23
C LEU A 536 18.53 7.85 -26.93
N GLU A 537 18.01 6.66 -26.64
CA GLU A 537 16.63 6.44 -26.21
C GLU A 537 16.29 7.23 -24.94
N HIS A 538 17.22 7.32 -23.98
CA HIS A 538 17.05 8.15 -22.78
C HIS A 538 17.07 9.66 -23.09
N MET A 539 17.88 10.13 -24.05
CA MET A 539 17.95 11.54 -24.45
C MET A 539 16.77 11.98 -25.35
N LEU A 540 16.32 11.12 -26.27
CA LEU A 540 15.09 11.32 -27.04
C LEU A 540 13.88 11.31 -26.11
N GLY A 541 13.78 10.30 -25.24
CA GLY A 541 12.70 10.20 -24.27
C GLY A 541 12.64 11.40 -23.32
N LYS A 542 13.80 12.04 -23.06
CA LYS A 542 13.83 13.34 -22.41
C LYS A 542 13.20 14.42 -23.30
N ALA A 543 13.75 14.64 -24.48
CA ALA A 543 13.35 15.74 -25.37
C ALA A 543 11.83 15.75 -25.63
N GLU A 544 11.23 14.57 -25.79
CA GLU A 544 9.80 14.33 -26.01
C GLU A 544 8.93 14.40 -24.74
N GLY A 545 9.53 14.27 -23.55
CA GLY A 545 8.80 14.09 -22.29
C GLY A 545 8.19 12.69 -22.12
N SER A 546 8.60 11.70 -22.92
CA SER A 546 8.14 10.30 -22.85
C SER A 546 8.88 9.46 -21.78
N LEU A 547 10.07 9.89 -21.31
CA LEU A 547 10.87 9.19 -20.30
C LEU A 547 10.16 9.02 -18.95
N ARG A 548 10.35 7.88 -18.29
CA ARG A 548 9.77 7.58 -16.96
C ARG A 548 10.87 7.09 -16.00
N PRO A 549 10.89 7.57 -14.74
CA PRO A 549 10.08 8.65 -14.16
C PRO A 549 10.34 10.03 -14.81
N LEU A 550 9.37 10.95 -14.70
CA LEU A 550 9.38 12.29 -15.34
C LEU A 550 10.37 13.29 -14.69
N GLN A 551 11.14 12.83 -13.73
CA GLN A 551 12.14 13.57 -12.98
C GLN A 551 13.52 12.91 -13.07
N ARG A 552 13.72 11.93 -13.98
CA ARG A 552 14.95 11.14 -14.20
C ARG A 552 16.14 11.99 -14.65
N LYS A 553 16.69 12.77 -13.73
CA LYS A 553 17.79 13.72 -13.95
C LYS A 553 19.11 13.09 -14.35
N MET A 554 19.41 11.86 -13.94
CA MET A 554 20.71 11.22 -14.25
C MET A 554 20.59 9.70 -14.44
N TYR A 555 21.41 9.17 -15.34
CA TYR A 555 21.80 7.76 -15.42
C TYR A 555 23.31 7.63 -15.19
N MET A 556 23.74 6.74 -14.29
CA MET A 556 25.15 6.40 -14.08
C MET A 556 25.40 4.94 -14.43
N TYR A 557 26.43 4.70 -15.24
CA TYR A 557 26.87 3.36 -15.66
C TYR A 557 28.31 3.06 -15.19
N CYS A 558 28.53 1.99 -14.42
CA CYS A 558 29.90 1.55 -14.06
C CYS A 558 30.28 0.25 -14.77
N ALA A 559 31.28 0.33 -15.63
CA ALA A 559 31.65 -0.70 -16.59
C ALA A 559 33.18 -0.92 -16.65
N HIS A 560 33.69 -1.33 -17.81
CA HIS A 560 35.08 -1.71 -18.02
C HIS A 560 35.79 -0.78 -19.04
N ASP A 561 37.11 -0.93 -19.07
CA ASP A 561 38.00 -0.43 -20.13
C ASP A 561 37.49 -0.76 -21.52
N TRP A 562 37.20 -2.04 -21.78
CA TRP A 562 36.70 -2.51 -23.08
C TRP A 562 35.37 -1.85 -23.45
N SER A 563 34.50 -1.60 -22.46
CA SER A 563 33.22 -0.93 -22.64
C SER A 563 33.38 0.53 -23.06
N ILE A 564 34.28 1.28 -22.38
CA ILE A 564 34.60 2.66 -22.74
C ILE A 564 35.19 2.75 -24.15
N THR A 565 36.16 1.89 -24.50
CA THR A 565 36.73 1.95 -25.86
C THR A 565 35.72 1.57 -26.93
N ASN A 566 34.94 0.49 -26.76
CA ASN A 566 33.91 0.13 -27.75
C ASN A 566 32.87 1.25 -27.94
N PHE A 567 32.47 1.91 -26.84
CA PHE A 567 31.54 3.03 -26.86
C PHE A 567 32.12 4.27 -27.58
N LEU A 568 33.34 4.70 -27.24
CA LEU A 568 34.00 5.85 -27.86
C LEU A 568 34.46 5.57 -29.31
N MET A 569 34.72 4.31 -29.66
CA MET A 569 34.97 3.87 -31.04
C MET A 569 33.70 3.91 -31.88
N ALA A 570 32.55 3.49 -31.34
CA ALA A 570 31.26 3.63 -32.03
C ALA A 570 30.94 5.12 -32.31
N LEU A 571 31.15 5.99 -31.31
CA LEU A 571 31.04 7.45 -31.46
C LEU A 571 32.13 8.11 -32.35
N LYS A 572 33.10 7.34 -32.88
CA LYS A 572 34.22 7.81 -33.71
C LYS A 572 35.14 8.86 -33.06
N VAL A 573 35.17 8.92 -31.72
CA VAL A 573 35.93 9.90 -30.92
C VAL A 573 37.09 9.29 -30.11
N TRP A 574 37.29 7.97 -30.19
CA TRP A 574 38.40 7.31 -29.52
C TRP A 574 39.75 7.64 -30.19
N LYS A 575 40.72 8.10 -29.38
CA LYS A 575 42.14 8.24 -29.76
C LYS A 575 42.90 7.03 -29.22
N ARG A 576 43.90 6.52 -29.97
CA ARG A 576 44.74 5.39 -29.52
C ARG A 576 45.45 5.75 -28.22
N GLN A 577 45.06 5.03 -27.16
CA GLN A 577 45.58 5.10 -25.80
C GLN A 577 45.07 3.87 -25.04
N LEU A 578 45.58 3.59 -23.85
CA LEU A 578 44.91 2.68 -22.92
C LEU A 578 43.88 3.43 -22.08
N PRO A 579 42.65 2.89 -21.87
CA PRO A 579 41.81 3.34 -20.77
C PRO A 579 42.55 3.10 -19.46
N ARG A 580 42.65 4.11 -18.60
CA ARG A 580 43.17 3.98 -17.22
C ARG A 580 42.03 3.64 -16.27
N PHE A 581 42.35 3.17 -15.07
CA PHE A 581 41.32 2.88 -14.07
C PHE A 581 40.59 4.18 -13.70
N SER A 582 39.32 4.09 -13.33
CA SER A 582 38.49 5.27 -13.02
C SER A 582 38.37 6.30 -14.18
N ALA A 583 38.61 5.90 -15.43
CA ALA A 583 38.31 6.73 -16.60
C ALA A 583 36.80 7.03 -16.70
N LEU A 584 36.45 8.26 -17.08
CA LEU A 584 35.09 8.81 -17.04
C LEU A 584 34.68 9.39 -18.39
N VAL A 585 33.44 9.10 -18.82
CA VAL A 585 32.73 9.70 -19.97
C VAL A 585 31.47 10.40 -19.45
N LEU A 586 31.26 11.65 -19.85
CA LEU A 586 30.04 12.42 -19.53
C LEU A 586 29.29 12.77 -20.82
N ILE A 587 27.95 12.68 -20.77
CA ILE A 587 27.05 12.92 -21.90
C ILE A 587 25.93 13.82 -21.40
N GLU A 588 26.04 15.11 -21.69
CA GLU A 588 25.16 16.12 -21.15
C GLU A 588 24.17 16.56 -22.22
N LEU A 589 22.87 16.37 -21.96
CA LEU A 589 21.80 16.87 -22.81
C LEU A 589 21.38 18.26 -22.31
N HIS A 590 21.76 19.29 -23.05
CA HIS A 590 21.43 20.69 -22.76
C HIS A 590 20.26 21.15 -23.63
N ARG A 591 19.43 22.06 -23.12
CA ARG A 591 18.39 22.73 -23.90
C ARG A 591 18.85 24.13 -24.32
N GLN A 592 18.42 24.59 -25.49
CA GLN A 592 18.69 25.95 -25.93
C GLN A 592 17.70 26.96 -25.31
N ALA A 593 18.21 28.06 -24.76
CA ALA A 593 17.44 29.06 -24.01
C ALA A 593 16.32 29.75 -24.80
N SER A 594 16.35 29.67 -26.15
CA SER A 594 15.41 30.32 -27.06
C SER A 594 14.30 29.39 -27.59
N GLY A 595 14.26 28.10 -27.24
CA GLY A 595 13.44 27.14 -27.99
C GLY A 595 13.03 25.84 -27.28
N LYS A 596 12.66 24.84 -28.09
CA LYS A 596 12.39 23.46 -27.65
C LYS A 596 13.60 22.54 -27.86
N ASP A 597 14.65 23.08 -28.45
CA ASP A 597 15.69 22.33 -29.14
C ASP A 597 16.81 21.93 -28.17
N TYR A 598 17.38 20.75 -28.39
CA TYR A 598 18.35 20.13 -27.51
C TYR A 598 19.65 19.83 -28.24
N TYR A 599 20.75 19.94 -27.51
CA TYR A 599 22.09 19.63 -27.99
C TYR A 599 22.88 18.84 -26.94
N VAL A 600 23.78 17.99 -27.40
CA VAL A 600 24.60 17.10 -26.58
C VAL A 600 26.02 17.67 -26.48
N LYS A 601 26.57 17.69 -25.26
CA LYS A 601 28.01 17.86 -25.01
C LYS A 601 28.59 16.52 -24.58
N LEU A 602 29.65 16.06 -25.25
CA LEU A 602 30.42 14.88 -24.86
C LEU A 602 31.71 15.30 -24.14
N PHE A 603 32.11 14.54 -23.13
CA PHE A 603 33.40 14.71 -22.47
C PHE A 603 34.04 13.38 -22.10
N PHE A 604 35.38 13.37 -21.99
CA PHE A 604 36.16 12.25 -21.50
C PHE A 604 37.27 12.72 -20.55
N ARG A 605 37.58 11.92 -19.54
CA ARG A 605 38.72 12.09 -18.64
C ARG A 605 39.36 10.73 -18.41
N ASN A 606 40.54 10.51 -19.00
CA ASN A 606 41.24 9.23 -18.87
C ASN A 606 42.00 9.12 -17.53
N ASP A 607 42.71 10.16 -17.09
CA ASP A 607 43.33 10.22 -15.75
C ASP A 607 42.40 10.98 -14.78
N PRO A 608 41.99 10.40 -13.63
CA PRO A 608 41.22 11.10 -12.59
C PRO A 608 41.82 12.41 -12.07
N LYS A 609 43.13 12.64 -12.24
CA LYS A 609 43.84 13.89 -11.91
C LYS A 609 43.83 14.93 -13.03
N ALA A 610 43.50 14.55 -14.27
CA ALA A 610 43.46 15.45 -15.41
C ALA A 610 42.16 16.26 -15.46
N ASN A 611 42.18 17.33 -16.25
CA ASN A 611 40.99 18.09 -16.60
C ASN A 611 40.03 17.23 -17.46
N LEU A 612 38.79 17.69 -17.54
CA LEU A 612 37.75 17.09 -18.36
C LEU A 612 37.91 17.53 -19.82
N GLU A 613 38.27 16.64 -20.74
CA GLU A 613 38.42 16.95 -22.17
C GLU A 613 37.05 16.95 -22.87
N PRO A 614 36.68 18.00 -23.62
CA PRO A 614 35.51 17.95 -24.49
C PRO A 614 35.79 17.05 -25.70
N LEU A 615 34.83 16.18 -26.04
CA LEU A 615 34.87 15.38 -27.26
C LEU A 615 33.90 15.98 -28.29
N ILE A 616 34.34 16.02 -29.54
CA ILE A 616 33.58 16.54 -30.68
C ILE A 616 33.29 15.36 -31.60
N LEU A 617 32.01 15.08 -31.89
CA LEU A 617 31.67 14.08 -32.91
C LEU A 617 32.18 14.57 -34.28
N PRO A 618 32.85 13.73 -35.09
CA PRO A 618 33.27 14.10 -36.44
C PRO A 618 32.07 14.62 -37.26
N GLY A 619 32.20 15.82 -37.83
CA GLY A 619 31.11 16.49 -38.54
C GLY A 619 30.13 17.29 -37.65
N CYS A 620 30.48 17.55 -36.38
CA CYS A 620 29.69 18.38 -35.47
C CYS A 620 30.55 19.37 -34.66
N THR A 621 29.93 20.11 -33.74
CA THR A 621 30.62 21.01 -32.79
C THR A 621 30.65 20.41 -31.37
N VAL A 622 31.25 21.12 -30.41
CA VAL A 622 31.22 20.77 -28.97
C VAL A 622 29.79 20.72 -28.40
N ALA A 623 28.86 21.46 -29.01
CA ALA A 623 27.45 21.54 -28.65
C ALA A 623 26.62 20.96 -29.80
N CYS A 624 26.67 19.65 -29.98
CA CYS A 624 26.14 18.97 -31.17
C CYS A 624 24.59 18.82 -31.07
N PRO A 625 23.80 19.35 -32.01
CA PRO A 625 22.34 19.18 -32.02
C PRO A 625 21.92 17.70 -31.94
N LEU A 626 20.88 17.37 -31.18
CA LEU A 626 20.50 15.98 -30.88
C LEU A 626 20.12 15.17 -32.14
N ASP A 627 19.46 15.82 -33.09
CA ASP A 627 19.17 15.31 -34.43
C ASP A 627 20.46 15.02 -35.22
N LYS A 628 21.44 15.92 -35.16
CA LYS A 628 22.75 15.72 -35.82
C LYS A 628 23.54 14.58 -35.16
N VAL A 629 23.45 14.40 -33.84
CA VAL A 629 24.02 13.22 -33.16
C VAL A 629 23.43 11.93 -33.74
N LEU A 630 22.09 11.85 -33.88
CA LEU A 630 21.41 10.68 -34.44
C LEU A 630 21.84 10.38 -35.88
N GLU A 631 21.98 11.41 -36.72
CA GLU A 631 22.48 11.27 -38.09
C GLU A 631 23.91 10.71 -38.14
N LEU A 632 24.81 11.22 -37.29
CA LEU A 632 26.23 10.86 -37.30
C LEU A 632 26.50 9.45 -36.72
N VAL A 633 25.63 8.94 -35.85
CA VAL A 633 25.80 7.62 -35.21
C VAL A 633 24.96 6.51 -35.85
N LYS A 634 24.05 6.82 -36.78
CA LYS A 634 23.09 5.86 -37.38
C LYS A 634 23.71 4.52 -37.78
N ASP A 635 24.91 4.52 -38.35
CA ASP A 635 25.55 3.33 -38.91
C ASP A 635 26.14 2.39 -37.84
N VAL A 636 26.33 2.88 -36.61
CA VAL A 636 26.78 2.09 -35.44
C VAL A 636 25.64 1.74 -34.46
N ILE A 637 24.41 2.18 -34.72
CA ILE A 637 23.23 1.74 -33.94
C ILE A 637 22.76 0.36 -34.42
N PRO A 638 22.37 -0.57 -33.53
CA PRO A 638 21.76 -1.85 -33.90
C PRO A 638 20.61 -1.69 -34.90
N ASN A 639 20.74 -2.37 -36.04
CA ASN A 639 19.75 -2.36 -37.11
C ASN A 639 18.92 -3.67 -37.21
N ALA A 640 19.14 -4.59 -36.27
CA ALA A 640 18.43 -5.84 -36.07
C ALA A 640 18.53 -6.27 -34.59
N ALA A 641 17.84 -7.34 -34.18
CA ALA A 641 18.00 -7.91 -32.85
C ALA A 641 19.44 -8.41 -32.63
N TYR A 642 19.89 -8.46 -31.38
CA TYR A 642 21.28 -8.86 -31.05
C TYR A 642 21.58 -10.28 -31.55
N GLU A 643 20.65 -11.22 -31.38
CA GLU A 643 20.80 -12.59 -31.88
C GLU A 643 20.93 -12.65 -33.41
N ASP A 644 20.28 -11.74 -34.15
CA ASP A 644 20.33 -11.67 -35.61
C ASP A 644 21.64 -11.06 -36.12
N MET A 645 22.12 -10.00 -35.46
CA MET A 645 23.46 -9.45 -35.69
C MET A 645 24.59 -10.43 -35.31
N CYS A 646 24.28 -11.47 -34.54
CA CYS A 646 25.24 -12.49 -34.11
C CYS A 646 25.27 -13.77 -34.96
N ARG A 647 24.44 -13.87 -36.01
CA ARG A 647 24.43 -15.00 -36.97
C ARG A 647 25.68 -15.00 -37.87
N LEU A 648 26.20 -16.18 -38.19
CA LEU A 648 27.36 -16.34 -39.07
C LEU A 648 27.03 -15.95 -40.53
N LYS A 649 28.05 -15.51 -41.28
CA LYS A 649 27.91 -15.02 -42.67
C LYS A 649 27.30 -16.01 -43.67
N ASP A 650 27.46 -17.31 -43.41
CA ASP A 650 26.90 -18.40 -44.21
C ASP A 650 25.40 -18.64 -43.93
N GLY A 651 24.79 -17.87 -43.02
CA GLY A 651 23.41 -18.05 -42.58
C GLY A 651 23.19 -19.27 -41.69
N SER A 652 24.24 -19.99 -41.31
CA SER A 652 24.13 -21.21 -40.51
C SER A 652 23.53 -20.91 -39.12
N PRO A 653 22.56 -21.73 -38.66
CA PRO A 653 22.20 -21.75 -37.25
C PRO A 653 23.41 -22.19 -36.43
N PHE A 654 23.70 -21.47 -35.34
CA PHE A 654 24.82 -21.82 -34.46
C PHE A 654 24.53 -23.11 -33.69
N GLU A 655 24.92 -24.26 -34.25
CA GLU A 655 24.97 -25.52 -33.52
C GLU A 655 25.98 -25.43 -32.38
N LYS A 656 25.56 -25.75 -31.15
CA LYS A 656 26.46 -25.90 -30.00
C LYS A 656 27.26 -27.21 -30.09
N LYS A 657 28.22 -27.25 -31.03
CA LYS A 657 29.31 -28.24 -31.02
C LYS A 657 30.03 -28.14 -29.67
N LYS A 658 30.07 -29.25 -28.92
CA LYS A 658 30.87 -29.39 -27.69
C LYS A 658 32.37 -29.46 -28.05
N GLY A 659 32.94 -28.34 -28.49
CA GLY A 659 34.35 -28.20 -28.78
C GLY A 659 35.18 -28.36 -27.51
N LYS A 660 36.07 -29.36 -27.48
CA LYS A 660 37.10 -29.48 -26.45
C LYS A 660 38.05 -28.29 -26.57
N TYR A 661 38.18 -27.50 -25.51
CA TYR A 661 39.41 -26.75 -25.20
C TYR A 661 39.95 -27.25 -23.86
N LEU A 662 41.27 -27.20 -23.70
CA LEU A 662 41.98 -28.09 -22.78
C LEU A 662 41.76 -27.73 -21.31
N ASN A 663 41.14 -28.65 -20.55
CA ASN A 663 41.53 -28.85 -19.15
C ASN A 663 42.73 -29.80 -19.16
N MET A 664 43.91 -29.32 -18.78
CA MET A 664 45.05 -30.18 -18.47
C MET A 664 44.89 -30.76 -17.06
N CYS A 665 45.33 -32.00 -16.86
CA CYS A 665 45.00 -32.77 -15.66
C CYS A 665 45.80 -32.34 -14.42
N TYR A 666 45.21 -32.53 -13.24
CA TYR A 666 45.87 -33.27 -12.16
C TYR A 666 44.84 -34.19 -11.49
N LEU A 667 45.23 -35.43 -11.21
CA LEU A 667 44.36 -36.49 -10.71
C LEU A 667 45.08 -37.26 -9.59
N SER A 668 44.34 -37.54 -8.50
CA SER A 668 44.49 -38.63 -7.52
C SER A 668 45.88 -39.17 -7.14
N SER A 669 46.18 -39.18 -5.83
CA SER A 669 46.59 -40.41 -5.10
C SER A 669 46.72 -40.15 -3.59
N VAL A 670 46.98 -41.22 -2.83
CA VAL A 670 47.31 -41.24 -1.39
C VAL A 670 46.18 -40.90 -0.41
N THR A 671 45.10 -41.68 -0.44
CA THR A 671 44.15 -41.81 0.68
C THR A 671 44.33 -43.11 1.49
N ASP A 672 45.06 -44.10 0.98
CA ASP A 672 45.03 -45.48 1.52
C ASP A 672 46.09 -45.81 2.58
N TYR A 673 47.03 -44.92 2.90
CA TYR A 673 48.22 -45.29 3.68
C TYR A 673 48.13 -45.04 5.20
N ILE A 674 47.31 -44.09 5.68
CA ILE A 674 47.34 -43.63 7.09
C ILE A 674 46.00 -43.87 7.82
N MET A 675 45.31 -44.98 7.49
CA MET A 675 44.18 -45.49 8.29
C MET A 675 44.43 -46.88 8.90
N GLN A 676 45.69 -47.35 8.94
CA GLN A 676 46.08 -48.60 9.61
C GLN A 676 47.34 -48.48 10.49
N ARG A 677 47.43 -47.43 11.32
CA ARG A 677 48.21 -47.53 12.56
C ARG A 677 47.48 -47.00 13.79
N VAL A 678 46.98 -47.96 14.57
CA VAL A 678 47.14 -48.04 16.04
C VAL A 678 46.60 -46.82 16.82
N LEU A 679 45.46 -46.87 17.53
CA LEU A 679 44.74 -48.01 18.12
C LEU A 679 45.59 -48.94 19.00
N ASN A 680 46.47 -48.32 19.78
CA ASN A 680 47.00 -48.68 21.10
C ASN A 680 47.97 -47.54 21.47
N ILE A 681 47.93 -46.91 22.63
CA ILE A 681 48.01 -47.53 23.96
C ILE A 681 47.03 -46.84 24.94
N PHE A 682 46.36 -47.63 25.77
CA PHE A 682 45.59 -47.15 26.92
C PHE A 682 46.49 -46.58 28.02
N SER A 683 46.18 -45.39 28.56
CA SER A 683 46.28 -45.05 30.00
C SER A 683 45.94 -43.57 30.26
N LYS A 684 45.43 -43.13 31.42
CA LYS A 684 44.79 -43.80 32.59
C LYS A 684 44.06 -42.70 33.42
N CYS A 685 42.83 -42.99 33.90
CA CYS A 685 42.24 -42.41 35.15
C CYS A 685 42.02 -40.87 35.24
N LYS A 686 41.34 -40.30 36.24
CA LYS A 686 40.04 -40.61 36.91
C LYS A 686 39.56 -39.34 37.67
N PHE A 687 38.25 -39.20 37.89
CA PHE A 687 37.58 -38.45 38.99
C PHE A 687 37.59 -36.89 39.06
N ARG A 688 36.44 -36.37 39.52
CA ARG A 688 36.20 -35.09 40.27
C ARG A 688 36.11 -35.46 41.80
N PRO A 689 35.91 -34.57 42.82
CA PRO A 689 35.46 -33.16 42.78
C PRO A 689 36.04 -32.16 43.85
N SER A 690 35.54 -30.90 43.77
CA SER A 690 35.17 -29.98 44.88
C SER A 690 36.20 -29.15 45.71
N ALA A 691 35.61 -28.14 46.40
CA ALA A 691 36.07 -27.41 47.60
C ALA A 691 36.92 -26.11 47.46
N ASP A 692 37.10 -25.42 48.60
CA ASP A 692 37.18 -23.94 48.74
C ASP A 692 38.17 -23.47 49.85
N LYS A 693 38.51 -22.16 49.86
CA LYS A 693 39.14 -21.34 50.92
C LYS A 693 40.60 -21.62 51.37
N LYS A 694 41.47 -20.60 51.18
CA LYS A 694 42.29 -19.86 52.19
C LYS A 694 43.02 -18.69 51.47
N THR A 695 43.54 -17.62 52.10
CA THR A 695 44.10 -17.42 53.47
C THR A 695 43.84 -15.99 54.04
N LYS A 696 44.05 -15.76 55.34
CA LYS A 696 43.99 -14.45 56.06
C LYS A 696 45.30 -14.13 56.83
N LYS A 697 45.72 -12.84 56.89
CA LYS A 697 46.51 -12.09 57.94
C LYS A 697 46.95 -10.72 57.35
N ALA A 698 46.77 -9.49 57.86
CA ALA A 698 46.13 -8.86 59.04
C ALA A 698 47.01 -8.53 60.29
N TYR A 699 47.40 -7.25 60.50
CA TYR A 699 47.65 -6.67 61.84
C TYR A 699 47.58 -5.10 61.91
N LYS A 700 47.30 -4.54 63.11
CA LYS A 700 47.18 -3.09 63.51
C LYS A 700 46.09 -2.27 62.77
N LYS A 701 45.42 -1.26 63.38
CA LYS A 701 45.27 -0.80 64.79
C LYS A 701 43.77 -0.38 65.01
N ARG A 702 43.38 0.10 66.20
CA ARG A 702 41.98 0.06 66.73
C ARG A 702 41.59 1.38 67.44
N ILE A 703 40.27 1.55 67.75
CA ILE A 703 39.64 2.21 68.93
C ILE A 703 38.98 3.63 68.86
N LYS A 704 37.70 3.67 69.34
CA LYS A 704 36.90 4.73 70.02
C LYS A 704 36.15 5.87 69.24
N LYS A 705 35.49 6.75 70.03
CA LYS A 705 34.11 7.29 69.89
C LYS A 705 33.99 8.64 70.65
N GLN A 706 32.94 9.43 70.36
CA GLN A 706 32.37 10.59 71.11
C GLN A 706 32.99 12.02 70.97
N GLN A 707 32.20 12.91 70.31
CA GLN A 707 31.42 14.02 70.92
C GLN A 707 32.07 15.39 71.28
N PHE A 708 31.26 16.46 71.08
CA PHE A 708 31.36 17.89 71.52
C PHE A 708 32.07 18.96 70.64
N PHE A 709 31.84 20.24 71.04
CA PHE A 709 31.78 21.50 70.25
C PHE A 709 32.63 22.62 70.88
N ILE A 710 32.95 23.72 70.15
CA ILE A 710 32.65 25.16 70.52
C ILE A 710 33.40 26.21 69.63
N GLN A 711 32.65 27.21 69.11
CA GLN A 711 32.98 28.62 68.70
C GLN A 711 34.18 28.92 67.74
N TYR A 712 34.27 30.04 66.99
CA TYR A 712 33.46 31.28 66.77
C TYR A 712 33.70 31.77 65.29
N LYS A 713 33.37 32.94 64.72
CA LYS A 713 32.82 34.26 65.16
C LYS A 713 31.89 34.85 64.05
N ILE A 714 31.80 36.19 63.86
CA ILE A 714 30.93 36.91 62.88
C ILE A 714 31.63 38.21 62.40
N PRO A 715 31.14 38.92 61.35
CA PRO A 715 30.28 40.11 61.59
C PRO A 715 29.05 40.26 60.66
N LEU A 716 28.16 41.21 61.02
CA LEU A 716 26.86 41.52 60.43
C LEU A 716 26.82 42.93 59.79
N ILE A 717 25.83 43.17 58.93
CA ILE A 717 25.17 44.48 58.74
C ILE A 717 23.64 44.25 58.72
N GLU A 718 22.86 45.15 59.33
CA GLU A 718 21.38 45.09 59.44
C GLU A 718 20.69 45.79 58.22
N MET A 719 19.39 45.63 57.93
CA MET A 719 18.23 46.28 58.58
C MET A 719 16.91 45.85 57.87
N THR A 720 15.67 45.98 58.35
CA THR A 720 15.04 46.00 59.70
C THR A 720 13.51 45.81 59.56
N ARG A 721 12.88 44.96 60.41
CA ARG A 721 11.44 44.96 60.79
C ARG A 721 10.43 44.59 59.66
N SER A 722 9.17 44.18 59.95
CA SER A 722 8.36 44.26 61.18
C SER A 722 7.64 42.94 61.58
N HIS A 723 6.75 42.99 62.59
CA HIS A 723 6.13 41.82 63.25
C HIS A 723 4.73 41.45 62.72
N CYS A 724 4.37 40.16 62.83
CA CYS A 724 3.05 39.76 63.36
C CYS A 724 3.12 38.41 64.08
N ASN A 725 2.07 38.04 64.83
CA ASN A 725 2.19 37.18 66.02
C ASN A 725 1.70 35.72 65.84
N ARG A 726 2.49 34.76 66.35
CA ARG A 726 2.41 33.32 66.02
C ARG A 726 1.14 32.60 66.53
N LYS A 727 0.35 33.23 67.41
CA LYS A 727 -0.89 32.64 67.96
C LYS A 727 -2.07 32.65 66.98
N LEU A 728 -2.10 33.56 66.00
CA LEU A 728 -3.22 33.65 65.05
C LEU A 728 -3.20 32.52 64.00
N CYS A 729 -2.00 32.15 63.53
CA CYS A 729 -1.84 31.11 62.50
C CYS A 729 -2.36 29.72 62.95
N LEU A 730 -2.17 29.36 64.23
CA LEU A 730 -2.59 28.05 64.75
C LEU A 730 -4.13 27.91 64.83
N ALA A 731 -4.83 28.98 65.22
CA ALA A 731 -6.29 29.01 65.19
C ALA A 731 -6.86 28.90 63.77
N MET A 732 -6.27 29.65 62.82
CA MET A 732 -6.68 29.63 61.41
C MET A 732 -6.49 28.23 60.78
N THR A 733 -5.39 27.53 61.05
CA THR A 733 -5.19 26.16 60.55
C THR A 733 -6.21 25.17 61.09
N GLY A 734 -6.62 25.29 62.35
CA GLY A 734 -7.69 24.44 62.92
C GLY A 734 -9.04 24.70 62.27
N PHE A 735 -9.39 25.98 62.08
CA PHE A 735 -10.68 26.37 61.49
C PHE A 735 -10.81 25.95 60.01
N VAL A 736 -9.73 26.06 59.23
CA VAL A 736 -9.68 25.59 57.82
C VAL A 736 -9.84 24.07 57.74
N LEU A 737 -9.19 23.30 58.61
CA LEU A 737 -9.34 21.84 58.63
C LEU A 737 -10.76 21.41 59.04
N ALA A 738 -11.37 22.10 60.00
CA ALA A 738 -12.76 21.87 60.39
C ALA A 738 -13.75 22.17 59.25
N LEU A 739 -13.56 23.28 58.52
CA LEU A 739 -14.34 23.62 57.33
C LEU A 739 -14.19 22.58 56.21
N ILE A 740 -12.99 22.06 55.97
CA ILE A 740 -12.74 20.99 54.99
C ILE A 740 -13.48 19.71 55.41
N PHE A 741 -13.47 19.35 56.69
CA PHE A 741 -14.22 18.20 57.18
C PHE A 741 -15.74 18.37 57.09
N PHE A 742 -16.27 19.55 57.45
CA PHE A 742 -17.71 19.83 57.36
C PHE A 742 -18.20 19.85 55.91
N THR A 743 -17.45 20.47 54.99
CA THR A 743 -17.79 20.48 53.56
C THR A 743 -17.73 19.09 52.94
N LEU A 744 -16.69 18.29 53.24
CA LEU A 744 -16.61 16.89 52.81
C LEU A 744 -17.78 16.04 53.37
N SER A 745 -18.17 16.23 54.63
CA SER A 745 -19.31 15.52 55.22
C SER A 745 -20.64 15.92 54.59
N PHE A 746 -20.85 17.21 54.30
CA PHE A 746 -22.09 17.73 53.72
C PHE A 746 -22.26 17.32 52.25
N TYR A 747 -21.18 17.37 51.46
CA TYR A 747 -21.16 16.77 50.12
C TYR A 747 -21.38 15.24 50.17
N GLY A 748 -20.83 14.56 51.18
CA GLY A 748 -21.05 13.14 51.40
C GLY A 748 -22.52 12.76 51.58
N THR A 749 -23.29 13.54 52.35
CA THR A 749 -24.72 13.26 52.57
C THR A 749 -25.61 13.70 51.41
N VAL A 750 -25.41 14.89 50.84
CA VAL A 750 -26.27 15.41 49.75
C VAL A 750 -26.16 14.54 48.48
N VAL A 751 -24.95 14.06 48.15
CA VAL A 751 -24.74 13.17 46.99
C VAL A 751 -25.44 11.82 47.18
N LEU A 752 -25.60 11.33 48.42
CA LEU A 752 -26.32 10.07 48.68
C LEU A 752 -27.84 10.20 48.55
N THR A 753 -28.42 11.37 48.84
CA THR A 753 -29.88 11.58 48.72
C THR A 753 -30.36 11.88 47.29
N GLU A 754 -29.57 12.60 46.48
CA GLU A 754 -29.95 12.87 45.08
C GLU A 754 -29.69 11.66 44.16
N THR A 755 -28.68 10.83 44.45
CA THR A 755 -28.39 9.66 43.61
C THR A 755 -29.42 8.54 43.73
N SER A 756 -30.19 8.47 44.82
CA SER A 756 -31.35 7.56 44.95
C SER A 756 -32.50 7.88 43.98
N ALA A 757 -32.71 9.16 43.64
CA ALA A 757 -33.82 9.58 42.76
C ALA A 757 -33.56 9.30 41.26
N LEU A 758 -32.33 8.94 40.89
CA LEU A 758 -31.90 8.60 39.52
C LEU A 758 -31.51 7.12 39.36
N LEU A 759 -31.92 6.28 40.31
CA LEU A 759 -31.70 4.82 40.28
C LEU A 759 -32.94 4.08 39.78
N ASP A 760 -33.11 4.05 38.46
CA ASP A 760 -33.80 2.96 37.78
C ASP A 760 -32.98 1.67 37.97
N GLY A 761 -33.21 1.04 39.12
CA GLY A 761 -32.61 -0.23 39.50
C GLY A 761 -33.32 -1.38 38.81
N VAL A 762 -32.89 -1.73 37.59
CA VAL A 762 -33.15 -3.08 37.05
C VAL A 762 -32.66 -4.08 38.09
N THR A 763 -33.55 -4.93 38.59
CA THR A 763 -33.21 -5.80 39.70
C THR A 763 -32.15 -6.81 39.27
N LYS A 764 -31.35 -7.28 40.23
CA LYS A 764 -30.33 -8.32 39.98
C LYS A 764 -30.96 -9.65 39.53
N GLU A 765 -32.26 -9.79 39.75
CA GLU A 765 -33.10 -10.92 39.43
C GLU A 765 -33.64 -10.86 38.00
N ASP A 766 -34.06 -9.69 37.53
CA ASP A 766 -34.54 -9.45 36.16
C ASP A 766 -33.44 -9.69 35.10
N LEU A 767 -32.23 -9.16 35.34
CA LEU A 767 -31.03 -9.46 34.54
C LEU A 767 -30.62 -10.95 34.54
N SER A 768 -31.24 -11.79 35.38
CA SER A 768 -30.94 -13.23 35.47
C SER A 768 -31.90 -14.13 34.68
N THR A 769 -32.97 -13.58 34.10
CA THR A 769 -33.80 -14.25 33.08
C THR A 769 -33.37 -13.89 31.65
N LEU A 770 -32.72 -12.74 31.45
CA LEU A 770 -32.23 -12.23 30.16
C LEU A 770 -31.30 -13.21 29.42
N GLN A 771 -31.61 -13.51 28.15
CA GLN A 771 -30.87 -14.45 27.29
C GLN A 771 -30.17 -13.79 26.11
N LEU A 772 -30.80 -12.77 25.51
CA LEU A 772 -30.31 -12.08 24.30
C LEU A 772 -30.88 -10.65 24.26
N LEU A 773 -30.04 -9.69 23.89
CA LEU A 773 -30.34 -8.26 23.88
C LEU A 773 -30.11 -7.68 22.48
N HIS A 774 -31.13 -7.04 21.91
CA HIS A 774 -31.07 -6.30 20.65
C HIS A 774 -31.24 -4.80 20.94
N VAL A 775 -30.24 -3.99 20.59
CA VAL A 775 -30.24 -2.53 20.84
C VAL A 775 -30.18 -1.78 19.51
N ILE A 776 -31.06 -0.80 19.31
CA ILE A 776 -31.11 0.04 18.11
C ILE A 776 -31.21 1.50 18.55
N PHE A 777 -30.33 2.36 18.05
CA PHE A 777 -30.37 3.79 18.37
C PHE A 777 -30.14 4.70 17.16
N ARG A 778 -30.74 5.90 17.19
CA ARG A 778 -30.42 7.00 16.29
C ARG A 778 -29.01 7.51 16.60
N HIS A 779 -28.27 7.92 15.58
CA HIS A 779 -27.03 8.65 15.79
C HIS A 779 -27.20 9.89 16.70
N GLY A 780 -26.11 10.32 17.33
CA GLY A 780 -26.12 11.49 18.21
C GLY A 780 -26.21 12.84 17.45
N PRO A 781 -26.20 13.96 18.21
CA PRO A 781 -26.19 15.33 17.69
C PRO A 781 -25.15 15.56 16.60
N ARG A 782 -25.56 16.28 15.55
CA ARG A 782 -24.78 16.51 14.33
C ARG A 782 -24.95 17.95 13.83
N THR A 783 -24.02 18.38 12.99
CA THR A 783 -24.21 19.55 12.11
C THR A 783 -25.38 19.32 11.14
N PRO A 784 -25.94 20.38 10.53
CA PRO A 784 -26.91 20.26 9.44
C PRO A 784 -26.42 19.33 8.33
N ALA A 785 -27.32 18.55 7.75
CA ALA A 785 -27.00 17.59 6.70
C ALA A 785 -27.26 18.12 5.28
N ASP A 786 -28.10 19.16 5.18
CA ASP A 786 -28.39 19.95 3.98
C ASP A 786 -28.87 21.36 4.43
N THR A 787 -29.15 22.25 3.47
CA THR A 787 -29.43 23.69 3.67
C THR A 787 -30.48 24.18 2.67
N TYR A 788 -31.02 25.40 2.85
CA TYR A 788 -32.00 26.03 1.96
C TYR A 788 -31.43 27.28 1.25
N PRO A 789 -31.96 27.71 0.08
CA PRO A 789 -31.37 28.80 -0.71
C PRO A 789 -31.24 30.15 -0.01
N ASN A 790 -32.19 30.51 0.86
CA ASN A 790 -32.17 31.77 1.61
C ASN A 790 -31.51 31.65 3.00
N ASP A 791 -30.80 30.55 3.27
CA ASP A 791 -30.12 30.31 4.54
C ASP A 791 -28.90 31.25 4.69
N PRO A 792 -28.79 32.08 5.75
CA PRO A 792 -27.58 32.86 6.01
C PRO A 792 -26.33 31.98 6.20
N TYR A 793 -26.51 30.70 6.52
CA TYR A 793 -25.46 29.71 6.73
C TYR A 793 -25.25 28.77 5.51
N LEU A 794 -25.87 29.04 4.35
CA LEU A 794 -25.67 28.31 3.08
C LEU A 794 -24.18 28.10 2.73
N ASN A 795 -23.34 29.10 3.02
CA ASN A 795 -21.89 29.06 2.76
C ASN A 795 -21.04 28.63 3.98
N HIS A 796 -21.67 28.22 5.08
CA HIS A 796 -20.97 27.82 6.30
C HIS A 796 -20.31 26.45 6.12
N THR A 797 -19.05 26.33 6.54
CA THR A 797 -18.26 25.10 6.31
C THR A 797 -18.43 24.05 7.41
N PHE A 798 -19.03 24.43 8.56
CA PHE A 798 -19.10 23.61 9.78
C PHE A 798 -17.75 22.99 10.21
N HIS A 799 -16.64 23.65 9.85
CA HIS A 799 -15.29 23.23 10.18
C HIS A 799 -15.07 23.24 11.71
N PRO A 800 -14.47 22.19 12.32
CA PRO A 800 -13.73 21.07 11.72
C PRO A 800 -14.59 19.87 11.27
N TYR A 801 -15.88 19.84 11.61
CA TYR A 801 -16.73 18.66 11.44
C TYR A 801 -17.16 18.41 9.99
N GLY A 802 -17.53 19.48 9.27
CA GLY A 802 -18.22 19.41 7.98
C GLY A 802 -19.73 19.14 8.12
N TRP A 803 -20.43 19.09 6.99
CA TRP A 803 -21.88 18.87 6.91
C TRP A 803 -22.29 17.44 7.29
N GLY A 804 -23.36 17.27 8.06
CA GLY A 804 -23.94 15.98 8.44
C GLY A 804 -23.11 15.14 9.42
N HIS A 805 -22.14 15.74 10.11
CA HIS A 805 -21.16 15.06 10.97
C HIS A 805 -21.37 15.35 12.47
N ILE A 806 -20.90 14.43 13.33
CA ILE A 806 -21.17 14.47 14.77
C ILE A 806 -20.25 15.46 15.50
N THR A 807 -20.89 16.33 16.29
CA THR A 807 -20.26 17.38 17.08
C THR A 807 -19.56 16.83 18.33
N ASN A 808 -18.69 17.62 18.98
CA ASN A 808 -18.09 17.21 20.25
C ASN A 808 -19.12 17.04 21.39
N SER A 809 -20.28 17.73 21.34
CA SER A 809 -21.41 17.45 22.24
C SER A 809 -22.02 16.07 21.95
N GLY A 810 -22.28 15.74 20.68
CA GLY A 810 -22.82 14.43 20.31
C GLY A 810 -21.88 13.27 20.64
N LYS A 811 -20.56 13.44 20.47
CA LYS A 811 -19.55 12.46 20.92
C LYS A 811 -19.71 12.15 22.42
N ARG A 812 -19.83 13.18 23.28
CA ARG A 812 -20.01 13.03 24.73
C ARG A 812 -21.33 12.35 25.08
N GLU A 813 -22.43 12.73 24.43
CA GLU A 813 -23.76 12.15 24.69
C GLU A 813 -23.78 10.63 24.39
N LEU A 814 -23.20 10.23 23.26
CA LEU A 814 -23.09 8.83 22.86
C LEU A 814 -22.13 8.03 23.75
N PHE A 815 -21.03 8.65 24.19
CA PHE A 815 -20.16 8.04 25.20
C PHE A 815 -20.90 7.83 26.53
N ASN A 816 -21.74 8.78 26.95
CA ASN A 816 -22.57 8.64 28.14
C ASN A 816 -23.66 7.57 27.97
N MET A 817 -24.24 7.41 26.76
CA MET A 817 -25.14 6.28 26.46
C MET A 817 -24.43 4.93 26.63
N GLY A 818 -23.21 4.75 26.11
CA GLY A 818 -22.46 3.51 26.29
C GLY A 818 -22.12 3.21 27.75
N ALA A 819 -21.80 4.24 28.55
CA ALA A 819 -21.60 4.11 30.00
C ALA A 819 -22.91 3.77 30.75
N TRP A 820 -24.05 4.29 30.29
CA TRP A 820 -25.37 3.97 30.84
C TRP A 820 -25.80 2.53 30.49
N LEU A 821 -25.62 2.10 29.25
CA LEU A 821 -25.79 0.70 28.82
C LEU A 821 -24.88 -0.24 29.60
N ARG A 822 -23.63 0.19 29.88
CA ARG A 822 -22.70 -0.55 30.74
C ARG A 822 -23.21 -0.68 32.17
N LYS A 823 -23.76 0.39 32.76
CA LYS A 823 -24.38 0.33 34.10
C LYS A 823 -25.53 -0.69 34.11
N ARG A 824 -26.47 -0.58 33.16
CA ARG A 824 -27.67 -1.46 33.06
C ARG A 824 -27.30 -2.93 32.85
N TYR A 825 -26.42 -3.24 31.90
CA TYR A 825 -26.19 -4.63 31.46
C TYR A 825 -24.84 -5.25 31.88
N SER A 826 -24.08 -4.62 32.78
CA SER A 826 -22.76 -5.08 33.24
C SER A 826 -22.70 -6.56 33.62
N ASN A 827 -23.65 -7.03 34.46
CA ASN A 827 -23.73 -8.41 34.91
C ASN A 827 -24.00 -9.41 33.76
N PHE A 828 -24.81 -9.01 32.78
CA PHE A 828 -25.16 -9.84 31.64
C PHE A 828 -24.04 -9.88 30.59
N LEU A 829 -23.47 -8.73 30.23
CA LEU A 829 -22.46 -8.60 29.16
C LEU A 829 -21.05 -9.02 29.59
N GLY A 830 -20.77 -9.13 30.89
CA GLY A 830 -19.47 -9.55 31.42
C GLY A 830 -18.45 -8.41 31.52
N THR A 831 -17.30 -8.69 32.15
CA THR A 831 -16.34 -7.65 32.55
C THR A 831 -15.61 -6.96 31.38
N HIS A 832 -15.50 -7.59 30.22
CA HIS A 832 -14.73 -7.11 29.07
C HIS A 832 -15.38 -7.50 27.74
N TYR A 833 -14.99 -6.83 26.65
CA TYR A 833 -15.41 -7.23 25.30
C TYR A 833 -14.92 -8.64 24.94
N GLN A 834 -15.82 -9.46 24.40
CA GLN A 834 -15.50 -10.73 23.76
C GLN A 834 -16.22 -10.81 22.41
N PRO A 835 -15.56 -11.22 21.31
CA PRO A 835 -16.17 -11.20 19.98
C PRO A 835 -17.43 -12.04 19.82
N ASP A 836 -17.47 -13.22 20.44
CA ASP A 836 -18.63 -14.11 20.34
C ASP A 836 -19.88 -13.48 20.98
N LEU A 837 -19.70 -12.69 22.05
CA LEU A 837 -20.80 -12.10 22.81
C LEU A 837 -21.49 -10.95 22.09
N VAL A 838 -20.83 -10.27 21.14
CA VAL A 838 -21.27 -8.97 20.60
C VAL A 838 -21.21 -8.92 19.07
N HIS A 839 -22.25 -8.39 18.43
CA HIS A 839 -22.23 -7.91 17.05
C HIS A 839 -22.60 -6.44 17.00
N ALA A 840 -21.85 -5.63 16.26
CA ALA A 840 -22.08 -4.19 16.14
C ALA A 840 -22.15 -3.75 14.68
N GLN A 841 -23.24 -3.12 14.27
CA GLN A 841 -23.49 -2.75 12.87
C GLN A 841 -24.16 -1.37 12.71
N ALA A 842 -23.68 -0.58 11.76
CA ALA A 842 -24.22 0.73 11.43
C ALA A 842 -24.72 0.76 9.97
N THR A 843 -25.58 1.73 9.62
CA THR A 843 -25.75 2.12 8.21
C THR A 843 -24.41 2.64 7.65
N GLY A 844 -24.20 2.56 6.33
CA GLY A 844 -23.00 3.05 5.63
C GLY A 844 -22.79 4.57 5.63
N VAL A 845 -23.18 5.30 6.69
CA VAL A 845 -23.02 6.75 6.85
C VAL A 845 -22.00 7.03 7.97
N THR A 846 -21.07 7.96 7.74
CA THR A 846 -20.02 8.32 8.72
C THR A 846 -20.55 8.56 10.14
N ARG A 847 -21.67 9.29 10.30
CA ARG A 847 -22.25 9.59 11.62
C ARG A 847 -22.73 8.35 12.38
N THR A 848 -23.29 7.33 11.72
CA THR A 848 -23.73 6.11 12.41
C THR A 848 -22.55 5.22 12.80
N HIS A 849 -21.51 5.12 11.95
CA HIS A 849 -20.25 4.45 12.34
C HIS A 849 -19.60 5.13 13.55
N MET A 850 -19.44 6.47 13.50
CA MET A 850 -18.84 7.22 14.61
C MET A 850 -19.65 7.08 15.90
N SER A 851 -20.98 7.10 15.81
CA SER A 851 -21.87 6.90 16.96
C SER A 851 -21.67 5.54 17.63
N LEU A 852 -21.62 4.48 16.84
CA LEU A 852 -21.46 3.12 17.37
C LEU A 852 -20.08 2.93 18.00
N GLN A 853 -19.04 3.49 17.39
CA GLN A 853 -17.70 3.52 18.00
C GLN A 853 -17.67 4.28 19.35
N MET A 854 -18.41 5.39 19.49
CA MET A 854 -18.52 6.13 20.75
C MET A 854 -19.21 5.31 21.85
N VAL A 855 -20.34 4.67 21.54
CA VAL A 855 -21.07 3.82 22.49
C VAL A 855 -20.24 2.61 22.89
N LEU A 856 -19.53 1.97 21.96
CA LEU A 856 -18.66 0.81 22.24
C LEU A 856 -17.45 1.18 23.11
N ALA A 857 -16.90 2.38 22.96
CA ALA A 857 -15.74 2.84 23.73
C ALA A 857 -15.99 2.90 25.25
N SER A 858 -17.20 3.28 25.68
CA SER A 858 -17.62 3.31 27.08
C SER A 858 -18.43 2.09 27.52
N LEU A 859 -18.98 1.32 26.58
CA LEU A 859 -19.61 0.02 26.88
C LEU A 859 -18.57 -1.07 27.23
N TYR A 860 -17.38 -1.00 26.63
CA TYR A 860 -16.29 -1.97 26.83
C TYR A 860 -14.91 -1.32 27.07
N PRO A 861 -14.76 -0.44 28.09
CA PRO A 861 -13.47 0.12 28.46
C PRO A 861 -12.48 -1.00 28.84
N PRO A 862 -11.26 -1.03 28.26
CA PRO A 862 -10.33 -2.14 28.49
C PRO A 862 -9.56 -2.04 29.82
N ARG A 863 -9.44 -0.85 30.44
CA ARG A 863 -8.62 -0.66 31.66
C ARG A 863 -9.10 -1.54 32.82
N HIS A 864 -8.14 -2.08 33.56
CA HIS A 864 -8.34 -3.06 34.64
C HIS A 864 -8.97 -4.39 34.17
N THR A 865 -8.80 -4.74 32.89
CA THR A 865 -9.20 -6.03 32.32
C THR A 865 -8.05 -6.66 31.54
N ALA A 866 -8.12 -7.96 31.26
CA ALA A 866 -7.16 -8.64 30.39
C ALA A 866 -7.19 -8.17 28.91
N MET A 867 -8.07 -7.24 28.54
CA MET A 867 -8.07 -6.55 27.24
C MET A 867 -7.29 -5.22 27.26
N GLU A 868 -6.72 -4.82 28.40
CA GLU A 868 -5.84 -3.66 28.53
C GLU A 868 -4.53 -3.88 27.73
N TRP A 869 -4.35 -3.08 26.69
CA TRP A 869 -3.19 -3.14 25.79
C TRP A 869 -2.28 -1.92 25.92
N ASN A 870 -2.76 -0.83 26.53
CA ASN A 870 -2.02 0.40 26.77
C ASN A 870 -2.61 1.13 27.99
N THR A 871 -1.84 1.25 29.07
CA THR A 871 -2.30 1.83 30.35
C THR A 871 -2.69 3.30 30.24
N LYS A 872 -2.13 4.02 29.27
CA LYS A 872 -2.44 5.43 28.97
C LYS A 872 -3.69 5.60 28.10
N TYR A 873 -4.35 4.51 27.68
CA TYR A 873 -5.38 4.54 26.64
C TYR A 873 -6.57 3.63 27.00
N ASN A 874 -7.58 4.18 27.67
CA ASN A 874 -8.78 3.45 28.06
C ASN A 874 -9.79 3.26 26.91
N TRP A 875 -9.30 2.80 25.75
CA TRP A 875 -10.08 2.48 24.56
C TRP A 875 -9.50 1.24 23.90
N GLN A 876 -10.33 0.44 23.24
CA GLN A 876 -9.89 -0.68 22.40
C GLN A 876 -10.67 -0.73 21.08
N PRO A 877 -10.06 -1.22 19.99
CA PRO A 877 -10.76 -1.42 18.73
C PRO A 877 -11.82 -2.52 18.86
N ILE A 878 -13.06 -2.20 18.52
CA ILE A 878 -14.16 -3.17 18.35
C ILE A 878 -14.67 -3.03 16.90
N PRO A 879 -14.86 -4.14 16.15
CA PRO A 879 -15.40 -4.08 14.79
C PRO A 879 -16.78 -3.43 14.72
N VAL A 880 -17.02 -2.62 13.68
CA VAL A 880 -18.33 -2.06 13.35
C VAL A 880 -18.60 -2.34 11.88
N TYR A 881 -19.58 -3.21 11.62
CA TYR A 881 -19.97 -3.65 10.28
C TYR A 881 -20.95 -2.67 9.61
N SER A 882 -21.06 -2.73 8.28
CA SER A 882 -22.01 -1.93 7.50
C SER A 882 -22.33 -2.59 6.16
N GLN A 883 -23.44 -2.19 5.54
CA GLN A 883 -23.65 -2.29 4.09
C GLN A 883 -23.31 -0.94 3.44
N LEU A 884 -23.06 -0.90 2.13
CA LEU A 884 -22.89 0.36 1.41
C LEU A 884 -24.22 1.13 1.37
N LEU A 885 -24.18 2.47 1.43
CA LEU A 885 -25.38 3.28 1.71
C LEU A 885 -26.54 3.10 0.71
N ASN A 886 -26.23 2.91 -0.59
CA ASN A 886 -27.23 2.70 -1.63
C ASN A 886 -27.56 1.20 -1.85
N GLU A 887 -26.97 0.33 -1.03
CA GLU A 887 -27.15 -1.13 -1.01
C GLU A 887 -27.65 -1.61 0.37
N ASP A 888 -27.98 -0.67 1.27
CA ASP A 888 -28.50 -0.96 2.59
C ASP A 888 -29.88 -1.59 2.44
N THR A 889 -29.99 -2.87 2.79
CA THR A 889 -31.20 -3.70 2.71
C THR A 889 -31.89 -3.85 4.06
N PHE A 890 -31.37 -3.21 5.12
CA PHE A 890 -31.56 -3.71 6.49
C PHE A 890 -31.83 -2.64 7.57
N LEU A 891 -31.07 -1.54 7.62
CA LEU A 891 -31.24 -0.49 8.64
C LEU A 891 -31.86 0.79 8.07
N LEU A 892 -31.74 1.03 6.77
CA LEU A 892 -32.38 2.17 6.08
C LEU A 892 -33.17 1.77 4.84
N VAL A 893 -32.94 0.56 4.30
CA VAL A 893 -33.62 0.03 3.11
C VAL A 893 -33.60 1.04 1.94
N ARG A 894 -32.38 1.32 1.48
CA ARG A 894 -32.02 2.25 0.40
C ARG A 894 -31.65 1.55 -0.92
N THR A 895 -31.69 0.22 -0.98
CA THR A 895 -31.73 -0.47 -2.27
C THR A 895 -32.92 0.00 -3.10
N PRO A 896 -32.78 0.16 -4.43
CA PRO A 896 -33.86 0.61 -5.30
C PRO A 896 -35.13 -0.22 -5.12
N CYS A 897 -36.27 0.46 -4.99
CA CYS A 897 -37.56 -0.16 -4.70
C CYS A 897 -38.72 0.70 -5.24
N PRO A 898 -38.99 0.67 -6.56
CA PRO A 898 -40.03 1.50 -7.18
C PRO A 898 -41.40 1.40 -6.50
N ARG A 899 -41.82 0.18 -6.10
CA ARG A 899 -43.08 -0.04 -5.37
C ARG A 899 -43.21 0.77 -4.07
N TYR A 900 -42.11 1.04 -3.37
CA TYR A 900 -42.16 1.87 -2.16
C TYR A 900 -42.54 3.32 -2.47
N PHE A 901 -41.97 3.89 -3.53
CA PHE A 901 -42.24 5.27 -3.94
C PHE A 901 -43.61 5.39 -4.61
N GLU A 902 -44.05 4.36 -5.33
CA GLU A 902 -45.43 4.24 -5.83
C GLU A 902 -46.42 4.20 -4.65
N ALA A 903 -46.17 3.39 -3.62
CA ALA A 903 -46.99 3.32 -2.41
C ALA A 903 -47.01 4.64 -1.60
N LEU A 904 -45.87 5.33 -1.51
CA LEU A 904 -45.80 6.65 -0.87
C LEU A 904 -46.61 7.69 -1.68
N TYR A 905 -46.56 7.64 -3.01
CA TYR A 905 -47.38 8.49 -3.87
C TYR A 905 -48.87 8.17 -3.73
N GLU A 906 -49.26 6.89 -3.65
CA GLU A 906 -50.64 6.45 -3.34
C GLU A 906 -51.14 7.04 -2.01
N VAL A 907 -50.32 6.98 -0.95
CA VAL A 907 -50.63 7.55 0.38
C VAL A 907 -50.76 9.07 0.34
N LEU A 908 -49.78 9.79 -0.19
CA LEU A 908 -49.79 11.25 -0.28
C LEU A 908 -50.92 11.79 -1.19
N ASN A 909 -51.44 10.96 -2.10
CA ASN A 909 -52.56 11.32 -2.97
C ASN A 909 -53.95 10.90 -2.47
N SER A 910 -54.04 10.16 -1.37
CA SER A 910 -55.31 9.75 -0.76
C SER A 910 -56.17 10.96 -0.32
N PRO A 911 -57.51 10.86 -0.35
CA PRO A 911 -58.38 11.96 0.09
C PRO A 911 -58.10 12.42 1.52
N GLU A 912 -57.84 11.48 2.43
CA GLU A 912 -57.63 11.72 3.85
C GLU A 912 -56.35 12.53 4.09
N ILE A 913 -55.24 12.13 3.48
CA ILE A 913 -53.95 12.83 3.62
C ILE A 913 -53.95 14.16 2.87
N LYS A 914 -54.63 14.25 1.72
CA LYS A 914 -54.82 15.55 1.05
C LYS A 914 -55.61 16.53 1.90
N GLN A 915 -56.67 16.08 2.58
CA GLN A 915 -57.44 16.92 3.49
C GLN A 915 -56.64 17.32 4.74
N GLU A 916 -55.82 16.42 5.30
CA GLU A 916 -54.90 16.73 6.41
C GLU A 916 -53.83 17.76 6.00
N LEU A 917 -53.31 17.67 4.77
CA LEU A 917 -52.29 18.60 4.24
C LEU A 917 -52.87 19.93 3.73
N GLN A 918 -54.13 19.97 3.29
CA GLN A 918 -54.78 21.19 2.79
C GLN A 918 -54.79 22.32 3.84
N ALA A 919 -54.96 21.97 5.12
CA ALA A 919 -54.88 22.90 6.25
C ALA A 919 -53.51 23.64 6.36
N TYR A 920 -52.48 23.15 5.67
CA TYR A 920 -51.13 23.69 5.68
C TYR A 920 -50.69 24.34 4.36
N GLU A 921 -51.56 24.47 3.34
CA GLU A 921 -51.24 25.12 2.05
C GLU A 921 -50.60 26.51 2.23
N TYR A 922 -51.13 27.33 3.14
CA TYR A 922 -50.55 28.65 3.44
C TYR A 922 -49.19 28.57 4.15
N LEU A 923 -48.95 27.55 4.97
CA LEU A 923 -47.64 27.32 5.59
C LEU A 923 -46.60 26.87 4.56
N PHE A 924 -46.97 25.99 3.62
CA PHE A 924 -46.11 25.59 2.50
C PHE A 924 -45.75 26.80 1.62
N TYR A 925 -46.71 27.68 1.31
CA TYR A 925 -46.49 28.92 0.57
C TYR A 925 -45.54 29.89 1.32
N GLU A 926 -45.78 30.14 2.61
CA GLU A 926 -44.94 31.04 3.42
C GLU A 926 -43.51 30.51 3.58
N LEU A 927 -43.34 29.24 3.92
CA LEU A 927 -42.00 28.63 4.01
C LEU A 927 -41.30 28.61 2.66
N THR A 928 -42.02 28.39 1.55
CA THR A 928 -41.46 28.49 0.19
C THR A 928 -40.92 29.88 -0.09
N ARG A 929 -41.71 30.93 0.21
CA ARG A 929 -41.30 32.33 0.06
C ARG A 929 -40.11 32.70 0.95
N LEU A 930 -40.09 32.24 2.19
CA LEU A 930 -39.05 32.56 3.17
C LEU A 930 -37.73 31.83 2.89
N THR A 931 -37.78 30.56 2.48
CA THR A 931 -36.58 29.70 2.33
C THR A 931 -36.01 29.66 0.91
N GLY A 932 -36.83 29.95 -0.11
CA GLY A 932 -36.46 29.78 -1.51
C GLY A 932 -36.48 28.33 -2.01
N MET A 933 -36.84 27.35 -1.17
CA MET A 933 -37.18 25.99 -1.61
C MET A 933 -38.61 25.94 -2.08
N ASN A 934 -38.95 25.03 -3.00
CA ASN A 934 -40.34 24.69 -3.29
C ASN A 934 -40.81 23.62 -2.28
N LEU A 935 -41.46 24.04 -1.19
CA LEU A 935 -42.08 23.14 -0.24
C LEU A 935 -43.53 22.84 -0.67
N THR A 936 -43.84 21.58 -0.89
CA THR A 936 -45.18 21.08 -1.25
C THR A 936 -45.62 19.86 -0.43
N GLU A 937 -44.69 19.22 0.27
CA GLU A 937 -44.90 17.97 1.01
C GLU A 937 -44.39 18.07 2.46
N SER A 938 -44.89 17.20 3.34
CA SER A 938 -44.45 17.14 4.74
C SER A 938 -42.96 16.79 4.89
N GLU A 939 -42.37 16.06 3.94
CA GLU A 939 -40.94 15.74 3.93
C GLU A 939 -40.07 17.00 3.72
N ASP A 940 -40.54 17.97 2.94
CA ASP A 940 -39.82 19.25 2.72
C ASP A 940 -39.74 20.03 4.04
N VAL A 941 -40.85 20.07 4.78
CA VAL A 941 -40.94 20.74 6.10
C VAL A 941 -40.14 19.95 7.16
N GLN A 942 -40.14 18.61 7.10
CA GLN A 942 -39.27 17.79 7.96
C GLN A 942 -37.79 18.08 7.71
N SER A 943 -37.36 18.16 6.45
CA SER A 943 -35.97 18.45 6.07
C SER A 943 -35.53 19.81 6.63
N LEU A 944 -36.34 20.85 6.38
CA LEU A 944 -36.10 22.20 6.90
C LEU A 944 -36.05 22.23 8.44
N TYR A 945 -36.99 21.57 9.12
CA TYR A 945 -37.02 21.46 10.59
C TYR A 945 -35.74 20.80 11.12
N LEU A 946 -35.25 19.74 10.47
CA LEU A 946 -34.03 19.02 10.85
C LEU A 946 -32.72 19.75 10.51
N THR A 947 -32.78 20.75 9.63
CA THR A 947 -31.70 21.72 9.43
C THR A 947 -31.73 22.77 10.55
N LEU A 948 -32.82 23.52 10.72
CA LEU A 948 -32.95 24.55 11.77
C LEU A 948 -32.65 24.01 13.18
N LEU A 949 -33.13 22.80 13.50
CA LEU A 949 -32.82 22.13 14.78
C LEU A 949 -31.31 21.84 14.93
N ALA A 950 -30.64 21.40 13.86
CA ALA A 950 -29.22 21.10 13.89
C ALA A 950 -28.35 22.37 13.93
N GLU A 951 -28.83 23.49 13.40
CA GLU A 951 -28.20 24.81 13.53
C GLU A 951 -28.32 25.36 14.95
N GLN A 952 -29.52 25.30 15.52
CA GLN A 952 -29.78 25.71 16.90
C GLN A 952 -28.98 24.86 17.90
N GLU A 953 -28.91 23.53 17.72
CA GLU A 953 -28.08 22.64 18.55
C GLU A 953 -26.56 22.81 18.31
N TYR A 954 -26.14 23.37 17.17
CA TYR A 954 -24.76 23.79 16.93
C TYR A 954 -24.42 25.14 17.60
N GLY A 955 -25.45 25.92 17.98
CA GLY A 955 -25.31 27.24 18.59
C GLY A 955 -25.32 28.41 17.58
N LEU A 956 -25.91 28.20 16.39
CA LEU A 956 -26.15 29.29 15.43
C LEU A 956 -27.41 30.08 15.79
N GLN A 957 -27.45 31.36 15.38
CA GLN A 957 -28.63 32.21 15.55
C GLN A 957 -29.55 32.05 14.34
N LEU A 958 -30.69 31.40 14.54
CA LEU A 958 -31.67 31.21 13.47
C LEU A 958 -32.20 32.57 12.94
N PRO A 959 -32.57 32.67 11.64
CA PRO A 959 -33.15 33.88 11.07
C PRO A 959 -34.41 34.35 11.81
N GLU A 960 -34.65 35.67 11.84
CA GLU A 960 -35.75 36.27 12.62
C GLU A 960 -37.13 35.68 12.29
N TRP A 961 -37.37 35.30 11.03
CA TRP A 961 -38.63 34.68 10.61
C TRP A 961 -38.92 33.35 11.32
N THR A 962 -37.88 32.60 11.72
CA THR A 962 -38.05 31.27 12.33
C THR A 962 -38.84 31.34 13.64
N LYS A 963 -38.72 32.43 14.41
CA LYS A 963 -39.46 32.68 15.66
C LYS A 963 -40.99 32.63 15.52
N HIS A 964 -41.51 32.72 14.29
CA HIS A 964 -42.94 32.67 14.00
C HIS A 964 -43.41 31.32 13.45
N TYR A 965 -42.52 30.34 13.27
CA TYR A 965 -42.81 29.07 12.59
C TYR A 965 -42.14 27.83 13.20
N PHE A 966 -40.90 27.97 13.69
CA PHE A 966 -40.08 26.90 14.25
C PHE A 966 -39.88 27.08 15.77
N PRO A 967 -40.06 26.02 16.58
CA PRO A 967 -40.45 24.67 16.16
C PRO A 967 -41.96 24.50 15.89
N GLU A 968 -42.84 25.27 16.55
CA GLU A 968 -44.21 24.83 16.86
C GLU A 968 -45.09 24.59 15.63
N LYS A 969 -45.14 25.52 14.67
CA LYS A 969 -46.01 25.37 13.48
C LYS A 969 -45.51 24.31 12.51
N MET A 970 -44.20 24.07 12.48
CA MET A 970 -43.56 23.10 11.60
C MET A 970 -43.53 21.68 12.20
N GLN A 971 -43.55 21.55 13.53
CA GLN A 971 -43.37 20.28 14.23
C GLN A 971 -44.39 19.22 13.80
N PHE A 972 -45.66 19.57 13.62
CA PHE A 972 -46.70 18.63 13.18
C PHE A 972 -46.31 17.93 11.87
N LEU A 973 -45.98 18.68 10.83
CA LEU A 973 -45.61 18.12 9.52
C LEU A 973 -44.27 17.36 9.59
N ALA A 974 -43.31 17.85 10.37
CA ALA A 974 -42.04 17.18 10.57
C ALA A 974 -42.20 15.79 11.24
N GLU A 975 -43.10 15.67 12.21
CA GLU A 975 -43.45 14.39 12.86
C GLU A 975 -44.29 13.49 11.95
N GLN A 976 -45.33 14.04 11.31
CA GLN A 976 -46.28 13.30 10.48
C GLN A 976 -45.62 12.70 9.22
N SER A 977 -44.60 13.38 8.66
CA SER A 977 -43.78 12.88 7.54
C SER A 977 -43.12 11.53 7.83
N TYR A 978 -42.71 11.26 9.09
CA TYR A 978 -42.20 9.93 9.46
C TYR A 978 -43.29 8.86 9.45
N LEU A 979 -44.56 9.22 9.70
CA LEU A 979 -45.68 8.29 9.67
C LEU A 979 -46.06 7.95 8.23
N TYR A 980 -46.16 8.94 7.33
CA TYR A 980 -46.48 8.71 5.92
C TYR A 980 -45.49 7.76 5.23
N ASN A 981 -44.19 7.89 5.55
CA ASN A 981 -43.14 7.00 5.05
C ASN A 981 -43.31 5.51 5.46
N VAL A 982 -44.17 5.19 6.42
CA VAL A 982 -44.53 3.81 6.81
C VAL A 982 -46.03 3.65 7.08
N TRP A 983 -46.89 4.35 6.34
CA TRP A 983 -48.32 4.42 6.62
C TRP A 983 -49.03 3.07 6.50
N THR A 984 -48.78 2.33 5.42
CA THR A 984 -49.42 1.04 5.15
C THR A 984 -48.61 -0.14 5.69
N ARG A 985 -49.27 -1.27 5.96
CA ARG A 985 -48.57 -2.52 6.35
C ARG A 985 -47.59 -3.01 5.28
N GLU A 986 -47.84 -2.70 4.00
CA GLU A 986 -46.90 -2.96 2.90
C GLU A 986 -45.63 -2.12 3.03
N MET A 987 -45.74 -0.82 3.24
CA MET A 987 -44.58 0.07 3.44
C MET A 987 -43.80 -0.29 4.72
N GLN A 988 -44.52 -0.68 5.79
CA GLN A 988 -43.91 -1.22 7.02
C GLN A 988 -43.16 -2.53 6.76
N LYS A 989 -43.73 -3.46 5.97
CA LYS A 989 -43.03 -4.69 5.55
C LYS A 989 -41.77 -4.37 4.77
N ILE A 990 -41.82 -3.41 3.83
CA ILE A 990 -40.65 -3.03 3.02
C ILE A 990 -39.56 -2.41 3.91
N LYS A 991 -39.89 -1.44 4.77
CA LYS A 991 -38.90 -0.63 5.51
C LYS A 991 -38.48 -1.17 6.88
N ALA A 992 -39.34 -1.90 7.58
CA ALA A 992 -39.06 -2.45 8.92
C ALA A 992 -38.99 -3.98 8.94
N GLY A 993 -39.67 -4.66 8.01
CA GLY A 993 -39.66 -6.12 7.88
C GLY A 993 -38.28 -6.76 7.81
N PRO A 994 -37.29 -6.22 7.05
CA PRO A 994 -35.92 -6.74 7.05
C PRO A 994 -35.28 -6.76 8.45
N PHE A 995 -35.57 -5.76 9.28
CA PHE A 995 -35.08 -5.71 10.66
C PHE A 995 -35.79 -6.73 11.55
N LEU A 996 -37.12 -6.68 11.59
CA LEU A 996 -37.95 -7.55 12.44
C LEU A 996 -37.74 -9.03 12.12
N GLN A 997 -37.66 -9.38 10.84
CA GLN A 997 -37.38 -10.76 10.39
C GLN A 997 -36.03 -11.26 10.92
N LYS A 998 -34.97 -10.45 10.81
CA LYS A 998 -33.63 -10.86 11.27
C LYS A 998 -33.58 -10.99 12.79
N MET A 999 -34.18 -10.06 13.52
CA MET A 999 -34.28 -10.12 14.98
C MET A 999 -35.01 -11.38 15.45
N LEU A 1000 -36.16 -11.69 14.86
CA LEU A 1000 -36.92 -12.91 15.15
C LEU A 1000 -36.16 -14.19 14.79
N ASN A 1001 -35.48 -14.22 13.65
CA ASN A 1001 -34.64 -15.35 13.27
C ASN A 1001 -33.48 -15.55 14.28
N GLU A 1002 -32.91 -14.47 14.83
CA GLU A 1002 -31.87 -14.53 15.86
C GLU A 1002 -32.40 -14.97 17.23
N TRP A 1003 -33.64 -14.62 17.57
CA TRP A 1003 -34.33 -15.10 18.78
C TRP A 1003 -34.72 -16.57 18.67
N GLN A 1004 -35.33 -16.99 17.56
CA GLN A 1004 -35.64 -18.40 17.30
C GLN A 1004 -34.37 -19.27 17.25
N ALA A 1005 -33.28 -18.76 16.67
CA ALA A 1005 -31.99 -19.44 16.73
C ALA A 1005 -31.39 -19.47 18.15
N LYS A 1006 -31.71 -18.50 19.03
CA LYS A 1006 -31.30 -18.53 20.44
C LYS A 1006 -32.07 -19.59 21.22
N VAL A 1007 -33.40 -19.63 21.06
CA VAL A 1007 -34.30 -20.64 21.67
C VAL A 1007 -33.86 -22.05 21.26
N ASN A 1008 -33.71 -22.28 19.96
CA ASN A 1008 -33.31 -23.57 19.38
C ASN A 1008 -31.81 -23.88 19.56
N SER A 1009 -31.04 -23.02 20.26
CA SER A 1009 -29.59 -23.15 20.48
C SER A 1009 -28.73 -23.25 19.20
N THR A 1010 -29.28 -22.89 18.03
CA THR A 1010 -28.61 -22.92 16.72
C THR A 1010 -27.91 -21.61 16.35
N LEU A 1011 -28.07 -20.54 17.14
CA LEU A 1011 -27.44 -19.23 16.94
C LEU A 1011 -25.91 -19.36 16.83
N LYS A 1012 -25.30 -18.62 15.90
CA LYS A 1012 -23.85 -18.65 15.67
C LYS A 1012 -23.24 -17.24 15.78
N PRO A 1013 -22.31 -17.00 16.72
CA PRO A 1013 -21.89 -17.88 17.83
C PRO A 1013 -23.00 -18.10 18.88
N ASN A 1014 -23.07 -19.29 19.50
CA ASN A 1014 -24.14 -19.63 20.46
C ASN A 1014 -24.08 -18.80 21.75
N LYS A 1015 -22.87 -18.43 22.18
CA LYS A 1015 -22.60 -17.50 23.28
C LYS A 1015 -23.17 -16.09 23.05
N ARG A 1016 -23.56 -15.70 21.84
CA ARG A 1016 -24.00 -14.32 21.50
C ARG A 1016 -25.05 -13.80 22.48
N LYS A 1017 -24.82 -12.58 22.98
CA LYS A 1017 -25.62 -11.89 24.00
C LYS A 1017 -26.12 -10.52 23.56
N LEU A 1018 -25.37 -9.80 22.72
CA LEU A 1018 -25.70 -8.46 22.25
C LEU A 1018 -25.64 -8.36 20.72
N PHE A 1019 -26.71 -7.88 20.13
CA PHE A 1019 -26.71 -7.28 18.80
C PHE A 1019 -26.98 -5.78 18.96
N ILE A 1020 -26.04 -4.93 18.60
CA ILE A 1020 -26.15 -3.46 18.73
C ILE A 1020 -26.07 -2.78 17.37
N TYR A 1021 -27.05 -1.93 17.09
CA TYR A 1021 -27.27 -1.32 15.79
C TYR A 1021 -27.37 0.21 15.90
N THR A 1022 -26.81 0.92 14.92
CA THR A 1022 -27.00 2.38 14.80
C THR A 1022 -27.55 2.76 13.44
N GLY A 1023 -28.73 3.39 13.48
CA GLY A 1023 -29.43 3.92 12.32
C GLY A 1023 -29.75 5.41 12.48
N HIS A 1024 -30.86 5.81 11.90
CA HIS A 1024 -31.34 7.19 11.88
C HIS A 1024 -32.68 7.29 12.62
N ASP A 1025 -33.22 8.51 12.67
CA ASP A 1025 -34.58 8.80 13.13
C ASP A 1025 -35.61 7.88 12.46
N SER A 1026 -35.62 7.83 11.14
CA SER A 1026 -36.48 6.92 10.36
C SER A 1026 -36.29 5.45 10.74
N THR A 1027 -35.08 4.96 11.02
CA THR A 1027 -34.87 3.58 11.50
C THR A 1027 -35.66 3.29 12.79
N ILE A 1028 -35.67 4.24 13.74
CA ILE A 1028 -36.40 4.11 15.01
C ILE A 1028 -37.91 4.13 14.77
N VAL A 1029 -38.41 5.11 13.99
CA VAL A 1029 -39.86 5.24 13.72
C VAL A 1029 -40.38 4.04 12.93
N ASN A 1030 -39.69 3.61 11.87
CA ASN A 1030 -40.12 2.49 11.03
C ASN A 1030 -40.33 1.21 11.86
N ILE A 1031 -39.38 0.88 12.74
CA ILE A 1031 -39.46 -0.31 13.61
C ILE A 1031 -40.60 -0.17 14.62
N MET A 1032 -40.69 0.96 15.34
CA MET A 1032 -41.70 1.14 16.38
C MET A 1032 -43.13 1.30 15.82
N HIS A 1033 -43.28 1.88 14.63
CA HIS A 1033 -44.58 2.04 13.98
C HIS A 1033 -45.06 0.72 13.36
N ALA A 1034 -44.17 -0.08 12.76
CA ALA A 1034 -44.49 -1.45 12.33
C ALA A 1034 -44.92 -2.37 13.49
N LEU A 1035 -44.42 -2.11 14.70
CA LEU A 1035 -44.83 -2.77 15.96
C LEU A 1035 -46.04 -2.11 16.64
N LYS A 1036 -46.64 -1.06 16.05
CA LYS A 1036 -47.78 -0.30 16.59
C LYS A 1036 -47.53 0.32 17.99
N ILE A 1037 -46.26 0.59 18.34
CA ILE A 1037 -45.83 1.20 19.62
C ILE A 1037 -45.24 2.61 19.47
N TRP A 1038 -45.17 3.16 18.25
CA TRP A 1038 -44.76 4.55 18.03
C TRP A 1038 -45.92 5.52 18.29
N GLN A 1039 -45.73 6.42 19.25
CA GLN A 1039 -46.59 7.60 19.46
C GLN A 1039 -45.98 8.80 18.71
N ARG A 1040 -46.81 9.61 18.03
CA ARG A 1040 -46.31 10.76 17.26
C ARG A 1040 -45.55 11.74 18.17
N GLN A 1041 -44.28 11.93 17.85
CA GLN A 1041 -43.31 12.80 18.52
C GLN A 1041 -42.09 12.93 17.59
N MET A 1042 -41.23 13.94 17.78
CA MET A 1042 -39.93 13.94 17.09
C MET A 1042 -38.99 12.87 17.70
N PRO A 1043 -38.38 11.98 16.90
CA PRO A 1043 -37.33 11.08 17.35
C PRO A 1043 -36.05 11.89 17.60
N ARG A 1044 -35.72 12.17 18.87
CA ARG A 1044 -34.57 13.00 19.26
C ARG A 1044 -33.25 12.29 18.95
N TYR A 1045 -32.14 13.04 18.93
CA TYR A 1045 -30.83 12.42 18.80
C TYR A 1045 -30.57 11.45 19.96
N SER A 1046 -29.78 10.40 19.69
CA SER A 1046 -29.51 9.34 20.68
C SER A 1046 -30.75 8.58 21.20
N ALA A 1047 -31.94 8.74 20.57
CA ALA A 1047 -33.12 7.94 20.90
C ALA A 1047 -32.82 6.45 20.68
N ILE A 1048 -33.19 5.62 21.65
CA ILE A 1048 -32.76 4.21 21.75
C ILE A 1048 -33.93 3.28 22.09
N ILE A 1049 -33.99 2.16 21.38
CA ILE A 1049 -34.85 1.00 21.65
C ILE A 1049 -33.95 -0.14 22.13
N MET A 1050 -34.35 -0.82 23.20
CA MET A 1050 -33.79 -2.10 23.64
C MET A 1050 -34.90 -3.13 23.61
N PHE A 1051 -34.67 -4.24 22.91
CA PHE A 1051 -35.50 -5.43 22.95
C PHE A 1051 -34.76 -6.49 23.76
N GLU A 1052 -35.40 -6.97 24.80
CA GLU A 1052 -34.81 -7.91 25.76
C GLU A 1052 -35.55 -9.24 25.64
N LEU A 1053 -34.84 -10.31 25.24
CA LEU A 1053 -35.39 -11.67 25.19
C LEU A 1053 -35.02 -12.38 26.48
N HIS A 1054 -36.02 -12.64 27.31
CA HIS A 1054 -35.89 -13.32 28.59
C HIS A 1054 -36.38 -14.78 28.49
N ARG A 1055 -35.96 -15.59 29.45
CA ARG A 1055 -36.50 -16.92 29.70
C ARG A 1055 -36.92 -17.02 31.18
N ASN A 1056 -38.20 -17.29 31.42
CA ASN A 1056 -38.69 -17.59 32.76
C ASN A 1056 -37.99 -18.86 33.28
N LYS A 1057 -37.53 -18.86 34.54
CA LYS A 1057 -36.75 -19.99 35.10
C LYS A 1057 -37.62 -21.18 35.46
N ASP A 1058 -38.86 -20.92 35.87
CA ASP A 1058 -39.77 -21.88 36.48
C ASP A 1058 -40.66 -22.55 35.43
N THR A 1059 -41.19 -21.77 34.48
CA THR A 1059 -41.96 -22.30 33.33
C THR A 1059 -41.07 -22.65 32.14
N GLY A 1060 -39.83 -22.17 32.10
CA GLY A 1060 -38.90 -22.36 30.99
C GLY A 1060 -39.25 -21.61 29.69
N GLN A 1061 -40.38 -20.89 29.66
CA GLN A 1061 -40.91 -20.17 28.49
C GLN A 1061 -40.12 -18.88 28.19
N TYR A 1062 -40.18 -18.42 26.94
CA TYR A 1062 -39.51 -17.20 26.48
C TYR A 1062 -40.50 -16.05 26.31
N TYR A 1063 -40.12 -14.88 26.80
CA TYR A 1063 -40.89 -13.64 26.69
C TYR A 1063 -39.98 -12.46 26.30
N VAL A 1064 -40.59 -11.41 25.78
CA VAL A 1064 -39.94 -10.24 25.20
C VAL A 1064 -40.37 -9.00 25.98
N GLU A 1065 -39.41 -8.22 26.46
CA GLU A 1065 -39.62 -6.86 26.95
C GLU A 1065 -39.07 -5.85 25.94
N ILE A 1066 -39.69 -4.67 25.87
CA ILE A 1066 -39.25 -3.58 25.00
C ILE A 1066 -39.14 -2.30 25.82
N TYR A 1067 -37.99 -1.66 25.75
CA TYR A 1067 -37.71 -0.39 26.42
C TYR A 1067 -37.38 0.68 25.37
N PHE A 1068 -38.10 1.80 25.39
CA PHE A 1068 -37.81 2.96 24.54
C PHE A 1068 -37.41 4.18 25.38
N ARG A 1069 -36.41 4.92 24.92
CA ARG A 1069 -35.89 6.12 25.58
C ARG A 1069 -35.60 7.19 24.55
N ASN A 1070 -36.46 8.21 24.46
CA ASN A 1070 -36.29 9.32 23.51
C ASN A 1070 -35.33 10.40 24.05
N ASN A 1071 -35.25 10.60 25.36
CA ASN A 1071 -34.40 11.63 25.98
C ASN A 1071 -33.27 10.99 26.81
N PRO A 1072 -31.98 11.34 26.58
CA PRO A 1072 -30.86 10.81 27.37
C PRO A 1072 -30.86 11.26 28.86
N LYS A 1073 -31.72 12.21 29.26
CA LYS A 1073 -31.94 12.61 30.66
C LYS A 1073 -33.05 11.83 31.39
N GLU A 1074 -33.95 11.16 30.67
CA GLU A 1074 -35.13 10.48 31.25
C GLU A 1074 -34.88 8.98 31.52
N ALA A 1075 -35.79 8.31 32.22
CA ALA A 1075 -35.86 6.86 32.34
C ALA A 1075 -36.21 6.19 30.99
N PRO A 1076 -35.77 4.94 30.71
CA PRO A 1076 -36.32 4.13 29.63
C PRO A 1076 -37.76 3.67 29.94
N LYS A 1077 -38.72 4.02 29.10
CA LYS A 1077 -40.12 3.59 29.22
C LYS A 1077 -40.27 2.16 28.71
N MET A 1078 -40.74 1.25 29.55
CA MET A 1078 -41.20 -0.07 29.13
C MET A 1078 -42.47 0.08 28.26
N MET A 1079 -42.44 -0.48 27.06
CA MET A 1079 -43.47 -0.39 26.04
C MET A 1079 -44.35 -1.65 26.02
N GLN A 1080 -45.62 -1.48 25.68
CA GLN A 1080 -46.58 -2.58 25.50
C GLN A 1080 -47.02 -2.64 24.04
N ILE A 1081 -47.03 -3.83 23.44
CA ILE A 1081 -47.53 -4.04 22.08
C ILE A 1081 -49.05 -4.19 22.12
N PRO A 1082 -49.82 -3.50 21.27
CA PRO A 1082 -51.27 -3.72 21.18
C PRO A 1082 -51.60 -5.20 20.92
N GLY A 1083 -52.40 -5.81 21.80
CA GLY A 1083 -52.71 -7.24 21.75
C GLY A 1083 -51.73 -8.15 22.50
N CYS A 1084 -50.82 -7.59 23.32
CA CYS A 1084 -49.92 -8.34 24.21
C CYS A 1084 -49.73 -7.62 25.55
N ASP A 1085 -49.21 -8.34 26.56
CA ASP A 1085 -48.69 -7.75 27.79
C ASP A 1085 -47.28 -7.16 27.60
N LYS A 1086 -46.78 -6.45 28.61
CA LYS A 1086 -45.42 -5.88 28.60
C LYS A 1086 -44.31 -6.94 28.57
N GLN A 1087 -44.55 -8.09 29.20
CA GLN A 1087 -43.75 -9.30 29.09
C GLN A 1087 -44.37 -10.21 28.02
N CYS A 1088 -44.25 -9.81 26.76
CA CYS A 1088 -44.99 -10.44 25.66
C CYS A 1088 -44.42 -11.84 25.34
N PRO A 1089 -45.21 -12.93 25.39
CA PRO A 1089 -44.73 -14.26 25.02
C PRO A 1089 -44.16 -14.28 23.60
N LEU A 1090 -43.02 -14.96 23.39
CA LEU A 1090 -42.30 -14.91 22.10
C LEU A 1090 -43.15 -15.34 20.90
N GLU A 1091 -44.03 -16.32 21.09
CA GLU A 1091 -44.94 -16.81 20.04
C GLU A 1091 -46.00 -15.77 19.69
N GLN A 1092 -46.61 -15.13 20.70
CA GLN A 1092 -47.59 -14.04 20.53
C GLN A 1092 -46.94 -12.79 19.92
N PHE A 1093 -45.72 -12.44 20.31
CA PHE A 1093 -44.92 -11.40 19.65
C PHE A 1093 -44.70 -11.73 18.16
N THR A 1094 -44.37 -12.98 17.84
CA THR A 1094 -44.12 -13.44 16.46
C THR A 1094 -45.39 -13.38 15.61
N GLU A 1095 -46.54 -13.77 16.18
CA GLU A 1095 -47.87 -13.64 15.56
C GLU A 1095 -48.21 -12.18 15.25
N LEU A 1096 -48.11 -11.27 16.24
CA LEU A 1096 -48.41 -9.84 16.08
C LEU A 1096 -47.51 -9.15 15.03
N CYS A 1097 -46.32 -9.69 14.78
CA CYS A 1097 -45.42 -9.21 13.73
C CYS A 1097 -45.77 -9.72 12.32
N ARG A 1098 -46.50 -10.84 12.17
CA ARG A 1098 -46.60 -11.66 10.94
C ARG A 1098 -46.82 -10.87 9.65
N GLU A 1099 -47.73 -9.88 9.67
CA GLU A 1099 -48.10 -9.08 8.51
C GLU A 1099 -46.93 -8.28 7.90
N VAL A 1100 -45.96 -7.87 8.74
CA VAL A 1100 -44.78 -7.08 8.33
C VAL A 1100 -43.50 -7.91 8.22
N LEU A 1101 -43.59 -9.23 8.35
CA LEU A 1101 -42.48 -10.14 8.11
C LEU A 1101 -42.30 -10.47 6.62
N LEU A 1102 -41.10 -10.95 6.26
CA LEU A 1102 -40.72 -11.24 4.88
C LEU A 1102 -40.86 -12.74 4.59
N THR A 1103 -41.83 -13.09 3.75
CA THR A 1103 -42.02 -14.45 3.24
C THR A 1103 -41.29 -14.65 1.92
N GLN A 1104 -41.19 -15.89 1.44
CA GLN A 1104 -40.65 -16.19 0.10
C GLN A 1104 -41.42 -15.51 -1.04
N LYS A 1105 -42.72 -15.20 -0.85
CA LYS A 1105 -43.53 -14.44 -1.81
C LYS A 1105 -43.14 -12.96 -1.87
N ASP A 1106 -42.55 -12.42 -0.80
CA ASP A 1106 -42.12 -11.02 -0.70
C ASP A 1106 -40.73 -10.78 -1.34
N ALA A 1107 -40.20 -11.75 -2.12
CA ALA A 1107 -38.98 -11.56 -2.90
C ALA A 1107 -39.10 -10.37 -3.87
N ASN A 1108 -40.23 -10.30 -4.58
CA ASN A 1108 -40.57 -9.29 -5.59
C ASN A 1108 -41.30 -8.05 -5.00
N ARG A 1109 -41.25 -7.83 -3.68
CA ARG A 1109 -41.97 -6.72 -3.00
C ARG A 1109 -41.58 -5.29 -3.41
N CYS A 1110 -40.63 -5.13 -4.32
CA CYS A 1110 -40.17 -3.86 -4.86
C CYS A 1110 -40.65 -3.61 -6.30
N ASP A 1111 -41.25 -4.61 -6.94
CA ASP A 1111 -41.81 -4.54 -8.28
C ASP A 1111 -43.09 -3.67 -8.22
N PRO A 1112 -43.18 -2.57 -8.99
CA PRO A 1112 -44.32 -1.64 -8.93
C PRO A 1112 -45.58 -2.25 -9.57
N LYS A 1113 -46.76 -1.76 -9.18
CA LYS A 1113 -48.03 -2.13 -9.81
C LYS A 1113 -48.09 -1.64 -11.25
N ASN A 1114 -47.55 -0.46 -11.50
CA ASN A 1114 -47.32 0.08 -12.83
C ASN A 1114 -45.89 -0.25 -13.28
N GLU A 1115 -45.72 -1.18 -14.22
CA GLU A 1115 -44.41 -1.61 -14.76
C GLU A 1115 -43.56 -0.46 -15.36
N HIS A 1116 -44.17 0.69 -15.66
CA HIS A 1116 -43.48 1.88 -16.16
C HIS A 1116 -43.13 2.90 -15.06
N PHE A 1117 -43.55 2.67 -13.80
CA PHE A 1117 -43.17 3.51 -12.67
C PHE A 1117 -41.69 3.30 -12.34
N THR A 1118 -40.89 4.37 -12.50
CA THR A 1118 -39.49 4.38 -12.11
C THR A 1118 -39.32 5.10 -10.77
N GLU A 1119 -38.38 4.62 -9.95
CA GLU A 1119 -38.02 5.29 -8.69
C GLU A 1119 -37.61 6.75 -8.97
N PRO A 1120 -38.19 7.74 -8.28
CA PRO A 1120 -37.81 9.14 -8.48
C PRO A 1120 -36.31 9.31 -8.17
N PRO A 1121 -35.57 10.12 -8.95
CA PRO A 1121 -34.14 10.29 -8.75
C PRO A 1121 -33.87 10.77 -7.32
N LEU A 1122 -33.06 10.01 -6.58
CA LEU A 1122 -32.70 10.28 -5.19
C LEU A 1122 -32.45 11.78 -4.99
N ARG A 1123 -33.34 12.45 -4.22
CA ARG A 1123 -33.34 13.90 -4.00
C ARG A 1123 -31.90 14.37 -3.73
N VAL A 1124 -31.35 15.15 -4.64
CA VAL A 1124 -29.93 15.54 -4.62
C VAL A 1124 -29.74 16.58 -3.53
N VAL A 1125 -29.10 16.18 -2.44
CA VAL A 1125 -28.61 17.08 -1.37
C VAL A 1125 -27.86 18.25 -2.03
N VAL A 1126 -28.35 19.48 -1.85
CA VAL A 1126 -28.06 20.58 -2.79
C VAL A 1126 -26.73 21.26 -2.46
N CYS A 1127 -25.64 20.52 -2.65
CA CYS A 1127 -24.28 21.04 -2.71
C CYS A 1127 -24.12 21.98 -3.92
N PHE A 1128 -24.51 23.25 -3.76
CA PHE A 1128 -24.38 24.31 -4.75
C PHE A 1128 -22.92 24.58 -5.14
N TRP A 1129 -22.40 23.82 -6.09
CA TRP A 1129 -21.20 24.14 -6.86
C TRP A 1129 -21.51 24.13 -8.36
N TRP A 1130 -22.06 25.25 -8.80
CA TRP A 1130 -22.09 25.76 -10.18
C TRP A 1130 -22.82 24.92 -11.25
N LEU A 1131 -24.09 25.27 -11.45
CA LEU A 1131 -24.72 25.24 -12.78
C LEU A 1131 -25.71 26.41 -12.91
N GLN A 1132 -25.23 27.55 -13.41
CA GLN A 1132 -26.11 28.68 -13.79
C GLN A 1132 -26.76 28.38 -15.14
N VAL A 1133 -28.05 28.00 -15.11
CA VAL A 1133 -28.95 28.02 -16.28
C VAL A 1133 -30.28 28.61 -15.82
N PRO A 1134 -30.71 29.78 -16.35
CA PRO A 1134 -32.00 30.37 -15.98
C PRO A 1134 -33.18 29.53 -16.50
N LEU A 1135 -34.23 29.35 -15.69
CA LEU A 1135 -35.45 28.65 -16.06
C LEU A 1135 -36.56 29.62 -16.51
N TYR A 1136 -36.81 29.64 -17.83
CA TYR A 1136 -37.93 30.27 -18.54
C TYR A 1136 -38.04 29.56 -19.90
N THR A 1137 -39.17 29.13 -20.47
CA THR A 1137 -40.61 29.20 -20.13
C THR A 1137 -41.36 27.92 -20.58
N ASN A 1138 -42.63 27.77 -20.17
CA ASN A 1138 -43.60 26.78 -20.68
C ASN A 1138 -43.76 26.75 -22.21
N THR A 1139 -44.03 25.57 -22.79
CA THR A 1139 -45.13 25.35 -23.78
C THR A 1139 -45.44 23.87 -24.04
N LYS A 1140 -46.56 23.58 -24.74
CA LYS A 1140 -47.18 22.25 -24.93
C LYS A 1140 -46.69 21.52 -26.20
N TYR A 1141 -46.85 20.19 -26.19
CA TYR A 1141 -47.00 19.22 -27.31
C TYR A 1141 -46.59 19.62 -28.75
N GLY A 1142 -45.71 18.83 -29.37
CA GLY A 1142 -45.55 18.77 -30.83
C GLY A 1142 -44.34 17.97 -31.31
N LEU A 1143 -44.52 17.01 -32.21
CA LEU A 1143 -43.41 16.34 -32.92
C LEU A 1143 -43.05 17.13 -34.18
N TYR A 1144 -41.75 17.21 -34.53
CA TYR A 1144 -41.18 16.47 -35.67
C TYR A 1144 -39.64 16.63 -35.77
N LYS A 1145 -38.96 15.65 -36.39
CA LYS A 1145 -37.51 15.71 -36.70
C LYS A 1145 -37.28 16.33 -38.08
N PRO A 1146 -36.11 16.94 -38.31
CA PRO A 1146 -35.23 16.39 -39.35
C PRO A 1146 -33.76 16.28 -38.91
N VAL A 1147 -33.34 15.07 -38.52
CA VAL A 1147 -31.93 14.73 -38.22
C VAL A 1147 -31.44 13.49 -38.99
N CYS A 1148 -32.36 12.61 -39.43
CA CYS A 1148 -32.05 11.25 -39.87
C CYS A 1148 -31.14 11.15 -41.10
N LEU A 1149 -31.20 12.10 -42.04
CA LEU A 1149 -30.43 12.00 -43.30
C LEU A 1149 -28.90 12.13 -43.07
N ARG A 1150 -28.46 12.90 -42.06
CA ARG A 1150 -27.05 12.92 -41.65
C ARG A 1150 -26.61 11.63 -40.94
N MET A 1151 -27.53 10.93 -40.30
CA MET A 1151 -27.25 9.67 -39.59
C MET A 1151 -26.99 8.51 -40.57
N TYR A 1152 -27.73 8.45 -41.68
CA TYR A 1152 -27.62 7.35 -42.64
C TYR A 1152 -26.25 7.28 -43.33
N ILE A 1153 -25.72 8.42 -43.77
CA ILE A 1153 -24.38 8.51 -44.37
C ILE A 1153 -23.29 8.14 -43.33
N TYR A 1154 -23.49 8.50 -42.06
CA TYR A 1154 -22.58 8.12 -40.98
C TYR A 1154 -22.58 6.61 -40.72
N ILE A 1155 -23.76 5.99 -40.62
CA ILE A 1155 -23.93 4.55 -40.39
C ILE A 1155 -23.32 3.74 -41.55
N TYR A 1156 -23.56 4.15 -42.80
CA TYR A 1156 -23.04 3.45 -43.98
C TYR A 1156 -21.50 3.39 -43.99
N ASN A 1157 -20.83 4.51 -43.67
CA ASN A 1157 -19.38 4.55 -43.52
C ASN A 1157 -18.88 3.72 -42.33
N TYR A 1158 -19.60 3.74 -41.19
CA TYR A 1158 -19.22 3.00 -40.00
C TYR A 1158 -19.26 1.48 -40.20
N ILE A 1159 -20.27 0.98 -40.94
CA ILE A 1159 -20.39 -0.43 -41.32
C ILE A 1159 -19.23 -0.85 -42.24
N TYR A 1160 -18.88 -0.02 -43.23
CA TYR A 1160 -17.79 -0.32 -44.16
C TYR A 1160 -16.42 -0.42 -43.45
N ILE A 1161 -16.18 0.45 -42.46
CA ILE A 1161 -14.99 0.40 -41.60
C ILE A 1161 -14.99 -0.88 -40.73
N TYR A 1162 -16.13 -1.25 -40.15
CA TYR A 1162 -16.24 -2.45 -39.31
C TYR A 1162 -15.97 -3.75 -40.08
N ILE A 1163 -16.45 -3.85 -41.32
CA ILE A 1163 -16.19 -5.00 -42.20
C ILE A 1163 -14.68 -5.14 -42.48
N TYR A 1164 -13.99 -4.04 -42.81
CA TYR A 1164 -12.54 -4.04 -43.02
C TYR A 1164 -11.74 -4.46 -41.77
N ILE A 1165 -12.15 -3.99 -40.59
CA ILE A 1165 -11.52 -4.38 -39.31
C ILE A 1165 -11.70 -5.87 -39.04
N TYR A 1166 -12.91 -6.41 -39.27
CA TYR A 1166 -13.18 -7.84 -39.08
C TYR A 1166 -12.35 -8.73 -40.03
N MET A 1167 -12.21 -8.33 -41.29
CA MET A 1167 -11.38 -9.05 -42.27
C MET A 1167 -9.91 -9.12 -41.83
N TYR A 1168 -9.35 -8.01 -41.32
CA TYR A 1168 -7.99 -7.97 -40.79
C TYR A 1168 -7.81 -8.84 -39.54
N ILE A 1169 -8.76 -8.79 -38.60
CA ILE A 1169 -8.73 -9.63 -37.39
C ILE A 1169 -8.75 -11.12 -37.74
N TYR A 1170 -9.57 -11.52 -38.71
CA TYR A 1170 -9.69 -12.93 -39.14
C TYR A 1170 -8.37 -13.48 -39.68
N ILE A 1171 -7.69 -12.71 -40.57
CA ILE A 1171 -6.37 -13.06 -41.11
C ILE A 1171 -5.33 -13.17 -39.98
N TYR A 1172 -5.36 -12.24 -39.03
CA TYR A 1172 -4.41 -12.21 -37.92
C TYR A 1172 -4.57 -13.43 -36.98
N ILE A 1173 -5.79 -13.84 -36.67
CA ILE A 1173 -6.06 -15.05 -35.86
C ILE A 1173 -5.45 -16.32 -36.50
N HIS A 1174 -5.54 -16.45 -37.83
CA HIS A 1174 -5.00 -17.63 -38.54
C HIS A 1174 -3.46 -17.68 -38.50
N ILE A 1175 -2.79 -16.53 -38.60
CA ILE A 1175 -1.33 -16.43 -38.42
C ILE A 1175 -0.94 -16.85 -36.99
N TYR A 1176 -1.69 -16.44 -35.97
CA TYR A 1176 -1.37 -16.76 -34.58
C TYR A 1176 -1.50 -18.26 -34.26
N ILE A 1177 -2.50 -18.93 -34.83
CA ILE A 1177 -2.71 -20.38 -34.67
C ILE A 1177 -1.51 -21.17 -35.23
N TYR A 1178 -1.02 -20.81 -36.43
CA TYR A 1178 0.18 -21.42 -37.02
C TYR A 1178 1.43 -21.27 -36.14
N ILE A 1179 1.62 -20.08 -35.57
CA ILE A 1179 2.73 -19.78 -34.67
C ILE A 1179 2.64 -20.59 -33.36
N TYR A 1180 1.44 -20.83 -32.84
CA TYR A 1180 1.22 -21.60 -31.61
C TYR A 1180 1.56 -23.10 -31.76
N ILE A 1181 1.18 -23.70 -32.89
CA ILE A 1181 1.45 -25.12 -33.20
C ILE A 1181 2.96 -25.41 -33.21
N PHE A 1182 3.78 -24.49 -33.71
CA PHE A 1182 5.24 -24.61 -33.78
C PHE A 1182 5.92 -24.61 -32.39
N ILE A 1183 5.41 -23.81 -31.45
CA ILE A 1183 5.90 -23.80 -30.05
C ILE A 1183 5.55 -25.13 -29.37
N TYR A 1184 4.33 -25.63 -29.57
CA TYR A 1184 3.82 -26.82 -28.88
C TYR A 1184 4.63 -28.08 -29.19
N GLN A 1185 5.08 -28.25 -30.44
CA GLN A 1185 6.00 -29.34 -30.82
C GLN A 1185 7.38 -29.21 -30.16
N SER A 1186 7.87 -27.97 -29.96
CA SER A 1186 9.21 -27.69 -29.43
C SER A 1186 9.35 -27.96 -27.92
N ALA A 1187 8.27 -27.84 -27.14
CA ALA A 1187 8.32 -28.01 -25.69
C ALA A 1187 8.34 -29.48 -25.23
N ARG A 1188 7.78 -30.40 -26.03
CA ARG A 1188 7.53 -31.80 -25.67
C ARG A 1188 8.81 -32.62 -25.45
N THR A 1189 9.94 -32.19 -26.02
CA THR A 1189 11.23 -32.91 -26.00
C THR A 1189 12.02 -32.74 -24.69
N TYR A 1190 11.69 -31.75 -23.85
CA TYR A 1190 12.55 -31.32 -22.73
C TYR A 1190 12.24 -31.97 -21.37
N HIS A 1191 11.19 -32.79 -21.27
CA HIS A 1191 10.60 -33.17 -19.97
C HIS A 1191 11.28 -34.38 -19.27
N ASN A 1192 12.06 -35.19 -20.00
CA ASN A 1192 12.41 -36.57 -19.60
C ASN A 1192 13.70 -36.73 -18.75
N ALA A 1193 14.30 -35.65 -18.23
CA ALA A 1193 15.77 -35.64 -18.01
C ALA A 1193 16.31 -35.56 -16.56
N CYS A 1194 15.51 -35.36 -15.50
CA CYS A 1194 16.03 -35.17 -14.12
C CYS A 1194 15.15 -35.79 -13.01
N ASP A 1195 15.62 -36.83 -12.33
CA ASP A 1195 15.07 -37.37 -11.08
C ASP A 1195 16.18 -37.97 -10.18
N ARG A 1196 15.93 -38.01 -8.86
CA ARG A 1196 16.60 -38.74 -7.74
C ARG A 1196 17.88 -38.18 -7.02
N PRO A 1197 18.14 -38.56 -5.73
CA PRO A 1197 19.03 -37.82 -4.81
C PRO A 1197 19.99 -38.67 -3.91
N ASN A 1198 20.84 -38.02 -3.07
CA ASN A 1198 21.14 -38.44 -1.66
C ASN A 1198 22.02 -37.43 -0.85
N VAL A 1199 22.16 -37.63 0.48
CA VAL A 1199 22.56 -36.60 1.49
C VAL A 1199 23.34 -37.15 2.70
N ARG A 1200 24.28 -36.38 3.30
CA ARG A 1200 24.54 -36.24 4.78
C ARG A 1200 25.49 -35.08 5.14
N GLN A 1201 25.60 -34.74 6.44
CA GLN A 1201 26.10 -33.45 6.98
C GLN A 1201 27.19 -33.60 8.06
N THR A 1202 27.96 -32.52 8.32
CA THR A 1202 28.30 -32.03 9.68
C THR A 1202 28.67 -30.53 9.68
N ASP A 1203 28.04 -29.78 10.58
CA ASP A 1203 28.51 -28.60 11.32
C ASP A 1203 29.36 -27.49 10.65
N LYS A 1204 28.69 -26.64 9.86
CA LYS A 1204 28.51 -25.21 10.25
C LYS A 1204 27.32 -24.59 9.53
N GLN A 1205 26.70 -23.60 10.17
CA GLN A 1205 25.30 -23.21 9.92
C GLN A 1205 25.16 -22.04 8.91
N GLN A 1206 24.02 -22.04 8.19
CA GLN A 1206 23.51 -20.96 7.33
C GLN A 1206 24.36 -20.50 6.12
N SER A 1207 24.08 -21.05 4.94
CA SER A 1207 23.37 -20.32 3.85
C SER A 1207 23.49 -21.00 2.47
N PHE A 1208 22.68 -22.03 2.17
CA PHE A 1208 22.64 -22.58 0.80
C PHE A 1208 21.29 -23.20 0.39
N ASN A 1209 20.78 -22.69 -0.74
CA ASN A 1209 19.76 -23.22 -1.68
C ASN A 1209 18.44 -22.45 -1.80
N MET A 1210 18.30 -21.65 -2.87
CA MET A 1210 17.43 -22.10 -3.98
C MET A 1210 17.69 -21.36 -5.31
N GLN A 1211 18.28 -22.06 -6.28
CA GLN A 1211 18.25 -21.69 -7.71
C GLN A 1211 17.97 -22.94 -8.54
N CYS A 1212 16.70 -23.28 -8.78
CA CYS A 1212 16.35 -24.32 -9.77
C CYS A 1212 14.88 -24.31 -10.24
N PHE A 1213 14.29 -23.14 -10.58
CA PHE A 1213 12.91 -23.10 -11.12
C PHE A 1213 12.51 -21.91 -12.03
N HIS A 1214 13.40 -21.36 -12.87
CA HIS A 1214 13.02 -20.19 -13.72
C HIS A 1214 13.56 -20.16 -15.16
N VAL A 1215 13.88 -21.33 -15.74
CA VAL A 1215 14.32 -21.43 -17.16
C VAL A 1215 13.15 -21.71 -18.12
N PHE A 1216 12.08 -22.39 -17.67
CA PHE A 1216 11.05 -22.92 -18.58
C PHE A 1216 10.11 -21.87 -19.20
N VAL A 1217 9.75 -20.83 -18.46
CA VAL A 1217 8.72 -19.83 -18.87
C VAL A 1217 9.20 -18.90 -20.01
N CYS A 1218 10.51 -18.86 -20.31
CA CYS A 1218 11.06 -18.00 -21.36
C CYS A 1218 10.72 -18.43 -22.80
N ILE A 1219 10.25 -19.66 -23.03
CA ILE A 1219 9.98 -20.16 -24.39
C ILE A 1219 8.64 -19.62 -24.95
N CYS A 1220 7.61 -19.46 -24.12
CA CYS A 1220 6.25 -19.16 -24.61
C CYS A 1220 5.98 -17.67 -24.93
N PHE A 1221 6.77 -16.71 -24.43
CA PHE A 1221 6.50 -15.28 -24.64
C PHE A 1221 7.22 -14.62 -25.83
N LYS A 1222 8.15 -15.32 -26.51
CA LYS A 1222 8.89 -14.72 -27.64
C LYS A 1222 8.02 -14.53 -28.92
N ASN A 1223 6.92 -15.26 -29.03
CA ASN A 1223 6.07 -15.26 -30.23
C ASN A 1223 4.87 -14.30 -30.22
N HIS A 1224 4.62 -13.58 -29.12
CA HIS A 1224 3.52 -12.59 -29.04
C HIS A 1224 3.90 -11.19 -29.56
N VAL A 1225 5.18 -10.91 -29.82
CA VAL A 1225 5.68 -9.56 -30.16
C VAL A 1225 5.65 -9.29 -31.67
N LEU A 1226 5.97 -10.28 -32.51
CA LEU A 1226 5.67 -10.25 -33.95
C LEU A 1226 4.18 -9.96 -34.23
N PHE A 1227 3.31 -10.35 -33.29
CA PHE A 1227 1.87 -10.13 -33.31
C PHE A 1227 1.41 -8.74 -32.81
N ASN A 1228 2.32 -7.82 -32.47
CA ASN A 1228 1.96 -6.43 -32.17
C ASN A 1228 2.51 -5.45 -33.23
N PHE A 1229 3.48 -5.86 -34.04
CA PHE A 1229 4.16 -4.98 -34.98
C PHE A 1229 3.25 -4.53 -36.15
N PHE A 1230 2.42 -5.41 -36.71
CA PHE A 1230 1.48 -5.04 -37.78
C PHE A 1230 0.30 -4.19 -37.26
N CYS A 1231 -0.14 -4.37 -36.01
CA CYS A 1231 -1.26 -3.60 -35.45
C CYS A 1231 -0.97 -2.10 -35.39
N TYR A 1232 0.26 -1.69 -35.07
CA TYR A 1232 0.63 -0.28 -35.02
C TYR A 1232 0.78 0.38 -36.40
N LEU A 1233 1.15 -0.39 -37.43
CA LEU A 1233 1.22 0.12 -38.81
C LEU A 1233 -0.14 0.58 -39.32
N PHE A 1234 -1.22 -0.13 -38.94
CA PHE A 1234 -2.59 0.17 -39.36
C PHE A 1234 -3.16 1.45 -38.70
N ILE A 1235 -2.80 1.70 -37.43
CA ILE A 1235 -3.29 2.88 -36.67
C ILE A 1235 -2.76 4.19 -37.28
N GLY A 1236 -1.52 4.21 -37.80
CA GLY A 1236 -0.91 5.40 -38.39
C GLY A 1236 -1.67 5.95 -39.60
N VAL A 1237 -2.20 5.08 -40.45
CA VAL A 1237 -2.90 5.46 -41.69
C VAL A 1237 -4.21 6.21 -41.40
N VAL A 1238 -4.95 5.78 -40.35
CA VAL A 1238 -6.26 6.36 -39.99
C VAL A 1238 -6.12 7.81 -39.49
N VAL A 1239 -5.07 8.12 -38.73
CA VAL A 1239 -4.88 9.45 -38.13
C VAL A 1239 -4.62 10.52 -39.19
N VAL A 1240 -3.83 10.21 -40.23
CA VAL A 1240 -3.48 11.16 -41.31
C VAL A 1240 -4.73 11.66 -42.06
N PHE A 1241 -5.78 10.84 -42.17
CA PHE A 1241 -7.00 11.19 -42.89
C PHE A 1241 -7.86 12.24 -42.17
N PHE A 1242 -7.88 12.22 -40.83
CA PHE A 1242 -8.72 13.14 -40.04
C PHE A 1242 -8.17 14.56 -39.94
N THR A 1243 -6.84 14.74 -39.89
CA THR A 1243 -6.23 16.05 -39.59
C THR A 1243 -6.48 17.10 -40.68
N LYS A 1244 -6.71 16.70 -41.95
CA LYS A 1244 -7.02 17.63 -43.05
C LYS A 1244 -8.39 18.30 -42.93
N TYR A 1245 -9.36 17.69 -42.26
CA TYR A 1245 -10.74 18.22 -42.21
C TYR A 1245 -10.90 19.38 -41.20
N PHE A 1246 -10.06 19.45 -40.17
CA PHE A 1246 -10.26 20.38 -39.05
C PHE A 1246 -9.90 21.84 -39.40
N VAL A 1247 -8.97 22.04 -40.34
CA VAL A 1247 -8.47 23.38 -40.73
C VAL A 1247 -9.56 24.25 -41.38
N TYR A 1248 -10.50 23.64 -42.11
CA TYR A 1248 -11.55 24.34 -42.85
C TYR A 1248 -12.60 25.01 -41.96
N PHE A 1249 -12.73 24.59 -40.68
CA PHE A 1249 -13.80 25.06 -39.79
C PHE A 1249 -13.44 26.33 -39.00
N THR A 1250 -12.17 26.68 -38.92
CA THR A 1250 -11.67 27.79 -38.07
C THR A 1250 -11.84 29.18 -38.70
N ILE A 1251 -11.93 29.25 -40.03
CA ILE A 1251 -11.90 30.53 -40.78
C ILE A 1251 -13.28 31.21 -40.79
N THR A 1252 -14.37 30.46 -40.80
CA THR A 1252 -15.76 30.98 -40.81
C THR A 1252 -16.25 31.51 -39.46
N ALA A 1253 -15.54 31.25 -38.35
CA ALA A 1253 -15.96 31.69 -37.02
C ALA A 1253 -15.73 33.18 -36.76
N ASN A 1254 -14.65 33.78 -37.30
CA ASN A 1254 -14.28 35.17 -36.99
C ASN A 1254 -15.15 36.23 -37.71
N TYR A 1255 -15.86 35.88 -38.79
CA TYR A 1255 -16.63 36.84 -39.58
C TYR A 1255 -17.94 37.30 -38.90
N LYS A 1256 -18.36 36.66 -37.79
CA LYS A 1256 -19.67 36.91 -37.15
C LYS A 1256 -19.63 37.82 -35.92
N ILE A 1257 -18.44 38.23 -35.46
CA ILE A 1257 -18.29 39.04 -34.22
C ILE A 1257 -18.36 40.55 -34.48
N GLN A 1258 -18.19 41.03 -35.73
CA GLN A 1258 -18.20 42.47 -36.03
C GLN A 1258 -19.57 43.11 -36.34
N GLN A 1259 -20.64 42.36 -36.65
CA GLN A 1259 -21.92 42.99 -37.04
C GLN A 1259 -22.83 43.43 -35.89
N ASN A 1260 -22.87 42.72 -34.75
CA ASN A 1260 -23.80 43.06 -33.65
C ASN A 1260 -23.35 44.26 -32.78
N LYS A 1261 -22.49 45.14 -33.31
CA LYS A 1261 -22.23 46.49 -32.76
C LYS A 1261 -22.96 47.62 -33.51
N LYS A 1262 -23.76 47.29 -34.54
CA LYS A 1262 -24.66 48.23 -35.24
C LYS A 1262 -26.12 47.74 -35.30
N LYS A 1263 -26.77 47.68 -34.13
CA LYS A 1263 -28.18 48.06 -33.93
C LYS A 1263 -28.46 48.20 -32.44
N LYS A 1264 -28.79 49.42 -32.01
CA LYS A 1264 -29.35 49.78 -30.71
C LYS A 1264 -30.67 50.48 -31.04
N GLU A 1265 -31.77 49.80 -30.79
CA GLU A 1265 -33.15 50.28 -30.74
C GLU A 1265 -33.98 49.11 -30.20
#